data_AF-A0A1I8J6Q8-F1
#
_entry.id   AF-A0A1I8J6Q8-F1
#
_cell.length_a   1.000
_cell.length_b   1.000
_cell.length_c   1.000
_cell.angle_alpha   90.00
_cell.angle_beta   90.00
_cell.angle_gamma   90.00
#
_symmetry.space_group_name_H-M   'P 1'
#
loop_
_entity.id
_entity.type
_entity.pdbx_description
1 polymer ?
#
loop_
_entity_poly.entity_id
_entity_poly.type
_entity_poly.pdbx_seq_one_letter_code
_entity_poly.pdbx_strand_id
1 'polypeptide(L)'
;MLSLAIRMSSSMAARSCRLRIASRSFSVGSQLNNKESPLISQLALYDIKGVMGVAADLSHVASRAEVTGYEGPDKLEDCLKDSQVVVIPAGVPRKPGMTRDDLFNTNAGIVADLTSAFATACPKAMLCIVTNPVNSTVPIAAEVLKRRGVYDPRRLFGVTTLDIVRANTFVAEAKGLDVNKVSVPVIGGHSGVTIIPVISQAVPGVSFKTADREAITRRIQNAGTEVVEAKAGAGSATLSMAFAAERFVVSVLSAIDGKRAVIECAFVESTVTEAPYFSTPILLGRDGVEENLGLGSLLDYEAKLLQSAMPELLANIDKGVNPAMSVGPSQLESAKHTSDREFQQQLTEEPIRKAFIRKVYSILCCQLLISGGCIAFFIFFEPAKKFAIKFQWLYIVVFSVLFVFLIVLSCFDSVRRKFPLNFILLGLFTLLQGFALGLVSARFKTDAVLIAVGVTAFVVLALTIFALQTKLDFTYLSGILFVLVIVLVAFGILCAILQSRYLTLVYSCLGALIFSVYLVVDTQLMLGGKHKYSVSPEEYIFAALNIYMDIVNLFLFILMLTSSEPQSGDAESGGLVDNGNMQFNEESIRKGFVRKVFGILTVQLVVTMGFIALFVFCQPIKQYAIRNDWLYILALVLTIILVIVLACCEDVRRKFPVNLILLGLFTLCESYMLGSISARFDTDAVFMAIGVTVFIVFALTLFAMQTKIDFTYLSGILFVLLIALILLGLLCAIVQNRFATLAYACLGALLFSVYLVVDTQMMLGGKHKYSLSPEEYVFAALNLYLDIAVTASLLLTVTVIALGSSFQFGYQTGVVNEALVLIGNYTASVALNRTGQPMSDTTIETLKSVVVAIFPVGGMVGGVSAGYLARRLGRKGSLLLNNVPMMLGSGLMLLCAWVASYELLIVGRLFAGLSAGVSTGVAPLYLSEVAPQSLKGASGTLNQLAIVIAILVCQNRLLDFVLGTPDRWFYLMSLTLLPSCLQLLVLPFCPESPRHLLLDKSDSRLARSALVQLRGESSEVDEELSELAREADPPPEPMSLRKLLCTPHLRYLLLVACAMQLSQQLSGINAVINYSTEIFLSANMTQKTATYATIGIGCVNVLVTFVSAAIVDKAGRRTLHMCGLAGMCLSAGALTVSLVLHHNFQPVVYSCVAFIYIYVVFFAIGPGAIPWFIVAEMFNQAARPVAVSVAVLVNWAGQILIGMGYPPVLAQLKDYSFLPFVFLLLVFFLFTWFFVPETKGRTPEDVEMVARERTGTVQYESINPDLDTD
;
A
#
# COMPACT_ATOMS: atom_id res chain seq x y z
N MET A 1 33.58 6.48 -17.94
CA MET A 1 34.96 6.08 -18.30
C MET A 1 35.47 7.02 -19.40
N LEU A 2 36.62 7.68 -19.17
CA LEU A 2 37.53 8.44 -20.08
C LEU A 2 36.96 9.66 -20.87
N SER A 3 37.61 10.84 -21.03
CA SER A 3 38.81 11.48 -20.48
C SER A 3 38.96 12.93 -21.04
N LEU A 4 39.42 13.87 -20.21
CA LEU A 4 40.17 15.13 -20.42
C LEU A 4 40.45 15.71 -21.84
N ALA A 5 40.29 17.04 -22.01
CA ALA A 5 41.31 17.95 -22.57
C ALA A 5 41.02 19.44 -22.26
N ILE A 6 41.94 20.10 -21.56
CA ILE A 6 42.05 21.56 -21.36
C ILE A 6 42.87 22.16 -22.50
N ARG A 7 42.46 23.30 -23.08
CA ARG A 7 43.37 24.37 -23.55
C ARG A 7 42.67 25.73 -23.69
N MET A 8 43.28 26.74 -23.08
CA MET A 8 42.89 28.15 -23.06
C MET A 8 43.25 28.92 -24.35
N SER A 9 42.55 30.05 -24.53
CA SER A 9 42.90 31.29 -25.24
C SER A 9 42.74 31.34 -26.77
N SER A 10 41.78 32.17 -27.25
CA SER A 10 42.14 33.50 -27.81
C SER A 10 40.89 34.29 -28.22
N SER A 11 40.85 35.56 -27.78
CA SER A 11 40.09 36.70 -28.30
C SER A 11 39.21 36.50 -29.54
N MET A 12 37.89 36.49 -29.32
CA MET A 12 36.92 37.17 -30.17
C MET A 12 35.74 37.50 -29.25
N ALA A 13 35.23 38.73 -29.33
CA ALA A 13 34.02 39.13 -28.63
C ALA A 13 32.85 38.31 -29.19
N ALA A 14 32.64 37.10 -28.67
CA ALA A 14 31.52 36.25 -29.02
C ALA A 14 30.26 37.00 -28.63
N ARG A 15 29.41 37.29 -29.63
CA ARG A 15 28.12 37.94 -29.37
C ARG A 15 27.29 36.98 -28.52
N SER A 16 26.86 37.44 -27.35
CA SER A 16 26.04 36.67 -26.42
C SER A 16 24.72 36.26 -27.07
N CYS A 17 24.51 34.96 -27.35
CA CYS A 17 23.27 34.50 -27.96
C CYS A 17 22.24 33.97 -26.94
N ARG A 18 20.99 34.44 -27.08
CA ARG A 18 19.83 34.01 -26.26
C ARG A 18 19.06 32.89 -26.97
N LEU A 19 19.10 31.69 -26.39
CA LEU A 19 18.35 30.51 -26.85
C LEU A 19 17.13 30.28 -25.97
N ARG A 20 15.97 30.01 -26.59
CA ARG A 20 14.75 29.62 -25.88
C ARG A 20 14.23 28.28 -26.39
N ILE A 21 13.85 27.42 -25.45
CA ILE A 21 13.26 26.10 -25.74
C ILE A 21 11.85 26.09 -25.17
N ALA A 22 10.85 26.00 -26.06
CA ALA A 22 9.45 25.87 -25.67
C ALA A 22 9.00 24.41 -25.80
N SER A 23 8.79 23.74 -24.67
CA SER A 23 8.50 22.30 -24.61
C SER A 23 7.14 21.99 -23.95
N ARG A 24 6.64 20.76 -24.19
CA ARG A 24 5.44 20.18 -23.56
C ARG A 24 5.71 18.72 -23.15
N SER A 25 6.86 18.46 -22.53
CA SER A 25 7.51 17.16 -22.26
C SER A 25 8.64 16.82 -23.24
N PHE A 26 9.88 17.10 -22.82
CA PHE A 26 11.09 16.55 -23.44
C PHE A 26 12.08 16.09 -22.35
N SER A 27 12.91 15.09 -22.65
CA SER A 27 13.84 14.51 -21.67
C SER A 27 15.00 15.45 -21.34
N VAL A 28 15.39 15.47 -20.05
CA VAL A 28 16.47 16.26 -19.43
C VAL A 28 17.78 16.30 -20.27
N GLY A 29 18.14 15.21 -20.94
CA GLY A 29 19.37 15.12 -21.75
C GLY A 29 19.50 16.14 -22.90
N SER A 30 18.39 16.57 -23.53
CA SER A 30 18.44 17.64 -24.56
C SER A 30 18.81 19.00 -24.01
N GLN A 31 18.48 19.24 -22.76
CA GLN A 31 18.60 20.54 -22.13
C GLN A 31 19.99 20.71 -21.50
N LEU A 32 20.56 19.61 -20.98
CA LEU A 32 21.93 19.55 -20.45
C LEU A 32 22.98 19.92 -21.50
N ASN A 33 22.86 19.29 -22.66
CA ASN A 33 23.83 19.41 -23.73
C ASN A 33 23.84 20.81 -24.39
N ASN A 34 22.65 21.40 -24.62
CA ASN A 34 22.55 22.79 -25.09
C ASN A 34 23.18 23.78 -24.09
N LYS A 35 23.11 23.52 -22.78
CA LYS A 35 23.71 24.40 -21.77
C LYS A 35 25.24 24.42 -21.84
N GLU A 36 25.90 23.37 -22.32
CA GLU A 36 27.37 23.30 -22.41
C GLU A 36 27.95 24.11 -23.57
N SER A 37 27.13 24.50 -24.56
CA SER A 37 27.62 25.23 -25.74
C SER A 37 28.24 26.58 -25.37
N PRO A 38 29.48 26.86 -25.81
CA PRO A 38 30.13 28.15 -25.64
C PRO A 38 29.60 29.19 -26.65
N LEU A 39 28.41 29.01 -27.22
CA LEU A 39 27.70 30.03 -28.00
C LEU A 39 26.45 30.54 -27.28
N ILE A 40 25.97 29.84 -26.24
CA ILE A 40 24.75 30.22 -25.51
C ILE A 40 25.14 31.04 -24.28
N SER A 41 24.47 32.18 -24.08
CA SER A 41 24.62 33.00 -22.87
C SER A 41 23.40 32.90 -21.95
N GLN A 42 22.22 32.68 -22.52
CA GLN A 42 20.99 32.51 -21.76
C GLN A 42 20.15 31.39 -22.40
N LEU A 43 19.72 30.45 -21.56
CA LEU A 43 18.82 29.35 -21.89
C LEU A 43 17.54 29.55 -21.10
N ALA A 44 16.40 29.78 -21.76
CA ALA A 44 15.14 29.64 -21.04
C ALA A 44 14.29 28.48 -21.54
N LEU A 45 13.60 27.89 -20.57
CA LEU A 45 12.81 26.68 -20.72
C LEU A 45 11.35 27.02 -20.39
N TYR A 46 10.46 26.64 -21.28
CA TYR A 46 9.03 26.75 -21.06
C TYR A 46 8.36 25.38 -21.10
N ASP A 47 7.44 25.14 -20.16
CA ASP A 47 6.47 24.05 -20.20
C ASP A 47 5.22 24.44 -19.38
N ILE A 48 4.11 23.73 -19.56
CA ILE A 48 2.90 23.94 -18.75
C ILE A 48 3.11 23.55 -17.30
N LYS A 49 3.93 22.53 -17.03
CA LYS A 49 4.17 22.02 -15.68
C LYS A 49 5.50 21.29 -15.56
N GLY A 50 6.19 21.46 -14.44
CA GLY A 50 7.39 20.72 -14.05
C GLY A 50 8.71 21.30 -14.56
N VAL A 51 8.68 22.39 -15.33
CA VAL A 51 9.89 22.98 -15.93
C VAL A 51 10.75 23.72 -14.90
N MET A 52 10.17 24.21 -13.81
CA MET A 52 10.92 24.93 -12.76
C MET A 52 11.98 24.04 -12.10
N GLY A 53 11.65 22.77 -11.85
CA GLY A 53 12.60 21.81 -11.28
C GLY A 53 13.73 21.49 -12.25
N VAL A 54 13.42 21.37 -13.54
CA VAL A 54 14.45 21.07 -14.56
C VAL A 54 15.35 22.28 -14.81
N ALA A 55 14.80 23.49 -14.80
CA ALA A 55 15.59 24.72 -14.88
C ALA A 55 16.53 24.87 -13.67
N ALA A 56 16.07 24.55 -12.46
CA ALA A 56 16.89 24.57 -11.26
C ALA A 56 18.02 23.53 -11.33
N ASP A 57 17.72 22.29 -11.74
CA ASP A 57 18.72 21.22 -11.88
C ASP A 57 19.79 21.58 -12.93
N LEU A 58 19.35 22.08 -14.10
CA LEU A 58 20.26 22.55 -15.13
C LEU A 58 21.08 23.74 -14.67
N SER A 59 20.54 24.62 -13.82
CA SER A 59 21.28 25.77 -13.31
C SER A 59 22.56 25.36 -12.55
N HIS A 60 22.60 24.16 -11.97
CA HIS A 60 23.75 23.61 -11.25
C HIS A 60 24.88 23.12 -12.16
N VAL A 61 24.61 22.87 -13.45
CA VAL A 61 25.63 22.42 -14.41
C VAL A 61 26.65 23.55 -14.64
N ALA A 62 27.94 23.23 -14.51
CA ALA A 62 29.05 24.18 -14.62
C ALA A 62 29.25 24.65 -16.07
N SER A 63 28.44 25.60 -16.50
CA SER A 63 28.57 26.28 -17.79
C SER A 63 28.28 27.77 -17.66
N ARG A 64 28.66 28.54 -18.69
CA ARG A 64 28.47 29.99 -18.72
C ARG A 64 27.02 30.43 -18.97
N ALA A 65 26.14 29.53 -19.38
CA ALA A 65 24.78 29.87 -19.77
C ALA A 65 23.85 29.98 -18.55
N GLU A 66 23.21 31.13 -18.38
CA GLU A 66 22.19 31.33 -17.35
C GLU A 66 20.89 30.60 -17.72
N VAL A 67 20.31 29.85 -16.78
CA VAL A 67 19.11 29.04 -17.00
C VAL A 67 17.90 29.64 -16.29
N THR A 68 16.80 29.85 -17.01
CA THR A 68 15.53 30.32 -16.45
C THR A 68 14.35 29.42 -16.85
N GLY A 69 13.43 29.18 -15.93
CA GLY A 69 12.23 28.36 -16.15
C GLY A 69 10.95 29.21 -16.18
N TYR A 70 10.03 28.89 -17.09
CA TYR A 70 8.76 29.57 -17.28
C TYR A 70 7.63 28.55 -17.31
N GLU A 71 6.83 28.49 -16.24
CA GLU A 71 5.76 27.50 -16.07
C GLU A 71 4.36 28.11 -16.24
N GLY A 72 3.52 27.44 -17.02
CA GLY A 72 2.10 27.79 -17.21
C GLY A 72 1.82 28.63 -18.47
N PRO A 73 0.59 28.56 -19.03
CA PRO A 73 0.25 29.14 -20.33
C PRO A 73 0.51 30.64 -20.44
N ASP A 74 0.29 31.38 -19.35
CA ASP A 74 0.45 32.85 -19.31
C ASP A 74 1.93 33.29 -19.35
N LYS A 75 2.88 32.36 -19.21
CA LYS A 75 4.33 32.62 -19.18
C LYS A 75 5.04 32.34 -20.49
N LEU A 76 4.32 31.93 -21.53
CA LEU A 76 4.89 31.62 -22.84
C LEU A 76 5.49 32.86 -23.52
N GLU A 77 4.75 33.97 -23.58
CA GLU A 77 5.25 35.20 -24.21
C GLU A 77 6.44 35.78 -23.45
N ASP A 78 6.40 35.73 -22.11
CA ASP A 78 7.51 36.13 -21.24
C ASP A 78 8.79 35.33 -21.53
N CYS A 79 8.67 34.02 -21.78
CA CYS A 79 9.80 33.15 -22.15
C CYS A 79 10.39 33.54 -23.52
N LEU A 80 9.53 33.82 -24.51
CA LEU A 80 9.94 34.03 -25.90
C LEU A 80 10.55 35.41 -26.18
N LYS A 81 10.41 36.37 -25.26
CA LYS A 81 10.91 37.73 -25.44
C LYS A 81 12.42 37.79 -25.66
N ASP A 82 12.85 38.60 -26.63
CA ASP A 82 14.25 38.84 -27.02
C ASP A 82 15.05 37.59 -27.46
N SER A 83 14.35 36.55 -27.93
CA SER A 83 15.00 35.34 -28.46
C SER A 83 15.71 35.60 -29.78
N GLN A 84 16.85 34.94 -30.00
CA GLN A 84 17.49 34.89 -31.33
C GLN A 84 17.30 33.54 -32.02
N VAL A 85 17.16 32.48 -31.23
CA VAL A 85 16.82 31.13 -31.69
C VAL A 85 15.73 30.57 -30.79
N VAL A 86 14.67 30.03 -31.39
CA VAL A 86 13.55 29.37 -30.70
C VAL A 86 13.43 27.95 -31.21
N VAL A 87 13.44 26.99 -30.29
CA VAL A 87 13.31 25.57 -30.60
C VAL A 87 11.98 25.08 -30.06
N ILE A 88 11.18 24.47 -30.93
CA ILE A 88 9.90 23.85 -30.59
C ILE A 88 10.05 22.33 -30.70
N PRO A 89 10.43 21.64 -29.61
CA PRO A 89 10.31 20.20 -29.47
C PRO A 89 8.97 19.76 -28.84
N ALA A 90 8.07 20.70 -28.58
CA ALA A 90 6.79 20.47 -27.91
C ALA A 90 5.83 19.60 -28.74
N GLY A 91 5.57 18.38 -28.27
CA GLY A 91 4.60 17.47 -28.87
C GLY A 91 4.43 16.21 -28.04
N VAL A 92 3.30 15.53 -28.22
CA VAL A 92 3.06 14.23 -27.57
C VAL A 92 3.81 13.15 -28.35
N PRO A 93 4.62 12.29 -27.69
CA PRO A 93 5.28 11.18 -28.37
C PRO A 93 4.25 10.13 -28.80
N ARG A 94 4.52 9.46 -29.92
CA ARG A 94 3.69 8.35 -30.41
C ARG A 94 3.64 7.23 -29.36
N LYS A 95 2.42 6.86 -28.94
CA LYS A 95 2.14 5.75 -28.01
C LYS A 95 1.62 4.52 -28.75
N PRO A 96 1.72 3.30 -28.17
CA PRO A 96 1.07 2.11 -28.72
C PRO A 96 -0.43 2.37 -28.96
N GLY A 97 -0.91 2.06 -30.17
CA GLY A 97 -2.30 2.29 -30.58
C GLY A 97 -2.62 3.68 -31.15
N MET A 98 -1.69 4.65 -31.08
CA MET A 98 -1.87 5.98 -31.67
C MET A 98 -1.60 5.95 -33.19
N THR A 99 -2.57 6.38 -34.01
CA THR A 99 -2.39 6.45 -35.46
C THR A 99 -1.49 7.64 -35.85
N ARG A 100 -0.98 7.64 -37.10
CA ARG A 100 -0.18 8.77 -37.60
C ARG A 100 -0.99 10.07 -37.66
N ASP A 101 -2.30 9.97 -37.88
CA ASP A 101 -3.20 11.12 -37.96
C ASP A 101 -3.57 11.68 -36.58
N ASP A 102 -3.73 10.84 -35.56
CA ASP A 102 -3.95 11.30 -34.17
C ASP A 102 -2.73 12.10 -33.65
N LEU A 103 -1.54 11.62 -33.99
CA LEU A 103 -0.27 12.26 -33.65
C LEU A 103 -0.15 13.63 -34.34
N PHE A 104 -0.52 13.67 -35.63
CA PHE A 104 -0.57 14.91 -36.39
C PHE A 104 -1.54 15.93 -35.78
N ASN A 105 -2.80 15.56 -35.53
CA ASN A 105 -3.82 16.48 -35.02
C ASN A 105 -3.43 17.09 -33.66
N THR A 106 -2.89 16.27 -32.76
CA THR A 106 -2.45 16.73 -31.44
C THR A 106 -1.28 17.72 -31.54
N ASN A 107 -0.27 17.38 -32.35
CA ASN A 107 0.94 18.20 -32.46
C ASN A 107 0.74 19.43 -33.36
N ALA A 108 -0.20 19.39 -34.30
CA ALA A 108 -0.60 20.51 -35.13
C ALA A 108 -1.08 21.71 -34.29
N GLY A 109 -1.98 21.47 -33.33
CA GLY A 109 -2.47 22.52 -32.42
C GLY A 109 -1.35 23.12 -31.57
N ILE A 110 -0.51 22.26 -30.98
CA ILE A 110 0.63 22.70 -30.15
C ILE A 110 1.60 23.58 -30.95
N VAL A 111 1.96 23.17 -32.17
CA VAL A 111 2.87 23.95 -33.02
C VAL A 111 2.21 25.25 -33.47
N ALA A 112 0.91 25.24 -33.79
CA ALA A 112 0.20 26.46 -34.17
C ALA A 112 0.16 27.50 -33.03
N ASP A 113 -0.14 27.07 -31.80
CA ASP A 113 -0.20 27.95 -30.62
C ASP A 113 1.17 28.56 -30.30
N LEU A 114 2.21 27.72 -30.25
CA LEU A 114 3.57 28.16 -29.96
C LEU A 114 4.12 29.06 -31.08
N THR A 115 3.81 28.76 -32.34
CA THR A 115 4.20 29.61 -33.48
C THR A 115 3.45 30.94 -33.48
N SER A 116 2.19 30.96 -33.04
CA SER A 116 1.40 32.18 -32.89
C SER A 116 1.98 33.10 -31.80
N ALA A 117 2.41 32.53 -30.66
CA ALA A 117 3.11 33.28 -29.62
C ALA A 117 4.48 33.79 -30.11
N PHE A 118 5.24 32.94 -30.81
CA PHE A 118 6.51 33.31 -31.45
C PHE A 118 6.36 34.49 -32.42
N ALA A 119 5.34 34.45 -33.28
CA ALA A 119 5.05 35.49 -34.26
C ALA A 119 4.85 36.87 -33.61
N THR A 120 4.34 36.88 -32.38
CA THR A 120 4.06 38.10 -31.60
C THR A 120 5.30 38.55 -30.82
N ALA A 121 6.00 37.62 -30.16
CA ALA A 121 7.07 37.94 -29.21
C ALA A 121 8.45 38.14 -29.85
N CYS A 122 8.81 37.38 -30.89
CA CYS A 122 10.16 37.39 -31.47
C CYS A 122 10.23 36.96 -32.95
N PRO A 123 9.47 37.59 -33.88
CA PRO A 123 9.32 37.11 -35.26
C PRO A 123 10.60 37.08 -36.12
N LYS A 124 11.68 37.75 -35.68
CA LYS A 124 12.97 37.77 -36.39
C LYS A 124 13.95 36.68 -35.94
N ALA A 125 13.60 35.89 -34.92
CA ALA A 125 14.42 34.78 -34.44
C ALA A 125 14.43 33.61 -35.44
N MET A 126 15.44 32.73 -35.34
CA MET A 126 15.44 31.46 -36.06
C MET A 126 14.47 30.49 -35.39
N LEU A 127 13.51 29.95 -36.13
CA LEU A 127 12.50 29.03 -35.61
C LEU A 127 12.81 27.60 -36.05
N CYS A 128 13.16 26.75 -35.09
CA CYS A 128 13.49 25.35 -35.31
C CYS A 128 12.36 24.44 -34.82
N ILE A 129 11.64 23.80 -35.74
CA ILE A 129 10.58 22.84 -35.45
C ILE A 129 11.17 21.43 -35.41
N VAL A 130 11.12 20.81 -34.22
CA VAL A 130 11.53 19.41 -34.00
C VAL A 130 10.30 18.51 -33.84
N THR A 131 9.14 19.10 -33.54
CA THR A 131 7.89 18.39 -33.30
C THR A 131 7.42 17.58 -34.52
N ASN A 132 7.25 16.27 -34.30
CA ASN A 132 6.79 15.35 -35.33
C ASN A 132 5.27 15.36 -35.54
N PRO A 133 4.78 15.12 -36.76
CA PRO A 133 5.54 14.89 -38.00
C PRO A 133 6.04 16.20 -38.63
N VAL A 134 7.38 16.35 -38.77
CA VAL A 134 8.02 17.57 -39.32
C VAL A 134 7.49 17.95 -40.71
N ASN A 135 7.21 16.94 -41.55
CA ASN A 135 6.68 17.14 -42.92
C ASN A 135 5.38 17.96 -42.96
N SER A 136 4.61 17.99 -41.86
CA SER A 136 3.31 18.66 -41.78
C SER A 136 3.31 19.80 -40.76
N THR A 137 4.07 19.70 -39.66
CA THR A 137 4.14 20.75 -38.64
C THR A 137 4.91 21.99 -39.11
N VAL A 138 5.89 21.85 -40.00
CA VAL A 138 6.61 22.99 -40.60
C VAL A 138 5.70 23.80 -41.54
N PRO A 139 4.98 23.19 -42.50
CA PRO A 139 3.97 23.92 -43.27
C PRO A 139 2.92 24.63 -42.42
N ILE A 140 2.47 24.01 -41.31
CA ILE A 140 1.54 24.67 -40.35
C ILE A 140 2.18 25.93 -39.77
N ALA A 141 3.42 25.84 -39.29
CA ALA A 141 4.12 26.99 -38.73
C ALA A 141 4.27 28.10 -39.79
N ALA A 142 4.60 27.75 -41.03
CA ALA A 142 4.67 28.69 -42.14
C ALA A 142 3.33 29.39 -42.39
N GLU A 143 2.22 28.66 -42.43
CA GLU A 143 0.89 29.24 -42.63
C GLU A 143 0.46 30.15 -41.46
N VAL A 144 0.79 29.79 -40.23
CA VAL A 144 0.54 30.66 -39.06
C VAL A 144 1.33 31.97 -39.18
N LEU A 145 2.61 31.90 -39.55
CA LEU A 145 3.45 33.08 -39.75
C LEU A 145 2.97 33.94 -40.92
N LYS A 146 2.51 33.33 -42.03
CA LYS A 146 1.94 34.04 -43.19
C LYS A 146 0.67 34.78 -42.80
N ARG A 147 -0.24 34.12 -42.05
CA ARG A 147 -1.47 34.75 -41.52
C ARG A 147 -1.18 35.92 -40.57
N ARG A 148 -0.08 35.85 -39.82
CA ARG A 148 0.38 36.93 -38.93
C ARG A 148 1.21 38.00 -39.66
N GLY A 149 1.50 37.83 -40.95
CA GLY A 149 2.25 38.79 -41.77
C GLY A 149 3.75 38.88 -41.47
N VAL A 150 4.34 37.85 -40.84
CA VAL A 150 5.73 37.86 -40.37
C VAL A 150 6.58 36.68 -40.90
N TYR A 151 6.07 35.96 -41.90
CA TYR A 151 6.76 34.80 -42.47
C TYR A 151 8.04 35.19 -43.23
N ASP A 152 9.16 34.57 -42.85
CA ASP A 152 10.44 34.63 -43.56
C ASP A 152 10.91 33.19 -43.85
N PRO A 153 10.92 32.74 -45.13
CA PRO A 153 11.29 31.37 -45.48
C PRO A 153 12.76 31.05 -45.16
N ARG A 154 13.62 32.05 -44.94
CA ARG A 154 15.02 31.82 -44.55
C ARG A 154 15.18 31.41 -43.10
N ARG A 155 14.17 31.63 -42.24
CA ARG A 155 14.28 31.53 -40.78
C ARG A 155 13.44 30.41 -40.15
N LEU A 156 12.61 29.72 -40.93
CA LEU A 156 11.84 28.56 -40.49
C LEU A 156 12.53 27.26 -40.91
N PHE A 157 12.86 26.42 -39.93
CA PHE A 157 13.57 25.16 -40.16
C PHE A 157 12.82 23.98 -39.58
N GLY A 158 12.54 22.97 -40.40
CA GLY A 158 12.24 21.61 -39.94
C GLY A 158 13.51 20.84 -39.67
N VAL A 159 13.73 20.44 -38.42
CA VAL A 159 14.97 19.78 -38.01
C VAL A 159 14.95 18.31 -38.43
N THR A 160 15.65 17.97 -39.52
CA THR A 160 15.78 16.60 -40.05
C THR A 160 17.10 15.92 -39.69
N THR A 161 17.96 16.61 -38.94
CA THR A 161 19.29 16.15 -38.51
C THR A 161 19.29 14.80 -37.80
N LEU A 162 18.16 14.39 -37.22
CA LEU A 162 18.01 13.06 -36.60
C LEU A 162 18.30 11.93 -37.61
N ASP A 163 17.89 12.10 -38.85
CA ASP A 163 18.10 11.08 -39.88
C ASP A 163 19.56 11.08 -40.36
N ILE A 164 20.24 12.23 -40.36
CA ILE A 164 21.68 12.33 -40.60
C ILE A 164 22.46 11.60 -39.49
N VAL A 165 22.13 11.86 -38.22
CA VAL A 165 22.79 11.20 -37.09
C VAL A 165 22.66 9.68 -37.19
N ARG A 166 21.47 9.18 -37.56
CA ARG A 166 21.22 7.76 -37.79
C ARG A 166 21.99 7.22 -39.00
N ALA A 167 21.95 7.93 -40.12
CA ALA A 167 22.64 7.53 -41.34
C ALA A 167 24.16 7.45 -41.11
N ASN A 168 24.76 8.46 -40.47
CA ASN A 168 26.19 8.46 -40.14
C ASN A 168 26.55 7.28 -39.24
N THR A 169 25.74 7.01 -38.21
CA THR A 169 25.98 5.90 -37.27
C THR A 169 25.93 4.56 -37.99
N PHE A 170 24.87 4.29 -38.74
CA PHE A 170 24.69 2.98 -39.38
C PHE A 170 25.65 2.75 -40.55
N VAL A 171 25.99 3.79 -41.32
CA VAL A 171 26.98 3.69 -42.39
C VAL A 171 28.39 3.52 -41.83
N ALA A 172 28.73 4.23 -40.76
CA ALA A 172 30.03 4.08 -40.08
C ALA A 172 30.19 2.66 -39.52
N GLU A 173 29.17 2.15 -38.82
CA GLU A 173 29.12 0.79 -38.28
C GLU A 173 29.30 -0.26 -39.40
N ALA A 174 28.53 -0.15 -40.49
CA ALA A 174 28.57 -1.12 -41.57
C ALA A 174 29.89 -1.13 -42.37
N LYS A 175 30.70 -0.07 -42.27
CA LYS A 175 31.99 0.06 -42.97
C LYS A 175 33.22 0.11 -42.05
N GLY A 176 33.03 0.03 -40.74
CA GLY A 176 34.12 0.16 -39.77
C GLY A 176 34.81 1.53 -39.83
N LEU A 177 34.06 2.60 -40.10
CA LEU A 177 34.59 3.96 -40.18
C LEU A 177 34.42 4.70 -38.84
N ASP A 178 35.24 5.72 -38.61
CA ASP A 178 35.07 6.65 -37.49
C ASP A 178 33.84 7.54 -37.74
N VAL A 179 32.79 7.36 -36.91
CA VAL A 179 31.51 8.07 -37.03
C VAL A 179 31.65 9.59 -37.00
N ASN A 180 32.67 10.14 -36.33
CA ASN A 180 32.91 11.58 -36.25
C ASN A 180 33.41 12.18 -37.57
N LYS A 181 33.88 11.32 -38.49
CA LYS A 181 34.37 11.70 -39.83
C LYS A 181 33.39 11.32 -40.94
N VAL A 182 32.27 10.67 -40.60
CA VAL A 182 31.23 10.26 -41.56
C VAL A 182 30.15 11.33 -41.65
N SER A 183 29.79 11.70 -42.87
CA SER A 183 28.67 12.59 -43.19
C SER A 183 27.89 12.03 -44.36
N VAL A 184 26.63 11.67 -44.14
CA VAL A 184 25.70 11.16 -45.15
C VAL A 184 24.55 12.17 -45.27
N PRO A 185 24.39 12.85 -46.42
CA PRO A 185 23.24 13.71 -46.65
C PRO A 185 21.94 12.91 -46.63
N VAL A 186 20.94 13.41 -45.92
CA VAL A 186 19.58 12.85 -45.95
C VAL A 186 18.63 13.92 -46.47
N ILE A 187 17.94 13.60 -47.56
CA ILE A 187 17.05 14.50 -48.30
C ILE A 187 15.61 14.00 -48.28
N GLY A 188 14.66 14.82 -48.75
CA GLY A 188 13.24 14.47 -48.79
C GLY A 188 12.44 15.05 -47.62
N GLY A 189 11.91 14.18 -46.77
CA GLY A 189 11.20 14.51 -45.54
C GLY A 189 11.74 13.73 -44.33
N HIS A 190 10.96 13.70 -43.26
CA HIS A 190 11.31 13.13 -41.95
C HIS A 190 10.30 12.05 -41.48
N SER A 191 9.65 11.34 -42.40
CA SER A 191 8.67 10.29 -42.05
C SER A 191 8.71 9.11 -43.00
N GLY A 192 9.08 7.94 -42.48
CA GLY A 192 9.03 6.67 -43.21
C GLY A 192 9.78 6.72 -44.54
N VAL A 193 9.09 6.40 -45.64
CA VAL A 193 9.68 6.34 -46.98
C VAL A 193 10.13 7.71 -47.50
N THR A 194 9.67 8.82 -46.89
CA THR A 194 10.11 10.17 -47.27
C THR A 194 11.54 10.49 -46.86
N ILE A 195 12.15 9.68 -45.97
CA ILE A 195 13.54 9.83 -45.54
C ILE A 195 14.44 9.16 -46.59
N ILE A 196 15.24 9.95 -47.31
CA ILE A 196 16.07 9.47 -48.42
C ILE A 196 17.54 9.69 -48.08
N PRO A 197 18.25 8.68 -47.55
CA PRO A 197 19.69 8.76 -47.33
C PRO A 197 20.44 8.65 -48.66
N VAL A 198 21.24 9.68 -48.99
CA VAL A 198 22.03 9.74 -50.22
C VAL A 198 23.43 9.19 -49.94
N ILE A 199 23.51 7.88 -49.77
CA ILE A 199 24.74 7.17 -49.41
C ILE A 199 25.81 7.34 -50.50
N SER A 200 25.41 7.55 -51.76
CA SER A 200 26.32 7.86 -52.86
C SER A 200 27.15 9.14 -52.65
N GLN A 201 26.67 10.06 -51.81
CA GLN A 201 27.31 11.32 -51.47
C GLN A 201 27.93 11.34 -50.07
N ALA A 202 28.06 10.16 -49.45
CA ALA A 202 28.69 10.05 -48.14
C ALA A 202 30.17 10.50 -48.18
N VAL A 203 30.62 11.15 -47.12
CA VAL A 203 32.02 11.54 -46.93
C VAL A 203 32.54 10.88 -45.65
N PRO A 204 33.63 10.09 -45.68
CA PRO A 204 34.35 9.63 -46.87
C PRO A 204 33.46 8.76 -47.77
N GLY A 205 33.78 8.70 -49.07
CA GLY A 205 33.00 7.94 -50.05
C GLY A 205 32.89 6.46 -49.70
N VAL A 206 31.66 5.91 -49.68
CA VAL A 206 31.40 4.50 -49.39
C VAL A 206 30.58 3.84 -50.50
N SER A 207 30.87 2.56 -50.77
CA SER A 207 30.10 1.74 -51.72
C SER A 207 29.53 0.49 -51.04
N PHE A 208 28.28 0.16 -51.33
CA PHE A 208 27.58 -1.03 -50.81
C PHE A 208 27.08 -1.89 -51.97
N LYS A 209 26.98 -3.21 -51.75
CA LYS A 209 26.22 -4.07 -52.66
C LYS A 209 24.74 -3.67 -52.60
N THR A 210 23.99 -3.92 -53.68
CA THR A 210 22.59 -3.49 -53.79
C THR A 210 21.72 -3.93 -52.61
N ALA A 211 21.82 -5.20 -52.19
CA ALA A 211 21.07 -5.74 -51.07
C ALA A 211 21.43 -5.06 -49.73
N ASP A 212 22.72 -4.80 -49.48
CA ASP A 212 23.20 -4.16 -48.26
C ASP A 212 22.76 -2.69 -48.19
N ARG A 213 22.79 -2.00 -49.35
CA ARG A 213 22.32 -0.62 -49.47
C ARG A 213 20.83 -0.53 -49.12
N GLU A 214 20.01 -1.41 -49.70
CA GLU A 214 18.58 -1.44 -49.40
C GLU A 214 18.29 -1.75 -47.93
N ALA A 215 19.03 -2.69 -47.33
CA ALA A 215 18.87 -3.03 -45.92
C ALA A 215 19.20 -1.85 -45.00
N ILE A 216 20.31 -1.14 -45.26
CA ILE A 216 20.71 0.05 -44.50
C ILE A 216 19.68 1.17 -44.68
N THR A 217 19.22 1.43 -45.92
CA THR A 217 18.16 2.41 -46.17
C THR A 217 16.89 2.09 -45.38
N ARG A 218 16.41 0.84 -45.41
CA ARG A 218 15.23 0.41 -44.64
C ARG A 218 15.44 0.56 -43.13
N ARG A 219 16.64 0.29 -42.62
CA ARG A 219 16.98 0.50 -41.19
C ARG A 219 16.94 1.98 -40.83
N ILE A 220 17.51 2.87 -41.66
CA ILE A 220 17.48 4.33 -41.44
C ILE A 220 16.02 4.83 -41.37
N GLN A 221 15.19 4.45 -42.35
CA GLN A 221 13.78 4.86 -42.42
C GLN A 221 12.93 4.37 -41.23
N ASN A 222 13.27 3.20 -40.66
CA ASN A 222 12.51 2.55 -39.58
C ASN A 222 13.18 2.64 -38.20
N ALA A 223 14.30 3.36 -38.06
CA ALA A 223 15.05 3.48 -36.81
C ALA A 223 14.22 4.07 -35.65
N GLY A 224 13.20 4.87 -35.96
CA GLY A 224 12.25 5.34 -34.95
C GLY A 224 11.37 4.24 -34.38
N THR A 225 10.98 3.26 -35.21
CA THR A 225 10.17 2.10 -34.83
C THR A 225 10.98 1.14 -33.96
N GLU A 226 12.25 0.88 -34.33
CA GLU A 226 13.19 0.04 -33.56
C GLU A 226 13.29 0.49 -32.09
N VAL A 227 13.37 1.81 -31.85
CA VAL A 227 13.44 2.35 -30.48
C VAL A 227 12.10 2.22 -29.73
N VAL A 228 10.96 2.39 -30.41
CA VAL A 228 9.64 2.24 -29.78
C VAL A 228 9.38 0.79 -29.40
N GLU A 229 9.78 -0.15 -30.26
CA GLU A 229 9.71 -1.59 -30.01
C GLU A 229 10.65 -1.99 -28.86
N ALA A 230 11.90 -1.53 -28.87
CA ALA A 230 12.88 -1.79 -27.79
C ALA A 230 12.43 -1.22 -26.43
N LYS A 231 11.65 -0.14 -26.43
CA LYS A 231 11.04 0.43 -25.22
C LYS A 231 9.71 -0.22 -24.83
N ALA A 232 9.30 -1.31 -25.49
CA ALA A 232 8.02 -1.99 -25.29
C ALA A 232 6.81 -1.04 -25.28
N GLY A 233 6.87 0.04 -26.07
CA GLY A 233 5.81 1.05 -26.11
C GLY A 233 5.78 2.07 -24.96
N ALA A 234 6.75 2.05 -24.04
CA ALA A 234 6.82 2.96 -22.89
C ALA A 234 7.28 4.40 -23.23
N GLY A 235 7.64 4.69 -24.49
CA GLY A 235 8.00 6.04 -24.94
C GLY A 235 8.69 6.08 -26.31
N SER A 236 8.94 7.28 -26.85
CA SER A 236 9.61 7.49 -28.14
C SER A 236 11.14 7.59 -28.03
N ALA A 237 11.83 7.72 -29.17
CA ALA A 237 13.26 8.02 -29.26
C ALA A 237 13.57 9.46 -28.83
N THR A 238 13.61 9.72 -27.53
CA THR A 238 13.81 11.07 -26.96
C THR A 238 15.27 11.50 -26.93
N LEU A 239 16.22 10.57 -26.71
CA LEU A 239 17.65 10.89 -26.53
C LEU A 239 18.39 11.20 -27.85
N SER A 240 18.16 10.42 -28.90
CA SER A 240 18.78 10.71 -30.21
C SER A 240 18.18 11.94 -30.88
N MET A 241 16.88 12.19 -30.66
CA MET A 241 16.20 13.42 -31.11
C MET A 241 16.72 14.65 -30.38
N ALA A 242 16.95 14.54 -29.06
CA ALA A 242 17.61 15.57 -28.25
C ALA A 242 18.96 15.99 -28.83
N PHE A 243 19.84 15.01 -29.07
CA PHE A 243 21.17 15.23 -29.63
C PHE A 243 21.11 15.84 -31.03
N ALA A 244 20.19 15.38 -31.88
CA ALA A 244 20.03 15.92 -33.23
C ALA A 244 19.55 17.37 -33.24
N ALA A 245 18.61 17.73 -32.36
CA ALA A 245 18.12 19.09 -32.21
C ALA A 245 19.23 20.03 -31.72
N GLU A 246 20.00 19.60 -30.72
CA GLU A 246 21.17 20.34 -30.25
C GLU A 246 22.19 20.56 -31.37
N ARG A 247 22.60 19.50 -32.09
CA ARG A 247 23.57 19.62 -33.19
C ARG A 247 23.14 20.64 -34.22
N PHE A 248 21.86 20.62 -34.62
CA PHE A 248 21.32 21.59 -35.57
C PHE A 248 21.33 23.02 -35.01
N VAL A 249 20.92 23.20 -33.76
CA VAL A 249 20.91 24.51 -33.09
C VAL A 249 22.33 25.07 -32.96
N VAL A 250 23.33 24.25 -32.65
CA VAL A 250 24.74 24.66 -32.61
C VAL A 250 25.22 25.11 -33.99
N SER A 251 24.81 24.44 -35.08
CA SER A 251 25.10 24.87 -36.45
C SER A 251 24.46 26.24 -36.75
N VAL A 252 23.19 26.44 -36.38
CA VAL A 252 22.50 27.73 -36.52
C VAL A 252 23.20 28.84 -35.72
N LEU A 253 23.54 28.57 -34.45
CA LEU A 253 24.26 29.53 -33.60
C LEU A 253 25.66 29.85 -34.15
N SER A 254 26.36 28.87 -34.70
CA SER A 254 27.67 29.07 -35.33
C SER A 254 27.57 29.98 -36.56
N ALA A 255 26.50 29.82 -37.36
CA ALA A 255 26.23 30.67 -38.52
C ALA A 255 25.90 32.12 -38.08
N ILE A 256 25.11 32.29 -37.01
CA ILE A 256 24.81 33.60 -36.40
C ILE A 256 26.08 34.29 -35.89
N ASP A 257 26.98 33.55 -35.24
CA ASP A 257 28.27 34.05 -34.75
C ASP A 257 29.23 34.43 -35.91
N GLY A 258 28.97 33.93 -37.12
CA GLY A 258 29.66 34.31 -38.35
C GLY A 258 30.63 33.25 -38.89
N LYS A 259 30.53 32.00 -38.44
CA LYS A 259 31.21 30.87 -39.05
C LYS A 259 30.70 30.71 -40.49
N ARG A 260 31.62 30.71 -41.46
CA ARG A 260 31.31 30.49 -42.88
C ARG A 260 31.21 29.00 -43.19
N ALA A 261 30.51 28.65 -44.28
CA ALA A 261 30.38 27.29 -44.79
C ALA A 261 29.75 26.29 -43.78
N VAL A 262 28.73 26.73 -43.05
CA VAL A 262 27.93 25.84 -42.19
C VAL A 262 26.85 25.19 -43.07
N ILE A 263 26.99 23.90 -43.34
CA ILE A 263 26.05 23.14 -44.18
C ILE A 263 25.31 22.12 -43.31
N GLU A 264 23.98 22.13 -43.37
CA GLU A 264 23.10 21.16 -42.70
C GLU A 264 21.96 20.78 -43.65
N CYS A 265 21.36 19.60 -43.49
CA CYS A 265 20.05 19.37 -44.12
C CYS A 265 18.94 19.86 -43.19
N ALA A 266 17.98 20.59 -43.75
CA ALA A 266 16.77 21.00 -43.04
C ALA A 266 15.58 20.99 -43.99
N PHE A 267 14.41 20.65 -43.46
CA PHE A 267 13.16 20.72 -44.19
C PHE A 267 12.66 22.17 -44.22
N VAL A 268 12.81 22.82 -45.37
CA VAL A 268 12.53 24.25 -45.57
C VAL A 268 11.66 24.45 -46.81
N GLU A 269 11.11 25.64 -46.99
CA GLU A 269 10.46 25.99 -48.26
C GLU A 269 11.48 25.87 -49.40
N SER A 270 11.12 25.16 -50.46
CA SER A 270 12.07 24.74 -51.49
C SER A 270 11.41 24.69 -52.86
N THR A 271 12.19 25.03 -53.89
CA THR A 271 11.81 24.92 -55.30
C THR A 271 12.62 23.86 -56.03
N VAL A 272 13.40 23.04 -55.30
CA VAL A 272 14.30 22.02 -55.86
C VAL A 272 13.52 20.84 -56.46
N THR A 273 12.31 20.58 -55.96
CA THR A 273 11.38 19.54 -56.44
C THR A 273 9.98 20.12 -56.59
N GLU A 274 9.01 19.29 -57.00
CA GLU A 274 7.59 19.67 -57.06
C GLU A 274 6.95 19.87 -55.67
N ALA A 275 7.60 19.43 -54.59
CA ALA A 275 7.13 19.64 -53.22
C ALA A 275 7.52 21.03 -52.72
N PRO A 276 6.58 21.85 -52.20
CA PRO A 276 6.87 23.23 -51.80
C PRO A 276 7.72 23.32 -50.52
N TYR A 277 7.84 22.22 -49.78
CA TYR A 277 8.81 22.08 -48.70
C TYR A 277 9.61 20.80 -48.91
N PHE A 278 10.92 20.88 -48.73
CA PHE A 278 11.81 19.75 -49.00
C PHE A 278 13.11 19.86 -48.19
N SER A 279 13.63 18.74 -47.73
CA SER A 279 14.91 18.65 -47.02
C SER A 279 16.04 18.47 -48.01
N THR A 280 16.97 19.42 -48.03
CA THR A 280 18.20 19.43 -48.85
C THR A 280 19.34 20.02 -48.02
N PRO A 281 20.60 19.78 -48.39
CA PRO A 281 21.73 20.52 -47.83
C PRO A 281 21.55 22.02 -48.09
N ILE A 282 21.58 22.82 -47.03
CA ILE A 282 21.44 24.27 -47.05
C ILE A 282 22.69 24.91 -46.45
N LEU A 283 23.12 26.02 -47.03
CA LEU A 283 24.14 26.89 -46.47
C LEU A 283 23.48 27.83 -45.46
N LEU A 284 23.86 27.71 -44.19
CA LEU A 284 23.39 28.57 -43.11
C LEU A 284 24.30 29.79 -42.96
N GLY A 285 23.69 30.97 -42.91
CA GLY A 285 24.33 32.25 -42.63
C GLY A 285 23.71 32.99 -41.46
N ARG A 286 24.10 34.25 -41.28
CA ARG A 286 23.67 35.07 -40.14
C ARG A 286 22.16 35.32 -40.10
N ASP A 287 21.54 35.38 -41.26
CA ASP A 287 20.12 35.68 -41.44
C ASP A 287 19.28 34.47 -41.85
N GLY A 288 19.82 33.26 -41.65
CA GLY A 288 19.13 31.99 -41.91
C GLY A 288 19.69 31.28 -43.14
N VAL A 289 18.84 30.71 -43.99
CA VAL A 289 19.26 30.06 -45.25
C VAL A 289 19.86 31.11 -46.21
N GLU A 290 21.14 30.95 -46.56
CA GLU A 290 21.82 31.75 -47.61
C GLU A 290 21.63 31.11 -49.00
N GLU A 291 21.78 29.79 -49.08
CA GLU A 291 21.71 29.04 -50.34
C GLU A 291 21.15 27.63 -50.11
N ASN A 292 20.34 27.14 -51.03
CA ASN A 292 19.92 25.74 -51.09
C ASN A 292 20.77 25.01 -52.13
N LEU A 293 21.56 24.02 -51.70
CA LEU A 293 22.57 23.35 -52.53
C LEU A 293 22.00 22.26 -53.46
N GLY A 294 20.68 22.03 -53.42
CA GLY A 294 20.00 21.08 -54.30
C GLY A 294 20.26 19.60 -53.97
N LEU A 295 19.99 18.70 -54.92
CA LEU A 295 20.03 17.24 -54.72
C LEU A 295 21.40 16.61 -54.99
N GLY A 296 22.29 17.31 -55.69
CA GLY A 296 23.51 16.73 -56.25
C GLY A 296 23.23 15.60 -57.26
N SER A 297 24.24 14.76 -57.53
CA SER A 297 24.08 13.56 -58.37
C SER A 297 23.50 12.39 -57.57
N LEU A 298 22.38 11.84 -58.02
CA LEU A 298 21.73 10.68 -57.40
C LEU A 298 21.99 9.40 -58.21
N LEU A 299 22.18 8.27 -57.53
CA LEU A 299 22.16 6.95 -58.18
C LEU A 299 20.72 6.57 -58.57
N ASP A 300 20.56 5.69 -59.56
CA ASP A 300 19.24 5.19 -60.01
C ASP A 300 18.36 4.68 -58.86
N TYR A 301 18.97 4.04 -57.87
CA TYR A 301 18.27 3.57 -56.67
C TYR A 301 17.74 4.73 -55.82
N GLU A 302 18.55 5.77 -55.60
CA GLU A 302 18.19 6.95 -54.82
C GLU A 302 17.16 7.81 -55.57
N ALA A 303 17.27 7.90 -56.90
CA ALA A 303 16.27 8.54 -57.75
C ALA A 303 14.90 7.83 -57.70
N LYS A 304 14.88 6.49 -57.63
CA LYS A 304 13.65 5.71 -57.43
C LYS A 304 13.05 5.92 -56.03
N LEU A 305 13.87 6.03 -54.99
CA LEU A 305 13.40 6.37 -53.64
C LEU A 305 12.76 7.76 -53.63
N LEU A 306 13.39 8.73 -54.31
CA LEU A 306 12.83 10.07 -54.47
C LEU A 306 11.45 10.03 -55.13
N GLN A 307 11.31 9.35 -56.28
CA GLN A 307 10.01 9.21 -56.94
C GLN A 307 8.94 8.54 -56.06
N SER A 308 9.34 7.51 -55.29
CA SER A 308 8.42 6.78 -54.41
C SER A 308 7.98 7.58 -53.18
N ALA A 309 8.83 8.52 -52.73
CA ALA A 309 8.56 9.37 -51.58
C ALA A 309 7.61 10.53 -51.87
N MET A 310 7.55 11.03 -53.13
CA MET A 310 6.83 12.27 -53.46
C MET A 310 5.34 12.22 -53.15
N PRO A 311 4.58 11.15 -53.46
CA PRO A 311 3.15 11.11 -53.15
C PRO A 311 2.86 11.25 -51.65
N GLU A 312 3.61 10.56 -50.79
CA GLU A 312 3.45 10.66 -49.33
C GLU A 312 3.93 12.02 -48.81
N LEU A 313 5.01 12.57 -49.38
CA LEU A 313 5.53 13.87 -48.97
C LEU A 313 4.55 15.02 -49.30
N LEU A 314 4.04 15.06 -50.54
CA LEU A 314 3.04 16.04 -50.97
C LEU A 314 1.76 15.94 -50.15
N ALA A 315 1.28 14.73 -49.87
CA ALA A 315 0.12 14.52 -49.01
C ALA A 315 0.36 15.02 -47.57
N ASN A 316 1.55 14.81 -47.01
CA ASN A 316 1.90 15.32 -45.68
C ASN A 316 1.97 16.85 -45.65
N ILE A 317 2.46 17.47 -46.71
CA ILE A 317 2.57 18.93 -46.82
C ILE A 317 1.18 19.56 -46.99
N ASP A 318 0.33 19.01 -47.86
CA ASP A 318 -1.02 19.54 -48.11
C ASP A 318 -1.87 19.52 -46.83
N LYS A 319 -1.73 18.48 -46.00
CA LYS A 319 -2.31 18.43 -44.64
C LYS A 319 -1.92 19.62 -43.77
N GLY A 320 -0.71 20.15 -43.93
CA GLY A 320 -0.23 21.30 -43.15
C GLY A 320 -0.57 22.66 -43.75
N VAL A 321 -0.68 22.77 -45.09
CA VAL A 321 -0.98 24.03 -45.80
C VAL A 321 -2.48 24.36 -45.80
N ASN A 322 -3.35 23.36 -45.87
CA ASN A 322 -4.81 23.54 -45.94
C ASN A 322 -5.55 23.05 -44.68
N PRO A 323 -5.28 23.61 -43.48
CA PRO A 323 -5.97 23.17 -42.26
C PRO A 323 -7.48 23.49 -42.27
N ALA A 324 -7.93 24.46 -43.08
CA ALA A 324 -9.35 24.86 -43.18
C ALA A 324 -10.23 23.90 -44.02
N MET A 325 -9.66 23.08 -44.90
CA MET A 325 -10.40 22.01 -45.58
C MET A 325 -10.60 20.77 -44.68
N SER A 326 -10.03 20.76 -43.49
CA SER A 326 -10.18 19.69 -42.48
C SER A 326 -10.75 20.16 -41.14
N VAL A 327 -10.95 21.47 -40.92
CA VAL A 327 -11.44 22.06 -39.65
C VAL A 327 -12.35 23.26 -39.95
N GLY A 328 -13.59 23.27 -39.44
CA GLY A 328 -14.67 24.20 -39.86
C GLY A 328 -14.58 25.63 -39.28
N PRO A 329 -15.21 26.63 -39.93
CA PRO A 329 -15.06 28.06 -39.61
C PRO A 329 -15.67 28.52 -38.27
N SER A 330 -16.51 27.71 -37.61
CA SER A 330 -17.06 28.02 -36.28
C SER A 330 -16.08 27.78 -35.12
N GLN A 331 -14.86 27.33 -35.41
CA GLN A 331 -13.89 26.88 -34.40
C GLN A 331 -12.83 27.92 -34.00
N LEU A 332 -12.68 29.01 -34.75
CA LEU A 332 -11.70 30.05 -34.42
C LEU A 332 -12.21 31.09 -33.42
N GLU A 333 -13.53 31.30 -33.32
CA GLU A 333 -14.13 32.30 -32.41
C GLU A 333 -14.48 31.73 -31.03
N SER A 334 -14.68 30.41 -30.89
CA SER A 334 -14.89 29.75 -29.60
C SER A 334 -13.60 29.59 -28.78
N ALA A 335 -12.44 29.78 -29.41
CA ALA A 335 -11.10 29.62 -28.80
C ALA A 335 -10.76 30.66 -27.73
N LYS A 336 -11.63 31.64 -27.46
CA LYS A 336 -11.40 32.61 -26.38
C LYS A 336 -11.89 32.14 -25.00
N HIS A 337 -12.77 31.14 -24.91
CA HIS A 337 -13.32 30.73 -23.61
C HIS A 337 -13.77 29.27 -23.56
N THR A 338 -12.90 28.29 -23.79
CA THR A 338 -13.01 26.95 -23.16
C THR A 338 -11.77 26.12 -23.47
N SER A 339 -11.31 25.32 -22.51
CA SER A 339 -10.09 24.49 -22.60
C SER A 339 -10.08 23.57 -23.83
N ASP A 340 -9.05 23.72 -24.68
CA ASP A 340 -8.84 23.09 -26.01
C ASP A 340 -8.94 21.55 -26.10
N ARG A 341 -9.04 20.83 -24.98
CA ARG A 341 -9.11 19.36 -24.99
C ARG A 341 -10.47 18.78 -25.37
N GLU A 342 -11.57 19.51 -25.14
CA GLU A 342 -12.92 18.94 -25.32
C GLU A 342 -13.49 19.16 -26.73
N PHE A 343 -13.00 20.15 -27.47
CA PHE A 343 -13.59 20.57 -28.74
C PHE A 343 -13.04 19.82 -29.96
N GLN A 344 -11.73 19.51 -29.99
CA GLN A 344 -11.13 18.71 -31.08
C GLN A 344 -11.58 17.24 -31.06
N GLN A 345 -11.91 16.68 -29.89
CA GLN A 345 -12.39 15.30 -29.77
C GLN A 345 -13.85 15.13 -30.22
N GLN A 346 -14.63 16.23 -30.32
CA GLN A 346 -16.06 16.18 -30.65
C GLN A 346 -16.38 16.21 -32.16
N LEU A 347 -15.53 16.77 -33.03
CA LEU A 347 -15.93 17.09 -34.41
C LEU A 347 -15.70 16.01 -35.48
N THR A 348 -14.80 15.06 -35.26
CA THR A 348 -14.53 13.95 -36.21
C THR A 348 -15.21 12.65 -35.82
N GLU A 349 -15.46 12.39 -34.53
CA GLU A 349 -16.10 11.15 -34.07
C GLU A 349 -17.64 11.21 -34.07
N GLU A 350 -18.26 12.36 -33.79
CA GLU A 350 -19.72 12.43 -33.53
C GLU A 350 -20.61 11.92 -34.69
N PRO A 351 -20.42 12.34 -35.96
CA PRO A 351 -21.34 11.96 -37.04
C PRO A 351 -21.28 10.46 -37.37
N ILE A 352 -20.06 9.89 -37.40
CA ILE A 352 -19.80 8.47 -37.66
C ILE A 352 -20.33 7.62 -36.50
N ARG A 353 -20.11 8.08 -35.27
CA ARG A 353 -20.60 7.43 -34.05
C ARG A 353 -22.13 7.46 -33.96
N LYS A 354 -22.78 8.58 -34.30
CA LYS A 354 -24.25 8.69 -34.40
C LYS A 354 -24.82 7.74 -35.46
N ALA A 355 -24.16 7.58 -36.61
CA ALA A 355 -24.58 6.64 -37.65
C ALA A 355 -24.43 5.17 -37.19
N PHE A 356 -23.34 4.84 -36.49
CA PHE A 356 -23.10 3.55 -35.86
C PHE A 356 -24.16 3.21 -34.80
N ILE A 357 -24.40 4.10 -33.85
CA ILE A 357 -25.39 3.93 -32.77
C ILE A 357 -26.79 3.68 -33.37
N ARG A 358 -27.20 4.50 -34.34
CA ARG A 358 -28.50 4.34 -35.02
C ARG A 358 -28.64 2.96 -35.66
N LYS A 359 -27.57 2.45 -36.28
CA LYS A 359 -27.56 1.12 -36.91
C LYS A 359 -27.65 -0.01 -35.89
N VAL A 360 -26.91 0.08 -34.79
CA VAL A 360 -26.96 -0.93 -33.70
C VAL A 360 -28.34 -0.98 -33.05
N TYR A 361 -28.92 0.17 -32.67
CA TYR A 361 -30.26 0.19 -32.06
C TYR A 361 -31.37 -0.22 -33.03
N SER A 362 -31.20 0.00 -34.33
CA SER A 362 -32.13 -0.50 -35.35
C SER A 362 -32.10 -2.03 -35.43
N ILE A 363 -30.90 -2.64 -35.41
CA ILE A 363 -30.73 -4.09 -35.36
C ILE A 363 -31.31 -4.65 -34.06
N LEU A 364 -30.96 -4.06 -32.92
CA LEU A 364 -31.46 -4.45 -31.60
C LEU A 364 -33.00 -4.41 -31.53
N CYS A 365 -33.62 -3.36 -32.06
CA CYS A 365 -35.08 -3.23 -32.10
C CYS A 365 -35.71 -4.40 -32.88
N CYS A 366 -35.17 -4.77 -34.04
CA CYS A 366 -35.61 -5.95 -34.77
C CYS A 366 -35.42 -7.25 -33.95
N GLN A 367 -34.30 -7.40 -33.24
CA GLN A 367 -34.04 -8.58 -32.42
C GLN A 367 -35.04 -8.74 -31.27
N LEU A 368 -35.34 -7.63 -30.58
CA LEU A 368 -36.31 -7.61 -29.48
C LEU A 368 -37.74 -7.85 -29.98
N LEU A 369 -38.13 -7.31 -31.13
CA LEU A 369 -39.44 -7.57 -31.73
C LEU A 369 -39.63 -9.05 -32.10
N ILE A 370 -38.62 -9.67 -32.72
CA ILE A 370 -38.65 -11.09 -33.06
C ILE A 370 -38.73 -11.94 -31.79
N SER A 371 -37.90 -11.65 -30.78
CA SER A 371 -37.87 -12.37 -29.52
C SER A 371 -39.18 -12.25 -28.75
N GLY A 372 -39.73 -11.03 -28.66
CA GLY A 372 -41.04 -10.77 -28.06
C GLY A 372 -42.18 -11.48 -28.80
N GLY A 373 -42.13 -11.54 -30.13
CA GLY A 373 -43.06 -12.31 -30.95
C GLY A 373 -43.01 -13.82 -30.65
N CYS A 374 -41.81 -14.40 -30.51
CA CYS A 374 -41.65 -15.79 -30.11
C CYS A 374 -42.17 -16.07 -28.69
N ILE A 375 -41.86 -15.19 -27.72
CA ILE A 375 -42.37 -15.29 -26.35
C ILE A 375 -43.91 -15.23 -26.34
N ALA A 376 -44.50 -14.27 -27.07
CA ALA A 376 -45.94 -14.15 -27.19
C ALA A 376 -46.57 -15.40 -27.82
N PHE A 377 -45.97 -15.97 -28.87
CA PHE A 377 -46.43 -17.22 -29.48
C PHE A 377 -46.47 -18.36 -28.46
N PHE A 378 -45.41 -18.58 -27.68
CA PHE A 378 -45.35 -19.67 -26.70
C PHE A 378 -46.24 -19.46 -25.47
N ILE A 379 -46.62 -18.23 -25.16
CA ILE A 379 -47.45 -17.92 -23.99
C ILE A 379 -48.95 -17.88 -24.33
N PHE A 380 -49.30 -17.34 -25.50
CA PHE A 380 -50.71 -17.15 -25.91
C PHE A 380 -51.23 -18.26 -26.83
N PHE A 381 -50.34 -19.03 -27.50
CA PHE A 381 -50.74 -20.18 -28.30
C PHE A 381 -50.60 -21.48 -27.49
N GLU A 382 -51.71 -21.91 -26.90
CA GLU A 382 -51.76 -23.04 -25.96
C GLU A 382 -51.14 -24.36 -26.47
N PRO A 383 -51.27 -24.74 -27.76
CA PRO A 383 -50.57 -25.91 -28.30
C PRO A 383 -49.04 -25.78 -28.24
N ALA A 384 -48.49 -24.59 -28.52
CA ALA A 384 -47.06 -24.34 -28.42
C ALA A 384 -46.57 -24.33 -26.97
N LYS A 385 -47.36 -23.77 -26.05
CA LYS A 385 -47.08 -23.82 -24.61
C LYS A 385 -46.97 -25.26 -24.10
N LYS A 386 -47.95 -26.10 -24.45
CA LYS A 386 -47.96 -27.53 -24.07
C LYS A 386 -46.82 -28.30 -24.73
N PHE A 387 -46.49 -27.98 -25.98
CA PHE A 387 -45.33 -28.55 -26.67
C PHE A 387 -44.01 -28.22 -25.95
N ALA A 388 -43.82 -26.97 -25.53
CA ALA A 388 -42.62 -26.51 -24.82
C ALA A 388 -42.43 -27.20 -23.46
N ILE A 389 -43.53 -27.38 -22.71
CA ILE A 389 -43.50 -28.06 -21.41
C ILE A 389 -43.22 -29.56 -21.59
N LYS A 390 -43.76 -30.18 -22.65
CA LYS A 390 -43.62 -31.62 -22.91
C LYS A 390 -42.20 -32.01 -23.34
N PHE A 391 -41.54 -31.22 -24.20
CA PHE A 391 -40.24 -31.56 -24.76
C PHE A 391 -39.09 -30.80 -24.08
N GLN A 392 -38.83 -31.10 -22.82
CA GLN A 392 -37.84 -30.39 -22.00
C GLN A 392 -36.40 -30.49 -22.53
N TRP A 393 -36.03 -31.59 -23.20
CA TRP A 393 -34.70 -31.75 -23.81
C TRP A 393 -34.42 -30.73 -24.91
N LEU A 394 -35.49 -30.19 -25.54
CA LEU A 394 -35.37 -29.20 -26.61
C LEU A 394 -34.74 -27.91 -26.09
N TYR A 395 -34.97 -27.57 -24.82
CA TYR A 395 -34.29 -26.47 -24.14
C TYR A 395 -32.77 -26.66 -24.16
N ILE A 396 -32.25 -27.83 -23.77
CA ILE A 396 -30.80 -28.10 -23.72
C ILE A 396 -30.17 -28.08 -25.12
N VAL A 397 -30.86 -28.66 -26.11
CA VAL A 397 -30.39 -28.68 -27.51
C VAL A 397 -30.31 -27.26 -28.07
N VAL A 398 -31.36 -26.46 -27.88
CA VAL A 398 -31.39 -25.08 -28.37
C VAL A 398 -30.32 -24.22 -27.70
N PHE A 399 -30.11 -24.35 -26.38
CA PHE A 399 -29.05 -23.63 -25.67
C PHE A 399 -27.64 -24.08 -26.10
N SER A 400 -27.43 -25.36 -26.37
CA SER A 400 -26.16 -25.87 -26.91
C SER A 400 -25.85 -25.29 -28.29
N VAL A 401 -26.85 -25.22 -29.17
CA VAL A 401 -26.69 -24.60 -30.50
C VAL A 401 -26.45 -23.09 -30.37
N LEU A 402 -27.19 -22.40 -29.50
CA LEU A 402 -26.98 -20.98 -29.23
C LEU A 402 -25.57 -20.67 -28.74
N PHE A 403 -25.00 -21.52 -27.88
CA PHE A 403 -23.63 -21.37 -27.40
C PHE A 403 -22.60 -21.48 -28.55
N VAL A 404 -22.81 -22.38 -29.51
CA VAL A 404 -21.97 -22.48 -30.71
C VAL A 404 -22.08 -21.21 -31.56
N PHE A 405 -23.29 -20.71 -31.81
CA PHE A 405 -23.47 -19.46 -32.56
C PHE A 405 -22.86 -18.25 -31.84
N LEU A 406 -22.95 -18.19 -30.51
CA LEU A 406 -22.33 -17.15 -29.70
C LEU A 406 -20.80 -17.18 -29.83
N ILE A 407 -20.17 -18.35 -29.77
CA ILE A 407 -18.72 -18.52 -29.99
C ILE A 407 -18.35 -18.08 -31.41
N VAL A 408 -19.12 -18.52 -32.42
CA VAL A 408 -18.85 -18.18 -33.82
C VAL A 408 -18.94 -16.67 -34.06
N LEU A 409 -19.97 -16.01 -33.54
CA LEU A 409 -20.15 -14.56 -33.66
C LEU A 409 -19.21 -13.75 -32.75
N SER A 410 -18.66 -14.33 -31.68
CA SER A 410 -17.77 -13.60 -30.75
C SER A 410 -16.29 -13.74 -31.08
N CYS A 411 -15.87 -14.89 -31.61
CA CYS A 411 -14.46 -15.25 -31.79
C CYS A 411 -13.96 -15.12 -33.23
N PHE A 412 -14.84 -15.00 -34.23
CA PHE A 412 -14.44 -14.97 -35.65
C PHE A 412 -14.77 -13.62 -36.31
N ASP A 413 -13.77 -12.74 -36.38
CA ASP A 413 -13.88 -11.42 -37.01
C ASP A 413 -14.25 -11.49 -38.50
N SER A 414 -13.72 -12.50 -39.21
CA SER A 414 -14.00 -12.75 -40.63
C SER A 414 -15.48 -13.04 -40.90
N VAL A 415 -16.20 -13.54 -39.90
CA VAL A 415 -17.63 -13.85 -39.97
C VAL A 415 -18.47 -12.61 -39.63
N ARG A 416 -18.11 -11.87 -38.59
CA ARG A 416 -18.82 -10.65 -38.16
C ARG A 416 -18.77 -9.51 -39.16
N ARG A 417 -17.64 -9.37 -39.87
CA ARG A 417 -17.40 -8.24 -40.79
C ARG A 417 -17.81 -8.53 -42.24
N LYS A 418 -18.14 -9.78 -42.58
CA LYS A 418 -18.44 -10.19 -43.97
C LYS A 418 -19.94 -10.22 -44.25
N PHE A 419 -20.39 -9.31 -45.10
CA PHE A 419 -21.75 -9.33 -45.66
C PHE A 419 -21.87 -10.39 -46.77
N PRO A 420 -23.00 -11.13 -46.89
CA PRO A 420 -24.21 -11.09 -46.04
C PRO A 420 -24.17 -12.04 -44.84
N LEU A 421 -23.07 -12.79 -44.67
CA LEU A 421 -22.96 -13.87 -43.68
C LEU A 421 -23.21 -13.39 -42.24
N ASN A 422 -22.76 -12.17 -41.91
CA ASN A 422 -22.97 -11.57 -40.61
C ASN A 422 -24.45 -11.38 -40.24
N PHE A 423 -25.29 -10.89 -41.16
CA PHE A 423 -26.73 -10.72 -40.92
C PHE A 423 -27.48 -12.05 -40.91
N ILE A 424 -27.07 -13.02 -41.74
CA ILE A 424 -27.69 -14.35 -41.76
C ILE A 424 -27.47 -15.06 -40.42
N LEU A 425 -26.23 -15.07 -39.91
CA LEU A 425 -25.91 -15.72 -38.64
C LEU A 425 -26.51 -14.99 -37.44
N LEU A 426 -26.53 -13.65 -37.44
CA LEU A 426 -27.19 -12.88 -36.39
C LEU A 426 -28.72 -13.10 -36.40
N GLY A 427 -29.32 -13.20 -37.58
CA GLY A 427 -30.75 -13.50 -37.74
C GLY A 427 -31.10 -14.90 -37.23
N LEU A 428 -30.31 -15.92 -37.58
CA LEU A 428 -30.46 -17.29 -37.08
C LEU A 428 -30.29 -17.35 -35.55
N PHE A 429 -29.28 -16.68 -35.01
CA PHE A 429 -29.07 -16.56 -33.57
C PHE A 429 -30.29 -15.93 -32.87
N THR A 430 -30.82 -14.85 -33.41
CA THR A 430 -31.99 -14.14 -32.86
C THR A 430 -33.25 -15.01 -32.86
N LEU A 431 -33.50 -15.77 -33.93
CA LEU A 431 -34.62 -16.70 -34.00
C LEU A 431 -34.49 -17.84 -32.99
N LEU A 432 -33.29 -18.42 -32.88
CA LEU A 432 -33.00 -19.47 -31.89
C LEU A 432 -33.12 -18.95 -30.46
N GLN A 433 -32.66 -17.72 -30.20
CA GLN A 433 -32.75 -17.09 -28.87
C GLN A 433 -34.21 -16.77 -28.53
N GLY A 434 -34.98 -16.23 -29.47
CA GLY A 434 -36.42 -16.02 -29.31
C GLY A 434 -37.17 -17.32 -29.02
N PHE A 435 -36.82 -18.40 -29.72
CA PHE A 435 -37.37 -19.73 -29.46
C PHE A 435 -36.99 -20.24 -28.05
N ALA A 436 -35.73 -20.10 -27.64
CA ALA A 436 -35.26 -20.47 -26.30
C ALA A 436 -36.00 -19.69 -25.20
N LEU A 437 -36.17 -18.38 -25.36
CA LEU A 437 -36.92 -17.55 -24.43
C LEU A 437 -38.41 -17.91 -24.39
N GLY A 438 -39.00 -18.29 -25.54
CA GLY A 438 -40.35 -18.84 -25.60
C GLY A 438 -40.50 -20.14 -24.80
N LEU A 439 -39.55 -21.08 -24.95
CA LEU A 439 -39.53 -22.33 -24.18
C LEU A 439 -39.41 -22.10 -22.67
N VAL A 440 -38.57 -21.14 -22.25
CA VAL A 440 -38.40 -20.78 -20.84
C VAL A 440 -39.66 -20.10 -20.31
N SER A 441 -40.17 -19.10 -21.02
CA SER A 441 -41.32 -18.30 -20.59
C SER A 441 -42.62 -19.10 -20.51
N ALA A 442 -42.76 -20.15 -21.33
CA ALA A 442 -43.89 -21.08 -21.29
C ALA A 442 -44.04 -21.79 -19.93
N ARG A 443 -42.97 -21.85 -19.11
CA ARG A 443 -42.97 -22.45 -17.77
C ARG A 443 -43.45 -21.51 -16.67
N PHE A 444 -43.65 -20.24 -16.98
CA PHE A 444 -44.07 -19.21 -16.03
C PHE A 444 -45.51 -18.78 -16.27
N LYS A 445 -46.14 -18.18 -15.25
CA LYS A 445 -47.48 -17.60 -15.39
C LYS A 445 -47.44 -16.41 -16.35
N THR A 446 -48.44 -16.31 -17.22
CA THR A 446 -48.55 -15.25 -18.23
C THR A 446 -48.41 -13.85 -17.61
N ASP A 447 -49.02 -13.61 -16.45
CA ASP A 447 -48.96 -12.33 -15.74
C ASP A 447 -47.54 -12.00 -15.28
N ALA A 448 -46.80 -12.98 -14.73
CA ALA A 448 -45.42 -12.79 -14.30
C ALA A 448 -44.50 -12.47 -15.50
N VAL A 449 -44.71 -13.13 -16.64
CA VAL A 449 -43.92 -12.84 -17.85
C VAL A 449 -44.20 -11.44 -18.39
N LEU A 450 -45.47 -11.02 -18.44
CA LEU A 450 -45.83 -9.67 -18.91
C LEU A 450 -45.27 -8.58 -17.99
N ILE A 451 -45.31 -8.79 -16.67
CA ILE A 451 -44.67 -7.89 -15.70
C ILE A 451 -43.16 -7.85 -15.94
N ALA A 452 -42.50 -8.99 -16.11
CA ALA A 452 -41.06 -9.05 -16.35
C ALA A 452 -40.66 -8.32 -17.65
N VAL A 453 -41.43 -8.48 -18.73
CA VAL A 453 -41.21 -7.73 -19.98
C VAL A 453 -41.35 -6.23 -19.75
N GLY A 454 -42.41 -5.79 -19.05
CA GLY A 454 -42.65 -4.37 -18.77
C GLY A 454 -41.56 -3.74 -17.89
N VAL A 455 -41.16 -4.42 -16.81
CA VAL A 455 -40.09 -3.96 -15.92
C VAL A 455 -38.75 -3.94 -16.65
N THR A 456 -38.44 -4.95 -17.45
CA THR A 456 -37.19 -4.97 -18.24
C THR A 456 -37.15 -3.82 -19.23
N ALA A 457 -38.25 -3.56 -19.96
CA ALA A 457 -38.32 -2.44 -20.90
C ALA A 457 -38.11 -1.08 -20.19
N PHE A 458 -38.71 -0.91 -19.01
CA PHE A 458 -38.53 0.29 -18.20
C PHE A 458 -37.08 0.46 -17.71
N VAL A 459 -36.50 -0.59 -17.13
CA VAL A 459 -35.13 -0.57 -16.60
C VAL A 459 -34.12 -0.35 -17.72
N VAL A 460 -34.27 -1.03 -18.86
CA VAL A 460 -33.39 -0.86 -20.03
C VAL A 460 -33.46 0.57 -20.56
N LEU A 461 -34.66 1.14 -20.69
CA LEU A 461 -34.83 2.52 -21.13
C LEU A 461 -34.20 3.51 -20.14
N ALA A 462 -34.46 3.34 -18.84
CA ALA A 462 -33.94 4.20 -17.80
C ALA A 462 -32.41 4.15 -17.73
N LEU A 463 -31.82 2.96 -17.77
CA LEU A 463 -30.37 2.76 -17.74
C LEU A 463 -29.70 3.21 -19.04
N THR A 464 -30.35 3.03 -20.20
CA THR A 464 -29.84 3.56 -21.47
C THR A 464 -29.84 5.08 -21.45
N ILE A 465 -30.92 5.74 -21.01
CA ILE A 465 -30.98 7.20 -20.86
C ILE A 465 -29.92 7.68 -19.86
N PHE A 466 -29.79 6.97 -18.73
CA PHE A 466 -28.76 7.27 -17.73
C PHE A 466 -27.36 7.16 -18.32
N ALA A 467 -27.06 6.08 -19.05
CA ALA A 467 -25.76 5.85 -19.70
C ALA A 467 -25.45 6.93 -20.76
N LEU A 468 -26.47 7.40 -21.49
CA LEU A 468 -26.36 8.49 -22.48
C LEU A 468 -26.13 9.87 -21.85
N GLN A 469 -26.62 10.10 -20.62
CA GLN A 469 -26.56 11.41 -19.95
C GLN A 469 -25.44 11.53 -18.92
N THR A 470 -25.01 10.42 -18.34
CA THR A 470 -24.05 10.43 -17.24
C THR A 470 -22.64 10.79 -17.70
N LYS A 471 -21.96 11.64 -16.93
CA LYS A 471 -20.56 12.03 -17.17
C LYS A 471 -19.55 11.04 -16.56
N LEU A 472 -20.04 10.07 -15.79
CA LEU A 472 -19.21 9.02 -15.19
C LEU A 472 -18.92 7.94 -16.24
N ASP A 473 -17.65 7.63 -16.44
CA ASP A 473 -17.22 6.58 -17.37
C ASP A 473 -17.22 5.23 -16.66
N PHE A 474 -18.22 4.38 -16.91
CA PHE A 474 -18.30 3.03 -16.33
C PHE A 474 -17.47 2.00 -17.10
N THR A 475 -16.87 2.33 -18.25
CA THR A 475 -16.16 1.35 -19.10
C THR A 475 -14.92 0.74 -18.43
N TYR A 476 -14.38 1.34 -17.36
CA TYR A 476 -13.32 0.71 -16.56
C TYR A 476 -13.80 -0.50 -15.74
N LEU A 477 -15.10 -0.63 -15.51
CA LEU A 477 -15.68 -1.75 -14.76
C LEU A 477 -15.72 -3.04 -15.58
N SER A 478 -15.49 -3.02 -16.91
CA SER A 478 -15.59 -4.23 -17.76
C SER A 478 -14.75 -5.41 -17.25
N GLY A 479 -13.57 -5.15 -16.69
CA GLY A 479 -12.73 -6.20 -16.08
C GLY A 479 -13.29 -6.75 -14.76
N ILE A 480 -13.88 -5.89 -13.93
CA ILE A 480 -14.51 -6.29 -12.66
C ILE A 480 -15.80 -7.06 -12.94
N LEU A 481 -16.60 -6.56 -13.88
CA LEU A 481 -17.84 -7.17 -14.34
C LEU A 481 -17.60 -8.58 -14.92
N PHE A 482 -16.50 -8.78 -15.66
CA PHE A 482 -16.11 -10.10 -16.16
C PHE A 482 -15.85 -11.10 -15.03
N VAL A 483 -15.15 -10.67 -13.97
CA VAL A 483 -14.92 -11.50 -12.78
C VAL A 483 -16.22 -11.75 -12.02
N LEU A 484 -17.07 -10.72 -11.87
CA LEU A 484 -18.38 -10.87 -11.21
C LEU A 484 -19.31 -11.81 -11.97
N VAL A 485 -19.24 -11.88 -13.30
CA VAL A 485 -20.00 -12.86 -14.10
C VAL A 485 -19.46 -14.27 -13.91
N ILE A 486 -18.14 -14.46 -13.80
CA ILE A 486 -17.57 -15.79 -13.49
C ILE A 486 -18.04 -16.26 -12.11
N VAL A 487 -18.03 -15.35 -11.12
CA VAL A 487 -18.56 -15.62 -9.77
C VAL A 487 -20.06 -15.91 -9.83
N LEU A 488 -20.82 -15.14 -10.61
CA LEU A 488 -22.25 -15.36 -10.82
C LEU A 488 -22.51 -16.73 -11.48
N VAL A 489 -21.72 -17.14 -12.47
CA VAL A 489 -21.83 -18.48 -13.10
C VAL A 489 -21.54 -19.58 -12.08
N ALA A 490 -20.49 -19.45 -11.27
CA ALA A 490 -20.19 -20.40 -10.20
C ALA A 490 -21.30 -20.46 -9.13
N PHE A 491 -21.86 -19.30 -8.77
CA PHE A 491 -22.98 -19.20 -7.84
C PHE A 491 -24.28 -19.76 -8.45
N GLY A 492 -24.49 -19.60 -9.76
CA GLY A 492 -25.60 -20.19 -10.50
C GLY A 492 -25.54 -21.72 -10.52
N ILE A 493 -24.34 -22.30 -10.68
CA ILE A 493 -24.11 -23.75 -10.53
C ILE A 493 -24.44 -24.19 -9.11
N LEU A 494 -24.02 -23.43 -8.09
CA LEU A 494 -24.36 -23.70 -6.69
C LEU A 494 -25.87 -23.63 -6.44
N CYS A 495 -26.57 -22.64 -6.99
CA CYS A 495 -28.03 -22.53 -6.93
C CYS A 495 -28.72 -23.70 -7.64
N ALA A 496 -28.18 -24.19 -8.76
CA ALA A 496 -28.69 -25.35 -9.48
C ALA A 496 -28.55 -26.65 -8.67
N ILE A 497 -27.47 -26.78 -7.88
CA ILE A 497 -27.25 -27.94 -6.99
C ILE A 497 -28.12 -27.86 -5.73
N LEU A 498 -28.21 -26.68 -5.11
CA LEU A 498 -28.87 -26.51 -3.81
C LEU A 498 -30.38 -26.26 -3.90
N GLN A 499 -30.90 -25.88 -5.08
CA GLN A 499 -32.31 -25.64 -5.40
C GLN A 499 -33.10 -24.81 -4.36
N SER A 500 -32.43 -23.92 -3.62
CA SER A 500 -33.05 -23.12 -2.57
C SER A 500 -33.66 -21.84 -3.14
N ARG A 501 -34.95 -21.60 -2.85
CA ARG A 501 -35.70 -20.40 -3.27
C ARG A 501 -35.01 -19.10 -2.88
N TYR A 502 -34.43 -19.03 -1.68
CA TYR A 502 -33.76 -17.82 -1.19
C TYR A 502 -32.42 -17.61 -1.91
N LEU A 503 -31.66 -18.68 -2.19
CA LEU A 503 -30.44 -18.58 -2.99
C LEU A 503 -30.75 -18.18 -4.42
N THR A 504 -31.81 -18.71 -5.03
CA THR A 504 -32.27 -18.30 -6.36
C THR A 504 -32.74 -16.84 -6.38
N LEU A 505 -33.37 -16.36 -5.31
CA LEU A 505 -33.76 -14.95 -5.17
C LEU A 505 -32.54 -14.03 -5.06
N VAL A 506 -31.56 -14.39 -4.23
CA VAL A 506 -30.29 -13.66 -4.12
C VAL A 506 -29.52 -13.70 -5.45
N TYR A 507 -29.44 -14.85 -6.10
CA TYR A 507 -28.85 -15.03 -7.42
C TYR A 507 -29.52 -14.15 -8.47
N SER A 508 -30.86 -14.05 -8.43
CA SER A 508 -31.61 -13.22 -9.38
C SER A 508 -31.46 -11.72 -9.11
N CYS A 509 -31.38 -11.31 -7.84
CA CYS A 509 -31.06 -9.93 -7.47
C CYS A 509 -29.65 -9.53 -7.91
N LEU A 510 -28.65 -10.37 -7.64
CA LEU A 510 -27.26 -10.14 -8.02
C LEU A 510 -27.09 -10.15 -9.55
N GLY A 511 -27.72 -11.10 -10.24
CA GLY A 511 -27.72 -11.18 -11.70
C GLY A 511 -28.37 -9.96 -12.33
N ALA A 512 -29.56 -9.55 -11.87
CA ALA A 512 -30.23 -8.34 -12.37
C ALA A 512 -29.37 -7.08 -12.16
N LEU A 513 -28.69 -6.95 -11.01
CA LEU A 513 -27.80 -5.83 -10.74
C LEU A 513 -26.56 -5.84 -11.66
N ILE A 514 -25.90 -6.98 -11.82
CA ILE A 514 -24.70 -7.12 -12.65
C ILE A 514 -25.01 -6.82 -14.12
N PHE A 515 -26.08 -7.39 -14.67
CA PHE A 515 -26.46 -7.15 -16.06
C PHE A 515 -27.04 -5.74 -16.29
N SER A 516 -27.56 -5.08 -15.25
CA SER A 516 -27.88 -3.65 -15.30
C SER A 516 -26.63 -2.78 -15.45
N VAL A 517 -25.54 -3.13 -14.77
CA VAL A 517 -24.26 -2.40 -14.90
C VAL A 517 -23.57 -2.72 -16.23
N TYR A 518 -23.63 -3.97 -16.73
CA TYR A 518 -23.19 -4.32 -18.08
C TYR A 518 -23.91 -3.51 -19.16
N LEU A 519 -25.24 -3.36 -19.06
CA LEU A 519 -26.01 -2.56 -20.00
C LEU A 519 -25.54 -1.10 -20.05
N VAL A 520 -25.19 -0.51 -18.89
CA VAL A 520 -24.62 0.86 -18.82
C VAL A 520 -23.23 0.90 -19.45
N VAL A 521 -22.38 -0.09 -19.16
CA VAL A 521 -21.02 -0.20 -19.70
C VAL A 521 -21.03 -0.39 -21.22
N ASP A 522 -21.82 -1.31 -21.74
CA ASP A 522 -21.88 -1.66 -23.16
C ASP A 522 -22.53 -0.54 -23.98
N THR A 523 -23.51 0.16 -23.40
CA THR A 523 -24.05 1.41 -23.98
C THR A 523 -22.98 2.50 -24.06
N GLN A 524 -22.12 2.64 -23.04
CA GLN A 524 -21.01 3.62 -23.06
C GLN A 524 -19.85 3.21 -23.99
N LEU A 525 -19.53 1.92 -24.06
CA LEU A 525 -18.57 1.36 -25.02
C LEU A 525 -19.00 1.65 -26.47
N MET A 526 -20.31 1.67 -26.74
CA MET A 526 -20.87 2.06 -28.03
C MET A 526 -20.82 3.56 -28.29
N LEU A 527 -21.02 4.40 -27.26
CA LEU A 527 -21.02 5.86 -27.39
C LEU A 527 -19.62 6.41 -27.73
N GLY A 528 -18.55 5.79 -27.25
CA GLY A 528 -17.18 6.24 -27.52
C GLY A 528 -16.90 7.67 -27.01
N GLY A 529 -15.81 8.31 -27.47
CA GLY A 529 -15.46 9.67 -27.07
C GLY A 529 -14.68 9.78 -25.75
N LYS A 530 -15.27 10.39 -24.71
CA LYS A 530 -14.61 10.65 -23.40
C LYS A 530 -14.41 9.38 -22.53
N HIS A 531 -14.92 8.24 -22.98
CA HIS A 531 -14.83 6.95 -22.31
C HIS A 531 -13.53 6.22 -22.66
N LYS A 532 -12.89 5.60 -21.67
CA LYS A 532 -11.55 4.98 -21.78
C LYS A 532 -11.48 3.83 -22.80
N TYR A 533 -12.58 3.11 -22.97
CA TYR A 533 -12.71 2.02 -23.94
C TYR A 533 -13.86 2.33 -24.90
N SER A 534 -13.70 2.00 -26.19
CA SER A 534 -14.76 2.15 -27.19
C SER A 534 -14.74 1.00 -28.20
N VAL A 535 -15.92 0.63 -28.69
CA VAL A 535 -16.08 -0.36 -29.74
C VAL A 535 -15.89 0.31 -31.10
N SER A 536 -15.17 -0.34 -32.02
CA SER A 536 -15.00 0.16 -33.37
C SER A 536 -16.36 0.30 -34.09
N PRO A 537 -16.62 1.38 -34.84
CA PRO A 537 -17.84 1.54 -35.63
C PRO A 537 -18.11 0.40 -36.64
N GLU A 538 -17.09 -0.39 -36.99
CA GLU A 538 -17.22 -1.57 -37.86
C GLU A 538 -17.79 -2.80 -37.14
N GLU A 539 -17.78 -2.82 -35.81
CA GLU A 539 -18.21 -3.94 -34.95
C GLU A 539 -19.69 -3.85 -34.55
N TYR A 540 -20.55 -3.30 -35.41
CA TYR A 540 -21.96 -3.05 -35.08
C TYR A 540 -22.77 -4.34 -34.82
N ILE A 541 -22.35 -5.48 -35.38
CA ILE A 541 -22.95 -6.80 -35.10
C ILE A 541 -22.58 -7.27 -33.70
N PHE A 542 -21.33 -7.09 -33.28
CA PHE A 542 -20.86 -7.46 -31.95
C PHE A 542 -21.47 -6.56 -30.87
N ALA A 543 -21.55 -5.25 -31.14
CA ALA A 543 -22.20 -4.29 -30.25
C ALA A 543 -23.71 -4.59 -30.07
N ALA A 544 -24.42 -4.92 -31.16
CA ALA A 544 -25.82 -5.33 -31.09
C ALA A 544 -25.99 -6.65 -30.30
N LEU A 545 -25.11 -7.63 -30.52
CA LEU A 545 -25.14 -8.91 -29.85
C LEU A 545 -24.95 -8.77 -28.32
N ASN A 546 -24.00 -7.95 -27.87
CA ASN A 546 -23.72 -7.78 -26.44
C ASN A 546 -24.89 -7.11 -25.70
N ILE A 547 -25.37 -5.96 -26.20
CA ILE A 547 -26.53 -5.28 -25.59
C ILE A 547 -27.77 -6.17 -25.61
N TYR A 548 -27.98 -6.93 -26.68
CA TYR A 548 -29.09 -7.89 -26.74
C TYR A 548 -28.97 -8.97 -25.67
N MET A 549 -27.78 -9.55 -25.46
CA MET A 549 -27.55 -10.55 -24.42
C MET A 549 -27.73 -10.00 -23.01
N ASP A 550 -27.34 -8.75 -22.75
CA ASP A 550 -27.55 -8.10 -21.46
C ASP A 550 -29.03 -7.91 -21.17
N ILE A 551 -29.80 -7.43 -22.15
CA ILE A 551 -31.25 -7.26 -22.03
C ILE A 551 -31.95 -8.61 -21.80
N VAL A 552 -31.53 -9.65 -22.52
CA VAL A 552 -32.10 -10.99 -22.39
C VAL A 552 -31.79 -11.59 -21.01
N ASN A 553 -30.55 -11.48 -20.52
CA ASN A 553 -30.18 -11.98 -19.21
C ASN A 553 -30.88 -11.20 -18.10
N LEU A 554 -30.97 -9.87 -18.22
CA LEU A 554 -31.73 -9.02 -17.31
C LEU A 554 -33.21 -9.43 -17.27
N PHE A 555 -33.83 -9.68 -18.43
CA PHE A 555 -35.20 -10.20 -18.52
C PHE A 555 -35.36 -11.53 -17.78
N LEU A 556 -34.43 -12.48 -17.96
CA LEU A 556 -34.50 -13.78 -17.28
C LEU A 556 -34.37 -13.65 -15.76
N PHE A 557 -33.52 -12.75 -15.26
CA PHE A 557 -33.40 -12.50 -13.82
C PHE A 557 -34.63 -11.80 -13.24
N ILE A 558 -35.19 -10.81 -13.95
CA ILE A 558 -36.44 -10.15 -13.54
C ILE A 558 -37.61 -11.13 -13.60
N LEU A 559 -37.65 -12.02 -14.60
CA LEU A 559 -38.65 -13.08 -14.70
C LEU A 559 -38.57 -14.03 -13.50
N MET A 560 -37.37 -14.44 -13.09
CA MET A 560 -37.17 -15.25 -11.88
C MET A 560 -37.57 -14.51 -10.59
N LEU A 561 -37.35 -13.18 -10.51
CA LEU A 561 -37.77 -12.37 -9.36
C LEU A 561 -39.29 -12.19 -9.27
N THR A 562 -39.96 -12.08 -10.42
CA THR A 562 -41.41 -11.86 -10.50
C THR A 562 -42.20 -13.16 -10.46
N SER A 563 -41.55 -14.30 -10.72
CA SER A 563 -42.16 -15.62 -10.60
C SER A 563 -42.13 -16.15 -9.16
N SER A 564 -43.26 -16.04 -8.46
CA SER A 564 -43.51 -16.86 -7.27
C SER A 564 -43.99 -18.25 -7.72
N GLU A 565 -43.06 -19.22 -7.73
CA GLU A 565 -43.17 -20.68 -7.97
C GLU A 565 -42.99 -21.20 -9.41
N PRO A 566 -41.97 -22.06 -9.62
CA PRO A 566 -42.11 -23.22 -10.52
C PRO A 566 -41.52 -24.55 -9.99
N GLN A 567 -42.09 -25.67 -10.48
CA GLN A 567 -41.89 -27.08 -10.07
C GLN A 567 -40.54 -27.70 -10.46
N SER A 568 -40.03 -28.60 -9.60
CA SER A 568 -38.70 -29.23 -9.53
C SER A 568 -38.41 -30.34 -10.56
N GLY A 569 -37.13 -30.53 -10.89
CA GLY A 569 -36.59 -31.75 -11.54
C GLY A 569 -35.08 -31.68 -11.79
N ASP A 570 -34.35 -32.69 -11.29
CA ASP A 570 -32.93 -32.72 -10.92
C ASP A 570 -31.87 -32.84 -12.05
N ALA A 571 -30.61 -32.57 -11.68
CA ALA A 571 -29.39 -32.58 -12.51
C ALA A 571 -28.38 -33.65 -12.07
N GLU A 572 -27.54 -34.14 -13.00
CA GLU A 572 -26.28 -34.86 -12.70
C GLU A 572 -25.17 -34.53 -13.74
N SER A 573 -23.93 -34.91 -13.41
CA SER A 573 -22.65 -34.17 -13.47
C SER A 573 -21.53 -34.72 -14.39
N GLY A 574 -20.42 -33.95 -14.54
CA GLY A 574 -19.02 -34.40 -14.80
C GLY A 574 -18.38 -33.87 -16.11
N GLY A 575 -17.09 -33.52 -16.28
CA GLY A 575 -15.87 -33.44 -15.45
C GLY A 575 -14.59 -33.44 -16.35
N LEU A 576 -13.58 -32.61 -16.03
CA LEU A 576 -12.08 -32.72 -16.19
C LEU A 576 -11.44 -32.99 -17.60
N VAL A 577 -10.18 -32.68 -18.02
CA VAL A 577 -8.85 -32.32 -17.44
C VAL A 577 -7.92 -31.63 -18.51
N ASP A 578 -6.93 -30.81 -18.08
CA ASP A 578 -5.47 -30.68 -18.47
C ASP A 578 -4.97 -30.38 -19.91
N ASN A 579 -3.77 -29.81 -20.19
CA ASN A 579 -2.73 -29.02 -19.50
C ASN A 579 -1.70 -28.56 -20.59
N GLY A 580 -0.91 -27.49 -20.37
CA GLY A 580 0.23 -27.17 -21.25
C GLY A 580 0.97 -25.83 -21.00
N ASN A 581 2.02 -25.89 -20.17
CA ASN A 581 3.07 -24.88 -19.89
C ASN A 581 3.93 -24.52 -21.14
N MET A 582 4.73 -23.45 -21.30
CA MET A 582 5.22 -22.33 -20.47
C MET A 582 6.05 -21.37 -21.36
N GLN A 583 6.06 -20.05 -21.08
CA GLN A 583 7.29 -19.31 -20.75
C GLN A 583 6.95 -17.92 -20.16
N PHE A 584 7.56 -17.61 -19.02
CA PHE A 584 7.07 -16.65 -18.02
C PHE A 584 7.76 -15.28 -18.10
N ASN A 585 6.96 -14.22 -17.93
CA ASN A 585 7.37 -12.84 -17.71
C ASN A 585 7.11 -12.53 -16.23
N GLU A 586 7.91 -11.73 -15.52
CA GLU A 586 7.74 -11.51 -14.06
C GLU A 586 6.31 -11.05 -13.68
N GLU A 587 5.65 -10.28 -14.56
CA GLU A 587 4.26 -9.87 -14.38
C GLU A 587 3.27 -11.03 -14.57
N SER A 588 3.56 -12.00 -15.44
CA SER A 588 2.74 -13.21 -15.59
C SER A 588 2.98 -14.21 -14.45
N ILE A 589 4.18 -14.24 -13.86
CA ILE A 589 4.46 -14.96 -12.61
C ILE A 589 3.63 -14.35 -11.47
N ARG A 590 3.61 -13.01 -11.35
CA ARG A 590 2.83 -12.31 -10.32
C ARG A 590 1.32 -12.50 -10.50
N LYS A 591 0.79 -12.37 -11.73
CA LYS A 591 -0.62 -12.66 -12.04
C LYS A 591 -0.96 -14.13 -11.80
N GLY A 592 -0.04 -15.05 -12.09
CA GLY A 592 -0.16 -16.48 -11.81
C GLY A 592 -0.20 -16.79 -10.31
N PHE A 593 0.63 -16.11 -9.52
CA PHE A 593 0.63 -16.16 -8.05
C PHE A 593 -0.70 -15.65 -7.48
N VAL A 594 -1.13 -14.44 -7.86
CA VAL A 594 -2.40 -13.85 -7.39
C VAL A 594 -3.59 -14.77 -7.73
N ARG A 595 -3.65 -15.30 -8.96
CA ARG A 595 -4.70 -16.25 -9.38
C ARG A 595 -4.70 -17.52 -8.53
N LYS A 596 -3.52 -18.09 -8.22
CA LYS A 596 -3.41 -19.27 -7.36
C LYS A 596 -3.91 -18.99 -5.94
N VAL A 597 -3.50 -17.85 -5.36
CA VAL A 597 -3.88 -17.45 -3.99
C VAL A 597 -5.39 -17.27 -3.88
N PHE A 598 -6.00 -16.46 -4.75
CA PHE A 598 -7.45 -16.26 -4.75
C PHE A 598 -8.23 -17.53 -5.12
N GLY A 599 -7.67 -18.41 -5.97
CA GLY A 599 -8.25 -19.72 -6.26
C GLY A 599 -8.32 -20.62 -5.03
N ILE A 600 -7.22 -20.70 -4.27
CA ILE A 600 -7.17 -21.43 -3.00
C ILE A 600 -8.15 -20.82 -1.99
N LEU A 601 -8.11 -19.49 -1.81
CA LEU A 601 -8.99 -18.79 -0.88
C LEU A 601 -10.48 -19.03 -1.20
N THR A 602 -10.85 -18.99 -2.48
CA THR A 602 -12.23 -19.27 -2.93
C THR A 602 -12.67 -20.67 -2.50
N VAL A 603 -11.82 -21.69 -2.68
CA VAL A 603 -12.11 -23.06 -2.22
C VAL A 603 -12.28 -23.09 -0.70
N GLN A 604 -11.40 -22.43 0.05
CA GLN A 604 -11.49 -22.39 1.51
C GLN A 604 -12.80 -21.74 2.00
N LEU A 605 -13.19 -20.62 1.40
CA LEU A 605 -14.45 -19.92 1.74
C LEU A 605 -15.68 -20.75 1.39
N VAL A 606 -15.69 -21.46 0.24
CA VAL A 606 -16.79 -22.36 -0.15
C VAL A 606 -16.95 -23.51 0.84
N VAL A 607 -15.85 -24.16 1.23
CA VAL A 607 -15.86 -25.23 2.24
C VAL A 607 -16.40 -24.70 3.56
N THR A 608 -15.91 -23.54 4.00
CA THR A 608 -16.34 -22.89 5.25
C THR A 608 -17.83 -22.57 5.24
N MET A 609 -18.33 -21.99 4.14
CA MET A 609 -19.74 -21.64 3.99
C MET A 609 -20.64 -22.89 3.93
N GLY A 610 -20.15 -23.97 3.31
CA GLY A 610 -20.82 -25.27 3.32
C GLY A 610 -20.99 -25.84 4.73
N PHE A 611 -19.93 -25.80 5.56
CA PHE A 611 -20.00 -26.23 6.96
C PHE A 611 -20.93 -25.35 7.80
N ILE A 612 -20.86 -24.02 7.65
CA ILE A 612 -21.78 -23.11 8.36
C ILE A 612 -23.23 -23.41 7.97
N ALA A 613 -23.52 -23.54 6.68
CA ALA A 613 -24.87 -23.88 6.20
C ALA A 613 -25.34 -25.23 6.76
N LEU A 614 -24.47 -26.24 6.78
CA LEU A 614 -24.76 -27.55 7.36
C LEU A 614 -25.12 -27.45 8.85
N PHE A 615 -24.36 -26.70 9.65
CA PHE A 615 -24.57 -26.56 11.09
C PHE A 615 -25.77 -25.67 11.43
N VAL A 616 -26.10 -24.70 10.58
CA VAL A 616 -27.21 -23.77 10.78
C VAL A 616 -28.56 -24.40 10.37
N PHE A 617 -28.61 -25.10 9.24
CA PHE A 617 -29.86 -25.64 8.69
C PHE A 617 -30.15 -27.09 9.07
N CYS A 618 -29.13 -27.93 9.32
CA CYS A 618 -29.34 -29.31 9.73
C CYS A 618 -29.47 -29.40 11.26
N GLN A 619 -30.71 -29.46 11.76
CA GLN A 619 -31.01 -29.50 13.19
C GLN A 619 -30.27 -30.62 13.97
N PRO A 620 -30.14 -31.87 13.46
CA PRO A 620 -29.37 -32.90 14.14
C PRO A 620 -27.90 -32.53 14.34
N ILE A 621 -27.28 -31.91 13.34
CA ILE A 621 -25.87 -31.49 13.38
C ILE A 621 -25.69 -30.29 14.30
N LYS A 622 -26.62 -29.33 14.24
CA LYS A 622 -26.70 -28.18 15.16
C LYS A 622 -26.72 -28.64 16.62
N GLN A 623 -27.62 -29.56 16.95
CA GLN A 623 -27.76 -30.09 18.31
C GLN A 623 -26.55 -30.94 18.73
N TYR A 624 -25.97 -31.71 17.80
CA TYR A 624 -24.77 -32.48 18.07
C TYR A 624 -23.56 -31.58 18.40
N ALA A 625 -23.38 -30.50 17.64
CA ALA A 625 -22.30 -29.53 17.85
C ALA A 625 -22.42 -28.80 19.18
N ILE A 626 -23.63 -28.33 19.53
CA ILE A 626 -23.90 -27.66 20.82
C ILE A 626 -23.73 -28.61 22.01
N ARG A 627 -23.97 -29.91 21.83
CA ARG A 627 -23.82 -30.91 22.89
C ARG A 627 -22.37 -31.35 23.10
N ASN A 628 -21.54 -31.28 22.06
CA ASN A 628 -20.16 -31.80 22.07
C ASN A 628 -19.13 -30.67 21.96
N ASP A 629 -19.17 -29.72 22.88
CA ASP A 629 -18.26 -28.57 22.94
C ASP A 629 -16.76 -28.94 22.95
N TRP A 630 -16.41 -30.15 23.39
CA TRP A 630 -15.03 -30.63 23.36
C TRP A 630 -14.46 -30.73 21.93
N LEU A 631 -15.30 -30.99 20.93
CA LEU A 631 -14.88 -31.02 19.52
C LEU A 631 -14.55 -29.60 19.00
N TYR A 632 -15.27 -28.59 19.48
CA TYR A 632 -14.92 -27.19 19.20
C TYR A 632 -13.54 -26.83 19.79
N ILE A 633 -13.27 -27.23 21.03
CA ILE A 633 -11.96 -26.99 21.67
C ILE A 633 -10.85 -27.77 20.94
N LEU A 634 -11.11 -29.03 20.57
CA LEU A 634 -10.17 -29.83 19.79
C LEU A 634 -9.86 -29.19 18.43
N ALA A 635 -10.90 -28.73 17.71
CA ALA A 635 -10.74 -28.04 16.44
C ALA A 635 -9.93 -26.75 16.60
N LEU A 636 -10.19 -25.95 17.63
CA LEU A 636 -9.42 -24.75 17.96
C LEU A 636 -7.93 -25.06 18.22
N VAL A 637 -7.64 -26.09 19.02
CA VAL A 637 -6.26 -26.52 19.31
C VAL A 637 -5.55 -26.99 18.03
N LEU A 638 -6.23 -27.78 17.21
CA LEU A 638 -5.69 -28.26 15.93
C LEU A 638 -5.45 -27.10 14.95
N THR A 639 -6.38 -26.14 14.85
CA THR A 639 -6.21 -24.92 14.07
C THR A 639 -4.92 -24.20 14.49
N ILE A 640 -4.73 -23.95 15.80
CA ILE A 640 -3.53 -23.25 16.30
C ILE A 640 -2.26 -24.02 15.93
N ILE A 641 -2.23 -25.34 16.12
CA ILE A 641 -1.09 -26.17 15.76
C ILE A 641 -0.79 -26.08 14.26
N LEU A 642 -1.81 -26.17 13.41
CA LEU A 642 -1.66 -26.14 11.95
C LEU A 642 -1.19 -24.78 11.46
N VAL A 643 -1.68 -23.69 12.04
CA VAL A 643 -1.18 -22.34 11.77
C VAL A 643 0.30 -22.22 12.15
N ILE A 644 0.68 -22.68 13.34
CA ILE A 644 2.09 -22.65 13.78
C ILE A 644 2.96 -23.46 12.81
N VAL A 645 2.53 -24.67 12.42
CA VAL A 645 3.29 -25.53 11.49
C VAL A 645 3.40 -24.90 10.11
N LEU A 646 2.30 -24.46 9.49
CA LEU A 646 2.30 -23.87 8.15
C LEU A 646 3.07 -22.56 8.09
N ALA A 647 3.15 -21.83 9.21
CA ALA A 647 3.70 -20.50 9.23
C ALA A 647 5.15 -20.44 9.76
N CYS A 648 5.56 -21.40 10.61
CA CYS A 648 6.92 -21.49 11.15
C CYS A 648 7.81 -22.53 10.44
N CYS A 649 7.23 -23.52 9.74
CA CYS A 649 8.00 -24.56 9.06
C CYS A 649 8.03 -24.31 7.54
N GLU A 650 9.07 -23.63 7.08
CA GLU A 650 9.25 -23.27 5.67
C GLU A 650 9.33 -24.50 4.74
N ASP A 651 10.04 -25.54 5.16
CA ASP A 651 10.12 -26.81 4.41
C ASP A 651 8.74 -27.44 4.22
N VAL A 652 7.83 -27.26 5.18
CA VAL A 652 6.49 -27.82 5.13
C VAL A 652 5.58 -27.00 4.23
N ARG A 653 5.66 -25.65 4.26
CA ARG A 653 4.82 -24.78 3.43
C ARG A 653 5.22 -24.79 1.94
N ARG A 654 6.50 -25.03 1.65
CA ARG A 654 7.03 -25.05 0.27
C ARG A 654 6.94 -26.45 -0.37
N LYS A 655 6.80 -27.51 0.42
CA LYS A 655 6.80 -28.90 -0.08
C LYS A 655 5.39 -29.40 -0.43
N PHE A 656 5.16 -29.58 -1.73
CA PHE A 656 3.99 -30.27 -2.24
C PHE A 656 4.11 -31.80 -2.03
N PRO A 657 3.01 -32.53 -1.71
CA PRO A 657 1.64 -32.05 -1.48
C PRO A 657 1.35 -31.70 0.00
N VAL A 658 2.34 -31.82 0.88
CA VAL A 658 2.18 -31.66 2.34
C VAL A 658 1.59 -30.30 2.69
N ASN A 659 2.02 -29.24 2.00
CA ASN A 659 1.50 -27.89 2.17
C ASN A 659 -0.02 -27.78 1.94
N LEU A 660 -0.55 -28.39 0.87
CA LEU A 660 -1.99 -28.37 0.56
C LEU A 660 -2.80 -29.29 1.48
N ILE A 661 -2.24 -30.42 1.90
CA ILE A 661 -2.89 -31.32 2.86
C ILE A 661 -3.10 -30.61 4.20
N LEU A 662 -2.04 -29.98 4.72
CA LEU A 662 -2.12 -29.25 5.98
C LEU A 662 -3.01 -28.01 5.86
N LEU A 663 -2.98 -27.29 4.73
CA LEU A 663 -3.90 -26.18 4.48
C LEU A 663 -5.37 -26.65 4.40
N GLY A 664 -5.62 -27.80 3.79
CA GLY A 664 -6.95 -28.43 3.74
C GLY A 664 -7.44 -28.85 5.13
N LEU A 665 -6.56 -29.48 5.93
CA LEU A 665 -6.87 -29.86 7.31
C LEU A 665 -7.16 -28.63 8.19
N PHE A 666 -6.39 -27.55 8.01
CA PHE A 666 -6.61 -26.27 8.67
C PHE A 666 -7.99 -25.71 8.30
N THR A 667 -8.31 -25.70 7.00
CA THR A 667 -9.61 -25.22 6.49
C THR A 667 -10.77 -26.01 7.09
N LEU A 668 -10.65 -27.33 7.22
CA LEU A 668 -11.68 -28.17 7.83
C LEU A 668 -11.85 -27.92 9.33
N CYS A 669 -10.75 -27.76 10.08
CA CYS A 669 -10.80 -27.42 11.51
C CYS A 669 -11.48 -26.06 11.73
N GLU A 670 -11.11 -25.06 10.93
CA GLU A 670 -11.71 -23.73 11.01
C GLU A 670 -13.18 -23.73 10.61
N SER A 671 -13.53 -24.46 9.53
CA SER A 671 -14.90 -24.62 9.07
C SER A 671 -15.79 -25.26 10.15
N TYR A 672 -15.29 -26.27 10.85
CA TYR A 672 -15.99 -26.89 11.99
C TYR A 672 -16.18 -25.90 13.14
N MET A 673 -15.15 -25.10 13.43
CA MET A 673 -15.18 -24.11 14.51
C MET A 673 -16.20 -23.01 14.23
N LEU A 674 -16.17 -22.40 13.04
CA LEU A 674 -17.12 -21.40 12.57
C LEU A 674 -18.54 -21.96 12.49
N GLY A 675 -18.71 -23.20 12.03
CA GLY A 675 -20.01 -23.89 12.03
C GLY A 675 -20.57 -24.10 13.44
N SER A 676 -19.74 -24.55 14.37
CA SER A 676 -20.11 -24.77 15.78
C SER A 676 -20.47 -23.47 16.49
N ILE A 677 -19.76 -22.37 16.21
CA ILE A 677 -20.10 -21.04 16.73
C ILE A 677 -21.42 -20.56 16.13
N SER A 678 -21.56 -20.63 14.80
CA SER A 678 -22.76 -20.17 14.08
C SER A 678 -24.02 -20.91 14.52
N ALA A 679 -23.90 -22.17 14.91
CA ALA A 679 -24.99 -22.96 15.47
C ALA A 679 -25.59 -22.36 16.77
N ARG A 680 -24.85 -21.50 17.48
CA ARG A 680 -25.29 -20.88 18.74
C ARG A 680 -25.96 -19.52 18.55
N PHE A 681 -26.00 -19.00 17.33
CA PHE A 681 -26.60 -17.71 16.99
C PHE A 681 -27.85 -17.87 16.12
N ASP A 682 -28.65 -16.81 16.06
CA ASP A 682 -29.82 -16.76 15.19
C ASP A 682 -29.40 -16.82 13.71
N THR A 683 -30.14 -17.61 12.93
CA THR A 683 -29.85 -17.84 11.50
C THR A 683 -29.74 -16.54 10.74
N ASP A 684 -30.66 -15.60 11.00
CA ASP A 684 -30.70 -14.31 10.31
C ASP A 684 -29.48 -13.45 10.65
N ALA A 685 -29.02 -13.49 11.91
CA ALA A 685 -27.81 -12.78 12.34
C ALA A 685 -26.55 -13.35 11.68
N VAL A 686 -26.46 -14.68 11.56
CA VAL A 686 -25.34 -15.37 10.89
C VAL A 686 -25.28 -14.99 9.40
N PHE A 687 -26.40 -14.99 8.69
CA PHE A 687 -26.43 -14.61 7.27
C PHE A 687 -26.16 -13.12 7.04
N MET A 688 -26.66 -12.23 7.90
CA MET A 688 -26.30 -10.80 7.84
C MET A 688 -24.79 -10.60 8.04
N ALA A 689 -24.18 -11.29 9.01
CA ALA A 689 -22.75 -11.20 9.26
C ALA A 689 -21.93 -11.68 8.05
N ILE A 690 -22.32 -12.81 7.42
CA ILE A 690 -21.68 -13.32 6.20
C ILE A 690 -21.82 -12.30 5.05
N GLY A 691 -23.03 -11.79 4.80
CA GLY A 691 -23.28 -10.83 3.72
C GLY A 691 -22.49 -9.53 3.88
N VAL A 692 -22.44 -8.97 5.10
CA VAL A 692 -21.66 -7.77 5.42
C VAL A 692 -20.16 -8.04 5.25
N THR A 693 -19.67 -9.20 5.69
CA THR A 693 -18.25 -9.57 5.58
C THR A 693 -17.83 -9.71 4.11
N VAL A 694 -18.63 -10.41 3.28
CA VAL A 694 -18.37 -10.55 1.83
C VAL A 694 -18.35 -9.18 1.14
N PHE A 695 -19.29 -8.30 1.47
CA PHE A 695 -19.35 -6.96 0.91
C PHE A 695 -18.12 -6.11 1.30
N ILE A 696 -17.75 -6.10 2.57
CA ILE A 696 -16.61 -5.33 3.10
C ILE A 696 -15.30 -5.85 2.50
N VAL A 697 -15.07 -7.17 2.51
CA VAL A 697 -13.89 -7.82 1.94
C VAL A 697 -13.74 -7.44 0.46
N PHE A 698 -14.82 -7.56 -0.32
CA PHE A 698 -14.80 -7.22 -1.74
C PHE A 698 -14.53 -5.73 -1.98
N ALA A 699 -15.21 -4.84 -1.24
CA ALA A 699 -15.04 -3.40 -1.35
C ALA A 699 -13.62 -2.95 -0.99
N LEU A 700 -13.05 -3.50 0.08
CA LEU A 700 -11.70 -3.18 0.54
C LEU A 700 -10.62 -3.79 -0.36
N THR A 701 -10.83 -5.00 -0.89
CA THR A 701 -9.94 -5.59 -1.90
C THR A 701 -9.89 -4.72 -3.16
N LEU A 702 -11.05 -4.26 -3.66
CA LEU A 702 -11.11 -3.34 -4.79
C LEU A 702 -10.45 -1.99 -4.49
N PHE A 703 -10.70 -1.43 -3.31
CA PHE A 703 -10.05 -0.21 -2.86
C PHE A 703 -8.52 -0.37 -2.82
N ALA A 704 -8.02 -1.45 -2.24
CA ALA A 704 -6.60 -1.76 -2.14
C ALA A 704 -5.94 -1.93 -3.51
N MET A 705 -6.64 -2.53 -4.48
CA MET A 705 -6.18 -2.69 -5.86
C MET A 705 -6.14 -1.37 -6.66
N GLN A 706 -7.01 -0.41 -6.33
CA GLN A 706 -7.15 0.84 -7.10
C GLN A 706 -6.41 2.02 -6.48
N THR A 707 -6.21 1.99 -5.16
CA THR A 707 -5.61 3.10 -4.43
C THR A 707 -4.12 3.24 -4.75
N LYS A 708 -3.67 4.48 -4.94
CA LYS A 708 -2.26 4.82 -5.14
C LYS A 708 -1.52 5.06 -3.82
N ILE A 709 -2.26 5.06 -2.71
CA ILE A 709 -1.70 5.20 -1.38
C ILE A 709 -1.17 3.82 -0.98
N ASP A 710 0.11 3.73 -0.69
CA ASP A 710 0.72 2.52 -0.15
C ASP A 710 0.31 2.42 1.33
N PHE A 711 -0.51 1.44 1.72
CA PHE A 711 -0.90 1.21 3.12
C PHE A 711 0.11 0.29 3.83
N THR A 712 1.08 -0.30 3.12
CA THR A 712 2.04 -1.25 3.71
C THR A 712 2.99 -0.61 4.75
N TYR A 713 3.05 0.72 4.85
CA TYR A 713 3.76 1.38 5.96
C TYR A 713 3.02 1.27 7.31
N LEU A 714 1.70 0.99 7.29
CA LEU A 714 0.88 0.84 8.51
C LEU A 714 1.06 -0.51 9.20
N SER A 715 1.70 -1.50 8.56
CA SER A 715 1.85 -2.87 9.08
C SER A 715 2.38 -2.92 10.51
N GLY A 716 3.23 -1.96 10.89
CA GLY A 716 3.73 -1.83 12.25
C GLY A 716 2.72 -1.44 13.31
N ILE A 717 1.90 -0.46 12.99
CA ILE A 717 0.84 -0.02 13.89
C ILE A 717 -0.22 -1.12 13.98
N LEU A 718 -0.58 -1.73 12.83
CA LEU A 718 -1.52 -2.85 12.79
C LEU A 718 -1.05 -4.02 13.63
N PHE A 719 0.24 -4.34 13.59
CA PHE A 719 0.84 -5.38 14.41
C PHE A 719 0.64 -5.15 15.90
N VAL A 720 0.89 -3.93 16.38
CA VAL A 720 0.66 -3.58 17.78
C VAL A 720 -0.81 -3.70 18.15
N LEU A 721 -1.69 -3.19 17.27
CA LEU A 721 -3.13 -3.26 17.46
C LEU A 721 -3.63 -4.72 17.50
N LEU A 722 -3.06 -5.63 16.72
CA LEU A 722 -3.44 -7.04 16.69
C LEU A 722 -3.08 -7.75 17.99
N ILE A 723 -1.85 -7.58 18.48
CA ILE A 723 -1.45 -8.17 19.78
C ILE A 723 -2.35 -7.64 20.88
N ALA A 724 -2.64 -6.35 20.86
CA ALA A 724 -3.51 -5.75 21.85
C ALA A 724 -4.95 -6.26 21.76
N LEU A 725 -5.46 -6.47 20.54
CA LEU A 725 -6.75 -7.09 20.31
C LEU A 725 -6.76 -8.53 20.83
N ILE A 726 -5.72 -9.33 20.60
CA ILE A 726 -5.60 -10.69 21.16
C ILE A 726 -5.67 -10.66 22.70
N LEU A 727 -4.90 -9.76 23.33
CA LEU A 727 -4.90 -9.58 24.78
C LEU A 727 -6.26 -9.11 25.31
N LEU A 728 -6.92 -8.20 24.60
CA LEU A 728 -8.28 -7.73 24.90
C LEU A 728 -9.32 -8.84 24.70
N GLY A 729 -9.15 -9.70 23.69
CA GLY A 729 -10.02 -10.83 23.40
C GLY A 729 -9.97 -11.89 24.50
N LEU A 730 -8.76 -12.19 25.00
CA LEU A 730 -8.59 -13.03 26.20
C LEU A 730 -9.30 -12.42 27.42
N LEU A 731 -9.20 -11.10 27.59
CA LEU A 731 -9.95 -10.38 28.62
C LEU A 731 -11.46 -10.49 28.42
N CYS A 732 -11.98 -10.26 27.21
CA CYS A 732 -13.41 -10.37 26.90
C CYS A 732 -13.95 -11.79 27.07
N ALA A 733 -13.14 -12.81 26.77
CA ALA A 733 -13.48 -14.22 26.98
C ALA A 733 -13.67 -14.54 28.47
N ILE A 734 -12.86 -13.89 29.34
CA ILE A 734 -13.03 -13.97 30.79
C ILE A 734 -14.25 -13.16 31.19
N VAL A 735 -14.29 -11.85 30.88
CA VAL A 735 -15.25 -10.85 31.41
C VAL A 735 -16.69 -11.02 30.91
N GLN A 736 -16.92 -11.66 29.75
CA GLN A 736 -18.24 -11.99 29.19
C GLN A 736 -19.29 -10.85 29.26
N ASN A 737 -18.85 -9.60 29.18
CA ASN A 737 -19.72 -8.44 29.21
C ASN A 737 -20.11 -8.03 27.79
N ARG A 738 -21.42 -7.93 27.52
CA ARG A 738 -21.97 -7.56 26.20
C ARG A 738 -21.37 -6.29 25.59
N PHE A 739 -21.11 -5.26 26.41
CA PHE A 739 -20.49 -4.01 25.93
C PHE A 739 -19.02 -4.20 25.56
N ALA A 740 -18.27 -4.97 26.36
CA ALA A 740 -16.88 -5.28 26.08
C ALA A 740 -16.75 -6.17 24.84
N THR A 741 -17.61 -7.17 24.69
CA THR A 741 -17.66 -8.04 23.51
C THR A 741 -18.05 -7.27 22.25
N LEU A 742 -18.99 -6.33 22.34
CA LEU A 742 -19.36 -5.46 21.21
C LEU A 742 -18.21 -4.53 20.81
N ALA A 743 -17.56 -3.87 21.78
CA ALA A 743 -16.41 -3.02 21.51
C ALA A 743 -15.25 -3.82 20.90
N TYR A 744 -14.97 -5.02 21.42
CA TYR A 744 -14.00 -5.96 20.86
C TYR A 744 -14.35 -6.35 19.42
N ALA A 745 -15.61 -6.69 19.14
CA ALA A 745 -16.05 -7.04 17.79
C ALA A 745 -15.92 -5.87 16.80
N CYS A 746 -16.26 -4.65 17.21
CA CYS A 746 -16.11 -3.46 16.36
C CYS A 746 -14.63 -3.11 16.11
N LEU A 747 -13.78 -3.16 17.15
CA LEU A 747 -12.34 -2.94 17.02
C LEU A 747 -11.69 -4.01 16.15
N GLY A 748 -12.09 -5.27 16.31
CA GLY A 748 -11.63 -6.38 15.48
C GLY A 748 -12.04 -6.20 14.02
N ALA A 749 -13.32 -5.92 13.74
CA ALA A 749 -13.79 -5.71 12.37
C ALA A 749 -13.06 -4.54 11.67
N LEU A 750 -12.81 -3.43 12.37
CA LEU A 750 -12.06 -2.30 11.84
C LEU A 750 -10.59 -2.67 11.60
N LEU A 751 -9.95 -3.36 12.54
CA LEU A 751 -8.54 -3.73 12.43
C LEU A 751 -8.29 -4.70 11.27
N PHE A 752 -9.08 -5.77 11.19
CA PHE A 752 -8.97 -6.77 10.12
C PHE A 752 -9.32 -6.18 8.75
N SER A 753 -10.22 -5.20 8.68
CA SER A 753 -10.48 -4.43 7.45
C SER A 753 -9.23 -3.71 6.92
N VAL A 754 -8.42 -3.12 7.80
CA VAL A 754 -7.17 -2.45 7.37
C VAL A 754 -6.08 -3.46 7.02
N TYR A 755 -6.01 -4.59 7.73
CA TYR A 755 -5.13 -5.72 7.37
C TYR A 755 -5.41 -6.23 5.97
N LEU A 756 -6.69 -6.44 5.63
CA LEU A 756 -7.10 -6.91 4.31
C LEU A 756 -6.63 -5.99 3.18
N VAL A 757 -6.63 -4.67 3.39
CA VAL A 757 -6.09 -3.70 2.43
C VAL A 757 -4.57 -3.86 2.28
N VAL A 758 -3.85 -4.00 3.39
CA VAL A 758 -2.39 -4.18 3.40
C VAL A 758 -1.98 -5.51 2.76
N ASP A 759 -2.62 -6.61 3.15
CA ASP A 759 -2.37 -7.96 2.62
C ASP A 759 -2.65 -8.01 1.11
N THR A 760 -3.74 -7.37 0.67
CA THR A 760 -4.05 -7.22 -0.75
C THR A 760 -2.93 -6.50 -1.51
N GLN A 761 -2.38 -5.41 -0.96
CA GLN A 761 -1.27 -4.68 -1.59
C GLN A 761 0.05 -5.47 -1.60
N MET A 762 0.37 -6.19 -0.53
CA MET A 762 1.59 -7.02 -0.43
C MET A 762 1.60 -8.16 -1.45
N MET A 763 0.42 -8.72 -1.80
CA MET A 763 0.31 -9.77 -2.81
C MET A 763 0.41 -9.27 -4.25
N LEU A 764 -0.13 -8.07 -4.53
CA LEU A 764 -0.08 -7.47 -5.87
C LEU A 764 1.36 -7.12 -6.28
N GLY A 765 2.21 -6.79 -5.30
CA GLY A 765 3.61 -6.41 -5.53
C GLY A 765 3.76 -5.10 -6.31
N GLY A 766 4.99 -4.73 -6.69
CA GLY A 766 5.27 -3.52 -7.48
C GLY A 766 6.08 -2.47 -6.70
N LYS A 767 5.67 -1.19 -6.75
CA LYS A 767 6.35 -0.07 -6.05
C LYS A 767 6.15 -0.05 -4.53
N HIS A 768 5.45 -1.04 -3.97
CA HIS A 768 5.14 -1.14 -2.55
C HIS A 768 6.34 -1.67 -1.78
N LYS A 769 6.62 -1.08 -0.61
CA LYS A 769 7.85 -1.36 0.15
C LYS A 769 7.99 -2.83 0.58
N TYR A 770 6.89 -3.53 0.81
CA TYR A 770 6.89 -4.94 1.24
C TYR A 770 6.04 -5.78 0.27
N SER A 771 6.63 -6.82 -0.35
CA SER A 771 5.91 -7.71 -1.28
C SER A 771 6.25 -9.19 -1.03
N LEU A 772 5.27 -10.07 -1.17
CA LEU A 772 5.45 -11.52 -0.95
C LEU A 772 6.18 -12.18 -2.13
N SER A 773 6.95 -13.23 -1.87
CA SER A 773 7.56 -14.03 -2.94
C SER A 773 6.46 -14.84 -3.69
N PRO A 774 6.51 -14.95 -5.03
CA PRO A 774 5.56 -15.75 -5.81
C PRO A 774 5.52 -17.25 -5.46
N GLU A 775 6.53 -17.76 -4.76
CA GLU A 775 6.60 -19.15 -4.31
C GLU A 775 5.77 -19.40 -3.04
N GLU A 776 5.32 -18.36 -2.35
CA GLU A 776 4.68 -18.42 -1.04
C GLU A 776 3.13 -18.39 -1.12
N TYR A 777 2.54 -18.97 -2.17
CA TYR A 777 1.09 -18.88 -2.43
C TYR A 777 0.22 -19.54 -1.34
N VAL A 778 0.71 -20.59 -0.67
CA VAL A 778 0.01 -21.20 0.49
C VAL A 778 0.02 -20.25 1.69
N PHE A 779 1.13 -19.57 1.92
CA PHE A 779 1.28 -18.61 3.00
C PHE A 779 0.47 -17.34 2.73
N ALA A 780 0.45 -16.86 1.49
CA ALA A 780 -0.41 -15.74 1.07
C ALA A 780 -1.91 -16.07 1.20
N ALA A 781 -2.33 -17.29 0.85
CA ALA A 781 -3.72 -17.73 1.07
C ALA A 781 -4.07 -17.84 2.56
N LEU A 782 -3.15 -18.38 3.37
CA LEU A 782 -3.30 -18.42 4.83
C LEU A 782 -3.41 -17.01 5.43
N ASN A 783 -2.60 -16.04 4.96
CA ASN A 783 -2.61 -14.66 5.45
C ASN A 783 -3.92 -13.95 5.12
N LEU A 784 -4.43 -14.05 3.88
CA LEU A 784 -5.76 -13.53 3.52
C LEU A 784 -6.92 -14.20 4.26
N TYR A 785 -6.73 -15.46 4.68
CA TYR A 785 -7.78 -16.20 5.36
C TYR A 785 -7.81 -15.91 6.87
N LEU A 786 -6.66 -15.56 7.47
CA LEU A 786 -6.52 -15.22 8.89
C LEU A 786 -6.40 -13.71 9.16
N ASP A 787 -6.20 -12.90 8.13
CA ASP A 787 -5.90 -11.45 8.13
C ASP A 787 -4.87 -11.05 9.20
N ILE A 788 -3.71 -11.70 9.19
CA ILE A 788 -2.54 -11.34 10.01
C ILE A 788 -1.35 -11.01 9.11
N ALA A 789 -1.11 -9.73 8.83
CA ALA A 789 0.07 -9.28 8.08
C ALA A 789 1.27 -9.01 9.01
N VAL A 790 1.97 -10.06 9.44
CA VAL A 790 3.37 -10.09 9.90
C VAL A 790 3.87 -11.54 9.77
N THR A 791 5.14 -11.78 9.42
CA THR A 791 5.72 -13.14 9.41
C THR A 791 5.32 -13.88 10.68
N ALA A 792 4.58 -14.99 10.57
CA ALA A 792 3.93 -15.60 11.72
C ALA A 792 4.90 -16.01 12.83
N SER A 793 6.17 -16.27 12.50
CA SER A 793 7.23 -16.47 13.50
C SER A 793 7.47 -15.22 14.36
N LEU A 794 7.49 -14.02 13.77
CA LEU A 794 7.62 -12.76 14.51
C LEU A 794 6.36 -12.52 15.37
N LEU A 795 5.16 -12.75 14.84
CA LEU A 795 3.91 -12.65 15.61
C LEU A 795 3.90 -13.61 16.79
N LEU A 796 4.21 -14.89 16.54
CA LEU A 796 4.26 -15.93 17.58
C LEU A 796 5.26 -15.53 18.66
N THR A 797 6.47 -15.14 18.26
CA THR A 797 7.55 -14.74 19.17
C THR A 797 7.10 -13.56 20.04
N VAL A 798 6.59 -12.48 19.43
CA VAL A 798 6.14 -11.29 20.17
C VAL A 798 4.95 -11.59 21.09
N THR A 799 3.97 -12.37 20.62
CA THR A 799 2.78 -12.72 21.42
C THR A 799 3.17 -13.54 22.64
N VAL A 800 4.04 -14.54 22.45
CA VAL A 800 4.52 -15.42 23.52
C VAL A 800 5.37 -14.66 24.54
N ILE A 801 6.18 -13.68 24.11
CA ILE A 801 6.92 -12.81 25.03
C ILE A 801 5.98 -11.86 25.77
N ALA A 802 5.05 -11.22 25.06
CA ALA A 802 4.09 -10.28 25.65
C ALA A 802 3.21 -10.97 26.70
N LEU A 803 2.67 -12.16 26.40
CA LEU A 803 1.85 -12.95 27.33
C LEU A 803 2.68 -13.61 28.44
N GLY A 804 3.80 -14.22 28.08
CA GLY A 804 4.64 -15.00 29.00
C GLY A 804 5.53 -14.15 29.90
N SER A 805 5.64 -12.84 29.67
CA SER A 805 6.55 -11.99 30.44
C SER A 805 5.88 -10.69 30.87
N SER A 806 5.53 -9.82 29.93
CA SER A 806 4.99 -8.47 30.21
C SER A 806 3.62 -8.52 30.88
N PHE A 807 2.70 -9.35 30.36
CA PHE A 807 1.38 -9.57 30.92
C PHE A 807 1.47 -10.16 32.33
N GLN A 808 2.36 -11.13 32.57
CA GLN A 808 2.52 -11.72 33.90
C GLN A 808 2.99 -10.69 34.94
N PHE A 809 3.91 -9.81 34.55
CA PHE A 809 4.34 -8.70 35.41
C PHE A 809 3.16 -7.77 35.74
N GLY A 810 2.41 -7.32 34.74
CA GLY A 810 1.24 -6.48 34.97
C GLY A 810 0.15 -7.17 35.81
N TYR A 811 -0.07 -8.47 35.59
CA TYR A 811 -1.05 -9.27 36.33
C TYR A 811 -0.66 -9.37 37.81
N GLN A 812 0.59 -9.75 38.12
CA GLN A 812 1.07 -9.84 39.49
C GLN A 812 1.14 -8.47 40.20
N THR A 813 1.23 -7.39 39.42
CA THR A 813 1.15 -6.02 39.95
C THR A 813 -0.29 -5.66 40.32
N GLY A 814 -1.27 -5.94 39.45
CA GLY A 814 -2.67 -5.56 39.68
C GLY A 814 -3.44 -6.49 40.63
N VAL A 815 -3.19 -7.80 40.57
CA VAL A 815 -4.00 -8.84 41.26
C VAL A 815 -4.00 -8.70 42.79
N VAL A 816 -2.90 -8.19 43.36
CA VAL A 816 -2.75 -8.07 44.81
C VAL A 816 -3.72 -7.04 45.41
N ASN A 817 -4.09 -6.00 44.65
CA ASN A 817 -5.02 -4.97 45.10
C ASN A 817 -6.40 -5.56 45.41
N GLU A 818 -6.96 -6.33 44.49
CA GLU A 818 -8.27 -6.95 44.67
C GLU A 818 -8.26 -8.03 45.77
N ALA A 819 -7.15 -8.77 45.89
CA ALA A 819 -7.01 -9.81 46.90
C ALA A 819 -6.67 -9.27 48.31
N LEU A 820 -6.33 -7.98 48.48
CA LEU A 820 -5.69 -7.47 49.71
C LEU A 820 -6.55 -7.66 50.97
N VAL A 821 -7.86 -7.40 50.86
CA VAL A 821 -8.81 -7.59 51.96
C VAL A 821 -8.96 -9.07 52.31
N LEU A 822 -9.05 -9.93 51.30
CA LEU A 822 -9.18 -11.39 51.47
C LEU A 822 -7.92 -12.00 52.08
N ILE A 823 -6.74 -11.53 51.66
CA ILE A 823 -5.44 -11.90 52.25
C ILE A 823 -5.41 -11.50 53.72
N GLY A 824 -5.86 -10.30 54.08
CA GLY A 824 -5.98 -9.86 55.47
C GLY A 824 -6.81 -10.83 56.32
N ASN A 825 -8.02 -11.12 55.87
CA ASN A 825 -8.94 -12.03 56.56
C ASN A 825 -8.36 -13.45 56.67
N TYR A 826 -7.68 -13.93 55.62
CA TYR A 826 -6.98 -15.21 55.61
C TYR A 826 -5.80 -15.26 56.59
N THR A 827 -4.97 -14.21 56.65
CA THR A 827 -3.86 -14.16 57.62
C THR A 827 -4.37 -14.17 59.05
N ALA A 828 -5.46 -13.45 59.33
CA ALA A 828 -6.10 -13.45 60.64
C ALA A 828 -6.65 -14.84 61.01
N SER A 829 -7.33 -15.53 60.07
CA SER A 829 -7.91 -16.85 60.31
C SER A 829 -6.84 -17.93 60.51
N VAL A 830 -5.77 -17.92 59.72
CA VAL A 830 -4.65 -18.85 59.86
C VAL A 830 -3.90 -18.62 61.17
N ALA A 831 -3.64 -17.36 61.54
CA ALA A 831 -2.97 -17.03 62.79
C ALA A 831 -3.79 -17.48 64.02
N LEU A 832 -5.11 -17.25 63.98
CA LEU A 832 -6.02 -17.72 65.02
C LEU A 832 -6.01 -19.25 65.13
N ASN A 833 -6.04 -19.96 64.00
CA ASN A 833 -6.02 -21.42 63.99
C ASN A 833 -4.68 -22.01 64.49
N ARG A 834 -3.56 -21.30 64.30
CA ARG A 834 -2.24 -21.74 64.75
C ARG A 834 -1.93 -21.42 66.22
N THR A 835 -2.34 -20.24 66.68
CA THR A 835 -1.93 -19.70 67.99
C THR A 835 -3.05 -19.70 69.03
N GLY A 836 -4.29 -19.88 68.61
CA GLY A 836 -5.48 -19.77 69.48
C GLY A 836 -5.83 -18.33 69.88
N GLN A 837 -5.06 -17.32 69.45
CA GLN A 837 -5.32 -15.91 69.75
C GLN A 837 -5.52 -15.07 68.48
N PRO A 838 -6.42 -14.06 68.50
CA PRO A 838 -6.58 -13.14 67.38
C PRO A 838 -5.34 -12.25 67.24
N MET A 839 -4.89 -12.07 66.01
CA MET A 839 -3.78 -11.18 65.67
C MET A 839 -4.21 -9.72 65.76
N SER A 840 -3.30 -8.81 66.16
CA SER A 840 -3.61 -7.37 66.20
C SER A 840 -3.79 -6.79 64.79
N ASP A 841 -4.69 -5.82 64.63
CA ASP A 841 -4.96 -5.16 63.34
C ASP A 841 -3.69 -4.52 62.75
N THR A 842 -2.82 -3.94 63.60
CA THR A 842 -1.54 -3.37 63.18
C THR A 842 -0.61 -4.43 62.58
N THR A 843 -0.60 -5.64 63.13
CA THR A 843 0.19 -6.76 62.58
C THR A 843 -0.37 -7.25 61.25
N ILE A 844 -1.70 -7.31 61.11
CA ILE A 844 -2.37 -7.69 59.85
C ILE A 844 -2.04 -6.68 58.74
N GLU A 845 -2.15 -5.38 59.01
CA GLU A 845 -1.80 -4.32 58.06
C GLU A 845 -0.31 -4.33 57.69
N THR A 846 0.57 -4.64 58.65
CA THR A 846 2.00 -4.81 58.39
C THR A 846 2.25 -6.02 57.48
N LEU A 847 1.59 -7.15 57.71
CA LEU A 847 1.70 -8.35 56.87
C LEU A 847 1.17 -8.12 55.44
N LYS A 848 0.03 -7.43 55.30
CA LYS A 848 -0.47 -7.00 53.98
C LYS A 848 0.58 -6.17 53.23
N SER A 849 1.19 -5.20 53.93
CA SER A 849 2.25 -4.36 53.36
C SER A 849 3.47 -5.18 52.95
N VAL A 850 3.87 -6.18 53.75
CA VAL A 850 4.96 -7.12 53.40
C VAL A 850 4.63 -7.95 52.17
N VAL A 851 3.41 -8.49 52.05
CA VAL A 851 2.96 -9.28 50.88
C VAL A 851 2.99 -8.44 49.60
N VAL A 852 2.66 -7.15 49.70
CA VAL A 852 2.76 -6.21 48.57
C VAL A 852 4.23 -5.90 48.24
N ALA A 853 5.05 -5.55 49.24
CA ALA A 853 6.42 -5.05 49.06
C ALA A 853 7.48 -6.13 48.75
N ILE A 854 7.24 -7.40 49.10
CA ILE A 854 8.20 -8.48 48.83
C ILE A 854 8.33 -8.81 47.33
N PHE A 855 7.28 -8.54 46.54
CA PHE A 855 7.30 -8.74 45.09
C PHE A 855 8.32 -7.80 44.41
N PRO A 856 8.29 -6.47 44.65
CA PRO A 856 9.35 -5.59 44.15
C PRO A 856 10.76 -5.92 44.63
N VAL A 857 10.92 -6.46 45.85
CA VAL A 857 12.23 -6.94 46.34
C VAL A 857 12.75 -8.09 45.46
N GLY A 858 11.88 -9.06 45.12
CA GLY A 858 12.20 -10.08 44.13
C GLY A 858 12.57 -9.45 42.77
N GLY A 859 11.79 -8.45 42.34
CA GLY A 859 12.00 -7.69 41.11
C GLY A 859 13.39 -7.06 41.01
N MET A 860 13.90 -6.48 42.10
CA MET A 860 15.27 -5.94 42.16
C MET A 860 16.32 -7.02 41.89
N VAL A 861 16.23 -8.16 42.58
CA VAL A 861 17.18 -9.28 42.41
C VAL A 861 17.12 -9.81 40.97
N GLY A 862 15.91 -9.96 40.44
CA GLY A 862 15.67 -10.40 39.06
C GLY A 862 16.27 -9.43 38.04
N GLY A 863 16.03 -8.13 38.21
CA GLY A 863 16.50 -7.08 37.31
C GLY A 863 18.03 -6.97 37.24
N VAL A 864 18.72 -7.16 38.37
CA VAL A 864 20.19 -7.21 38.40
C VAL A 864 20.71 -8.44 37.65
N SER A 865 20.04 -9.59 37.79
CA SER A 865 20.42 -10.82 37.09
C SER A 865 20.11 -10.80 35.58
N ALA A 866 19.16 -9.97 35.14
CA ALA A 866 18.68 -9.92 33.75
C ALA A 866 19.81 -9.71 32.72
N GLY A 867 20.69 -8.74 32.93
CA GLY A 867 21.80 -8.45 32.02
C GLY A 867 22.84 -9.57 31.97
N TYR A 868 23.10 -10.25 33.09
CA TYR A 868 24.00 -11.41 33.13
C TYR A 868 23.40 -12.61 32.38
N LEU A 869 22.13 -12.91 32.63
CA LEU A 869 21.42 -14.00 31.95
C LEU A 869 21.34 -13.73 30.43
N ALA A 870 20.94 -12.52 30.02
CA ALA A 870 20.78 -12.16 28.61
C ALA A 870 22.09 -12.29 27.81
N ARG A 871 23.24 -12.02 28.45
CA ARG A 871 24.55 -12.18 27.84
C ARG A 871 24.97 -13.65 27.76
N ARG A 872 24.76 -14.43 28.84
CA ARG A 872 25.27 -15.81 28.93
C ARG A 872 24.41 -16.83 28.21
N LEU A 873 23.09 -16.72 28.33
CA LEU A 873 22.12 -17.70 27.81
C LEU A 873 21.45 -17.24 26.51
N GLY A 874 21.66 -15.99 26.09
CA GLY A 874 20.85 -15.36 25.06
C GLY A 874 19.50 -14.88 25.61
N ARG A 875 18.68 -14.28 24.75
CA ARG A 875 17.41 -13.66 25.15
C ARG A 875 16.35 -14.74 25.33
N LYS A 876 16.22 -15.65 24.36
CA LYS A 876 15.33 -16.82 24.42
C LYS A 876 15.71 -17.73 25.59
N GLY A 877 16.99 -18.06 25.75
CA GLY A 877 17.46 -18.93 26.84
C GLY A 877 17.17 -18.35 28.22
N SER A 878 17.30 -17.03 28.38
CA SER A 878 16.99 -16.34 29.63
C SER A 878 15.50 -16.41 29.98
N LEU A 879 14.61 -16.19 29.01
CA LEU A 879 13.16 -16.25 29.24
C LEU A 879 12.67 -17.68 29.51
N LEU A 880 13.28 -18.71 28.89
CA LEU A 880 13.00 -20.11 29.21
C LEU A 880 13.34 -20.43 30.67
N LEU A 881 14.51 -20.02 31.14
CA LEU A 881 14.89 -20.18 32.55
C LEU A 881 13.98 -19.37 33.49
N ASN A 882 13.54 -18.20 33.04
CA ASN A 882 12.70 -17.30 33.82
C ASN A 882 11.28 -17.85 34.13
N ASN A 883 10.81 -18.83 33.36
CA ASN A 883 9.54 -19.49 33.65
C ASN A 883 9.60 -20.32 34.95
N VAL A 884 10.78 -20.84 35.33
CA VAL A 884 10.96 -21.62 36.56
C VAL A 884 10.57 -20.84 37.82
N PRO A 885 11.13 -19.65 38.11
CA PRO A 885 10.71 -18.87 39.27
C PRO A 885 9.23 -18.44 39.21
N MET A 886 8.65 -18.16 38.03
CA MET A 886 7.23 -17.83 37.96
C MET A 886 6.34 -19.03 38.32
N MET A 887 6.66 -20.22 37.79
CA MET A 887 5.90 -21.43 38.07
C MET A 887 6.01 -21.83 39.54
N LEU A 888 7.20 -21.72 40.13
CA LEU A 888 7.40 -21.92 41.56
C LEU A 888 6.60 -20.91 42.38
N GLY A 889 6.70 -19.62 42.04
CA GLY A 889 5.96 -18.57 42.74
C GLY A 889 4.44 -18.78 42.69
N SER A 890 3.91 -19.03 41.50
CA SER A 890 2.48 -19.29 41.28
C SER A 890 2.03 -20.58 41.98
N GLY A 891 2.83 -21.65 41.94
CA GLY A 891 2.53 -22.91 42.63
C GLY A 891 2.52 -22.76 44.15
N LEU A 892 3.45 -21.99 44.73
CA LEU A 892 3.48 -21.72 46.18
C LEU A 892 2.28 -20.87 46.62
N MET A 893 1.88 -19.88 45.82
CA MET A 893 0.66 -19.10 46.07
C MET A 893 -0.61 -19.95 45.97
N LEU A 894 -0.64 -20.95 45.10
CA LEU A 894 -1.77 -21.89 45.00
C LEU A 894 -1.85 -22.79 46.24
N LEU A 895 -0.70 -23.32 46.68
CA LEU A 895 -0.60 -24.25 47.80
C LEU A 895 -0.83 -23.57 49.16
N CYS A 896 -0.70 -22.24 49.25
CA CYS A 896 -0.80 -21.51 50.51
C CYS A 896 -2.14 -21.78 51.22
N ALA A 897 -3.24 -21.83 50.46
CA ALA A 897 -4.57 -22.09 50.99
C ALA A 897 -4.72 -23.53 51.51
N TRP A 898 -4.19 -24.53 50.80
CA TRP A 898 -4.28 -25.94 51.20
C TRP A 898 -3.43 -26.28 52.42
N VAL A 899 -2.28 -25.61 52.55
CA VAL A 899 -1.35 -25.81 53.68
C VAL A 899 -1.66 -24.87 54.86
N ALA A 900 -2.59 -23.93 54.70
CA ALA A 900 -2.89 -22.89 55.68
C ALA A 900 -1.61 -22.13 56.13
N SER A 901 -0.86 -21.58 55.17
CA SER A 901 0.38 -20.82 55.41
C SER A 901 0.45 -19.52 54.64
N TYR A 902 0.48 -18.40 55.38
CA TYR A 902 0.74 -17.08 54.83
C TYR A 902 2.23 -16.87 54.48
N GLU A 903 3.14 -17.67 55.02
CA GLU A 903 4.56 -17.66 54.64
C GLU A 903 4.77 -18.14 53.20
N LEU A 904 4.06 -19.19 52.78
CA LEU A 904 4.09 -19.69 51.40
C LEU A 904 3.62 -18.62 50.40
N LEU A 905 2.64 -17.79 50.79
CA LEU A 905 2.20 -16.64 50.00
C LEU A 905 3.33 -15.61 49.83
N ILE A 906 4.03 -15.26 50.92
CA ILE A 906 5.15 -14.30 50.90
C ILE A 906 6.30 -14.82 50.03
N VAL A 907 6.69 -16.08 50.21
CA VAL A 907 7.75 -16.71 49.40
C VAL A 907 7.32 -16.84 47.94
N GLY A 908 6.05 -17.19 47.68
CA GLY A 908 5.50 -17.25 46.33
C GLY A 908 5.57 -15.88 45.61
N ARG A 909 5.23 -14.80 46.32
CA ARG A 909 5.34 -13.42 45.83
C ARG A 909 6.79 -13.01 45.56
N LEU A 910 7.75 -13.45 46.38
CA LEU A 910 9.18 -13.20 46.15
C LEU A 910 9.65 -13.84 44.82
N PHE A 911 9.29 -15.10 44.56
CA PHE A 911 9.65 -15.80 43.33
C PHE A 911 8.95 -15.22 42.09
N ALA A 912 7.67 -14.86 42.21
CA ALA A 912 6.96 -14.13 41.16
C ALA A 912 7.65 -12.79 40.86
N GLY A 913 8.12 -12.09 41.90
CA GLY A 913 8.92 -10.87 41.79
C GLY A 913 10.24 -11.09 41.06
N LEU A 914 11.00 -12.11 41.44
CA LEU A 914 12.25 -12.49 40.77
C LEU A 914 12.04 -12.68 39.26
N SER A 915 10.97 -13.38 38.91
CA SER A 915 10.63 -13.59 37.50
C SER A 915 10.23 -12.30 36.79
N ALA A 916 9.43 -11.44 37.43
CA ALA A 916 9.05 -10.14 36.89
C ALA A 916 10.26 -9.21 36.67
N GLY A 917 11.24 -9.24 37.57
CA GLY A 917 12.50 -8.50 37.43
C GLY A 917 13.31 -8.90 36.21
N VAL A 918 13.45 -10.20 35.96
CA VAL A 918 14.12 -10.69 34.74
C VAL A 918 13.31 -10.34 33.50
N SER A 919 11.99 -10.54 33.52
CA SER A 919 11.08 -10.21 32.42
C SER A 919 11.17 -8.73 32.01
N THR A 920 11.17 -7.81 32.97
CA THR A 920 11.21 -6.35 32.71
C THR A 920 12.53 -5.89 32.08
N GLY A 921 13.63 -6.64 32.24
CA GLY A 921 14.89 -6.38 31.56
C GLY A 921 15.03 -7.10 30.21
N VAL A 922 14.73 -8.41 30.17
CA VAL A 922 15.01 -9.26 29.01
C VAL A 922 13.94 -9.16 27.93
N ALA A 923 12.66 -9.07 28.29
CA ALA A 923 11.57 -9.05 27.31
C ALA A 923 11.64 -7.85 26.36
N PRO A 924 11.84 -6.59 26.84
CA PRO A 924 11.97 -5.43 25.96
C PRO A 924 13.21 -5.53 25.05
N LEU A 925 14.34 -6.03 25.58
CA LEU A 925 15.55 -6.26 24.78
C LEU A 925 15.26 -7.24 23.65
N TYR A 926 14.66 -8.38 23.97
CA TYR A 926 14.37 -9.40 22.98
C TYR A 926 13.40 -8.91 21.89
N LEU A 927 12.31 -8.26 22.31
CA LEU A 927 11.33 -7.63 21.41
C LEU A 927 11.98 -6.60 20.48
N SER A 928 12.93 -5.80 20.98
CA SER A 928 13.63 -4.78 20.16
C SER A 928 14.65 -5.37 19.19
N GLU A 929 15.17 -6.56 19.46
CA GLU A 929 16.19 -7.24 18.65
C GLU A 929 15.59 -8.16 17.58
N VAL A 930 14.37 -8.67 17.80
CA VAL A 930 13.65 -9.47 16.79
C VAL A 930 12.80 -8.61 15.86
N ALA A 931 12.38 -7.41 16.30
CA ALA A 931 11.59 -6.49 15.48
C ALA A 931 12.46 -5.84 14.37
N PRO A 932 11.94 -5.68 13.15
CA PRO A 932 12.65 -4.95 12.09
C PRO A 932 12.77 -3.47 12.44
N GLN A 933 13.70 -2.76 11.79
CA GLN A 933 13.96 -1.34 12.10
C GLN A 933 12.70 -0.47 12.03
N SER A 934 11.78 -0.74 11.10
CA SER A 934 10.51 -0.01 10.95
C SER A 934 9.55 -0.20 12.14
N LEU A 935 9.70 -1.26 12.92
CA LEU A 935 8.81 -1.64 14.02
C LEU A 935 9.45 -1.50 15.41
N LYS A 936 10.67 -0.97 15.51
CA LYS A 936 11.41 -0.90 16.78
C LYS A 936 10.67 -0.10 17.87
N GLY A 937 10.12 1.07 17.54
CA GLY A 937 9.34 1.90 18.49
C GLY A 937 8.02 1.24 18.91
N ALA A 938 7.36 0.58 17.96
CA ALA A 938 6.12 -0.17 18.15
C ALA A 938 6.32 -1.39 19.09
N SER A 939 7.44 -2.09 18.93
CA SER A 939 7.85 -3.25 19.75
C SER A 939 8.06 -2.90 21.23
N GLY A 940 8.60 -1.71 21.53
CA GLY A 940 8.71 -1.22 22.90
C GLY A 940 7.36 -0.91 23.56
N THR A 941 6.41 -0.42 22.76
CA THR A 941 5.07 -0.08 23.27
C THR A 941 4.22 -1.33 23.58
N LEU A 942 4.45 -2.43 22.85
CA LEU A 942 3.81 -3.72 23.11
C LEU A 942 4.03 -4.24 24.53
N ASN A 943 5.24 -4.07 25.07
CA ASN A 943 5.56 -4.43 26.45
C ASN A 943 4.67 -3.66 27.44
N GLN A 944 4.57 -2.34 27.30
CA GLN A 944 3.74 -1.51 28.17
C GLN A 944 2.25 -1.84 28.00
N LEU A 945 1.81 -2.09 26.78
CA LEU A 945 0.42 -2.42 26.47
C LEU A 945 -0.03 -3.72 27.13
N ALA A 946 0.83 -4.76 27.08
CA ALA A 946 0.56 -6.02 27.76
C ALA A 946 0.46 -5.86 29.28
N ILE A 947 1.30 -5.00 29.87
CA ILE A 947 1.26 -4.69 31.31
C ILE A 947 -0.07 -4.03 31.69
N VAL A 948 -0.49 -2.98 30.97
CA VAL A 948 -1.72 -2.24 31.32
C VAL A 948 -2.99 -3.04 31.06
N ILE A 949 -3.01 -3.90 30.03
CA ILE A 949 -4.12 -4.83 29.80
C ILE A 949 -4.20 -5.84 30.94
N ALA A 950 -3.08 -6.39 31.40
CA ALA A 950 -3.06 -7.31 32.53
C ALA A 950 -3.59 -6.67 33.82
N ILE A 951 -3.22 -5.41 34.10
CA ILE A 951 -3.76 -4.66 35.25
C ILE A 951 -5.29 -4.50 35.14
N LEU A 952 -5.80 -4.14 33.96
CA LEU A 952 -7.24 -4.02 33.72
C LEU A 952 -7.98 -5.37 33.87
N VAL A 953 -7.33 -6.48 33.51
CA VAL A 953 -7.87 -7.82 33.74
C VAL A 953 -8.10 -8.05 35.23
N CYS A 954 -7.11 -7.75 36.06
CA CYS A 954 -7.19 -7.92 37.51
C CYS A 954 -8.29 -7.05 38.14
N GLN A 955 -8.43 -5.78 37.72
CA GLN A 955 -9.38 -4.82 38.29
C GLN A 955 -10.86 -5.11 37.94
N ASN A 956 -11.14 -6.06 37.04
CA ASN A 956 -12.48 -6.33 36.57
C ASN A 956 -13.27 -7.25 37.52
N ARG A 957 -14.47 -6.81 37.93
CA ARG A 957 -15.34 -7.50 38.90
C ARG A 957 -15.74 -8.93 38.53
N LEU A 958 -15.53 -9.36 37.29
CA LEU A 958 -15.88 -10.72 36.90
C LEU A 958 -14.90 -11.75 37.47
N LEU A 959 -13.61 -11.42 37.54
CA LEU A 959 -12.65 -12.26 38.24
C LEU A 959 -12.95 -12.28 39.74
N ASP A 960 -13.43 -11.19 40.33
CA ASP A 960 -13.89 -11.18 41.73
C ASP A 960 -15.10 -12.08 41.97
N PHE A 961 -16.09 -12.05 41.07
CA PHE A 961 -17.30 -12.86 41.21
C PHE A 961 -17.03 -14.37 41.07
N VAL A 962 -16.05 -14.74 40.24
CA VAL A 962 -15.74 -16.16 39.95
C VAL A 962 -14.60 -16.71 40.83
N LEU A 963 -13.53 -15.94 41.02
CA LEU A 963 -12.29 -16.33 41.70
C LEU A 963 -11.92 -15.45 42.91
N GLY A 964 -12.29 -14.17 42.97
CA GLY A 964 -12.03 -13.29 44.13
C GLY A 964 -13.04 -13.47 45.27
N THR A 965 -13.45 -14.71 45.51
CA THR A 965 -14.27 -15.09 46.67
C THR A 965 -13.37 -15.61 47.80
N PRO A 966 -13.85 -15.63 49.06
CA PRO A 966 -13.07 -16.14 50.19
C PRO A 966 -12.48 -17.54 49.98
N ASP A 967 -13.15 -18.38 49.18
CA ASP A 967 -12.75 -19.77 48.93
C ASP A 967 -11.91 -19.97 47.67
N ARG A 968 -11.70 -18.94 46.84
CA ARG A 968 -11.07 -19.10 45.51
C ARG A 968 -9.97 -18.10 45.18
N TRP A 969 -9.72 -17.10 46.04
CA TRP A 969 -8.76 -16.02 45.76
C TRP A 969 -7.32 -16.50 45.49
N PHE A 970 -6.93 -17.67 46.00
CA PHE A 970 -5.62 -18.26 45.72
C PHE A 970 -5.49 -18.78 44.27
N TYR A 971 -6.58 -19.16 43.61
CA TYR A 971 -6.58 -19.44 42.16
C TYR A 971 -6.36 -18.15 41.36
N LEU A 972 -6.95 -17.04 41.80
CA LEU A 972 -6.75 -15.72 41.21
C LEU A 972 -5.26 -15.33 41.27
N MET A 973 -4.63 -15.47 42.44
CA MET A 973 -3.19 -15.18 42.62
C MET A 973 -2.25 -16.07 41.78
N SER A 974 -2.72 -17.25 41.39
CA SER A 974 -1.91 -18.29 40.74
C SER A 974 -2.16 -18.42 39.23
N LEU A 975 -3.00 -17.56 38.65
CA LEU A 975 -3.40 -17.65 37.24
C LEU A 975 -2.21 -17.51 36.27
N THR A 976 -1.13 -16.87 36.69
CA THR A 976 0.13 -16.74 35.94
C THR A 976 0.84 -18.06 35.66
N LEU A 977 0.43 -19.16 36.30
CA LEU A 977 0.91 -20.51 35.98
C LEU A 977 0.58 -20.89 34.52
N LEU A 978 -0.62 -20.53 34.03
CA LEU A 978 -1.07 -20.84 32.67
C LEU A 978 -0.20 -20.19 31.58
N PRO A 979 0.00 -18.86 31.55
CA PRO A 979 0.86 -18.23 30.54
C PRO A 979 2.32 -18.67 30.67
N SER A 980 2.79 -19.08 31.86
CA SER A 980 4.16 -19.60 32.04
C SER A 980 4.34 -20.97 31.38
N CYS A 981 3.38 -21.88 31.59
CA CYS A 981 3.37 -23.18 30.92
C CYS A 981 3.28 -23.00 29.40
N LEU A 982 2.43 -22.08 28.92
CA LEU A 982 2.33 -21.77 27.51
C LEU A 982 3.65 -21.24 26.94
N GLN A 983 4.30 -20.30 27.62
CA GLN A 983 5.60 -19.77 27.18
C GLN A 983 6.66 -20.88 27.15
N LEU A 984 6.72 -21.76 28.15
CA LEU A 984 7.66 -22.88 28.19
C LEU A 984 7.47 -23.86 27.01
N LEU A 985 6.22 -24.10 26.61
CA LEU A 985 5.89 -24.98 25.48
C LEU A 985 6.19 -24.35 24.12
N VAL A 986 5.91 -23.06 23.96
CA VAL A 986 5.92 -22.40 22.63
C VAL A 986 7.23 -21.68 22.32
N LEU A 987 7.87 -21.06 23.32
CA LEU A 987 9.12 -20.30 23.14
C LEU A 987 10.28 -21.12 22.54
N PRO A 988 10.41 -22.46 22.77
CA PRO A 988 11.43 -23.27 22.10
C PRO A 988 11.36 -23.25 20.55
N PHE A 989 10.18 -23.02 19.97
CA PHE A 989 9.98 -22.94 18.52
C PHE A 989 10.29 -21.55 17.94
N CYS A 990 10.49 -20.54 18.78
CA CYS A 990 10.87 -19.19 18.37
C CYS A 990 12.40 -19.12 18.10
N PRO A 991 12.86 -18.28 17.16
CA PRO A 991 14.29 -18.07 16.92
C PRO A 991 14.97 -17.47 18.16
N GLU A 992 16.30 -17.51 18.26
CA GLU A 992 17.03 -16.66 19.20
C GLU A 992 17.28 -15.29 18.56
N SER A 993 17.58 -14.26 19.35
CA SER A 993 17.95 -12.93 18.84
C SER A 993 19.07 -13.04 17.77
N PRO A 994 18.82 -12.61 16.52
CA PRO A 994 19.85 -12.64 15.48
C PRO A 994 21.07 -11.81 15.86
N ARG A 995 20.83 -10.71 16.58
CA ARG A 995 21.84 -9.80 17.08
C ARG A 995 22.74 -10.49 18.13
N HIS A 996 22.16 -11.27 19.05
CA HIS A 996 22.94 -12.08 19.99
C HIS A 996 23.79 -13.15 19.29
N LEU A 997 23.21 -13.86 18.31
CA LEU A 997 23.90 -14.92 17.58
C LEU A 997 25.11 -14.40 16.79
N LEU A 998 24.98 -13.22 16.15
CA LEU A 998 26.06 -12.63 15.37
C LEU A 998 27.12 -11.97 16.26
N LEU A 999 26.71 -11.19 17.26
CA LEU A 999 27.64 -10.30 17.98
C LEU A 999 28.22 -10.94 19.24
N ASP A 1000 27.43 -11.71 19.99
CA ASP A 1000 27.91 -12.36 21.21
C ASP A 1000 28.49 -13.76 20.93
N LYS A 1001 27.99 -14.46 19.91
CA LYS A 1001 28.45 -15.82 19.53
C LYS A 1001 29.26 -15.90 18.25
N SER A 1002 29.37 -14.82 17.48
CA SER A 1002 30.10 -14.77 16.20
C SER A 1002 29.63 -15.82 15.18
N ASP A 1003 28.36 -16.23 15.23
CA ASP A 1003 27.79 -17.26 14.34
C ASP A 1003 26.84 -16.63 13.30
N SER A 1004 27.42 -16.23 12.17
CA SER A 1004 26.67 -15.62 11.06
C SER A 1004 25.67 -16.57 10.41
N ARG A 1005 25.90 -17.90 10.48
CA ARG A 1005 24.99 -18.89 9.86
C ARG A 1005 23.70 -19.00 10.66
N LEU A 1006 23.81 -19.12 11.99
CA LEU A 1006 22.64 -19.15 12.86
C LEU A 1006 21.92 -17.79 12.89
N ALA A 1007 22.66 -16.68 12.86
CA ALA A 1007 22.06 -15.34 12.78
C ALA A 1007 21.24 -15.16 11.49
N ARG A 1008 21.77 -15.60 10.34
CA ARG A 1008 21.03 -15.61 9.07
C ARG A 1008 19.79 -16.49 9.16
N SER A 1009 19.92 -17.70 9.69
CA SER A 1009 18.78 -18.61 9.86
C SER A 1009 17.67 -18.00 10.72
N ALA A 1010 18.03 -17.32 11.81
CA ALA A 1010 17.07 -16.61 12.66
C ALA A 1010 16.40 -15.42 11.94
N LEU A 1011 17.14 -14.65 11.14
CA LEU A 1011 16.56 -13.57 10.31
C LEU A 1011 15.62 -14.12 9.24
N VAL A 1012 16.00 -15.19 8.53
CA VAL A 1012 15.13 -15.85 7.55
C VAL A 1012 13.86 -16.35 8.23
N GLN A 1013 13.95 -16.92 9.43
CA GLN A 1013 12.76 -17.36 10.18
C GLN A 1013 11.85 -16.18 10.55
N LEU A 1014 12.41 -15.02 10.93
CA LEU A 1014 11.67 -13.82 11.34
C LEU A 1014 11.13 -12.98 10.17
N ARG A 1015 11.79 -12.98 9.01
CA ARG A 1015 11.52 -12.08 7.88
C ARG A 1015 11.01 -12.80 6.63
N GLY A 1016 11.21 -14.12 6.53
CA GLY A 1016 11.13 -14.86 5.27
C GLY A 1016 12.44 -14.78 4.48
N GLU A 1017 12.58 -15.61 3.45
CA GLU A 1017 13.76 -15.60 2.59
C GLU A 1017 13.65 -14.46 1.56
N SER A 1018 14.49 -13.43 1.70
CA SER A 1018 14.53 -12.26 0.82
C SER A 1018 15.95 -11.67 0.71
N SER A 1019 16.20 -10.85 -0.31
CA SER A 1019 17.47 -10.14 -0.46
C SER A 1019 17.76 -9.15 0.68
N GLU A 1020 16.71 -8.68 1.36
CA GLU A 1020 16.81 -7.75 2.50
C GLU A 1020 17.45 -8.40 3.74
N VAL A 1021 17.34 -9.73 3.90
CA VAL A 1021 17.97 -10.45 5.02
C VAL A 1021 19.49 -10.37 4.95
N ASP A 1022 20.05 -10.46 3.75
CA ASP A 1022 21.49 -10.39 3.55
C ASP A 1022 22.01 -8.95 3.74
N GLU A 1023 21.20 -7.94 3.40
CA GLU A 1023 21.48 -6.52 3.73
C GLU A 1023 21.46 -6.28 5.25
N GLU A 1024 20.41 -6.69 5.97
CA GLU A 1024 20.30 -6.55 7.44
C GLU A 1024 21.44 -7.30 8.16
N LEU A 1025 21.81 -8.49 7.68
CA LEU A 1025 22.95 -9.24 8.20
C LEU A 1025 24.27 -8.51 7.98
N SER A 1026 24.46 -7.87 6.81
CA SER A 1026 25.66 -7.09 6.51
C SER A 1026 25.77 -5.81 7.36
N GLU A 1027 24.65 -5.15 7.66
CA GLU A 1027 24.60 -4.01 8.58
C GLU A 1027 24.99 -4.44 10.00
N LEU A 1028 24.39 -5.54 10.49
CA LEU A 1028 24.74 -6.10 11.81
C LEU A 1028 26.20 -6.56 11.87
N ALA A 1029 26.77 -7.05 10.76
CA ALA A 1029 28.17 -7.43 10.67
C ALA A 1029 29.10 -6.21 10.66
N ARG A 1030 28.68 -5.08 10.07
CA ARG A 1030 29.41 -3.80 10.17
C ARG A 1030 29.36 -3.23 11.59
N GLU A 1031 28.24 -3.36 12.29
CA GLU A 1031 28.15 -3.02 13.73
C GLU A 1031 29.06 -3.92 14.60
N ALA A 1032 29.41 -5.12 14.09
CA ALA A 1032 30.27 -6.08 14.78
C ALA A 1032 31.76 -5.79 14.64
N ASP A 1033 32.17 -4.91 13.72
CA ASP A 1033 33.59 -4.73 13.35
C ASP A 1033 34.05 -3.31 13.69
N PRO A 1034 34.95 -3.13 14.68
CA PRO A 1034 35.60 -4.17 15.50
C PRO A 1034 34.68 -4.75 16.60
N PRO A 1035 34.93 -5.99 17.06
CA PRO A 1035 34.10 -6.65 18.06
C PRO A 1035 34.02 -5.82 19.35
N PRO A 1036 32.82 -5.54 19.86
CA PRO A 1036 32.65 -4.65 21.00
C PRO A 1036 33.30 -5.25 22.25
N GLU A 1037 34.20 -4.49 22.89
CA GLU A 1037 34.76 -4.92 24.17
C GLU A 1037 33.67 -5.11 25.22
N PRO A 1038 33.70 -6.22 26.00
CA PRO A 1038 32.69 -6.49 27.01
C PRO A 1038 32.68 -5.38 28.07
N MET A 1039 31.57 -4.65 28.16
CA MET A 1039 31.45 -3.57 29.13
C MET A 1039 31.11 -4.10 30.53
N SER A 1040 31.89 -3.65 31.52
CA SER A 1040 31.63 -3.87 32.94
C SER A 1040 30.98 -2.64 33.56
N LEU A 1041 30.22 -2.83 34.64
CA LEU A 1041 29.61 -1.73 35.40
C LEU A 1041 30.66 -0.73 35.89
N ARG A 1042 31.82 -1.22 36.34
CA ARG A 1042 32.94 -0.37 36.77
C ARG A 1042 33.43 0.52 35.63
N LYS A 1043 33.65 -0.04 34.43
CA LYS A 1043 34.10 0.72 33.26
C LYS A 1043 33.07 1.77 32.86
N LEU A 1044 31.78 1.40 32.84
CA LEU A 1044 30.67 2.31 32.52
C LEU A 1044 30.60 3.49 33.50
N LEU A 1045 30.75 3.25 34.81
CA LEU A 1045 30.75 4.29 35.84
C LEU A 1045 32.00 5.19 35.81
N CYS A 1046 33.13 4.69 35.33
CA CYS A 1046 34.38 5.46 35.23
C CYS A 1046 34.43 6.31 33.95
N THR A 1047 33.70 5.94 32.90
CA THR A 1047 33.66 6.70 31.63
C THR A 1047 32.71 7.91 31.75
N PRO A 1048 33.18 9.17 31.62
CA PRO A 1048 32.38 10.36 31.95
C PRO A 1048 31.07 10.51 31.18
N HIS A 1049 31.08 10.33 29.85
CA HIS A 1049 29.88 10.45 29.01
C HIS A 1049 28.89 9.30 29.24
N LEU A 1050 29.37 8.07 29.47
CA LEU A 1050 28.49 6.93 29.80
C LEU A 1050 27.88 7.05 31.19
N ARG A 1051 28.63 7.59 32.17
CA ARG A 1051 28.11 7.92 33.51
C ARG A 1051 26.99 8.96 33.44
N TYR A 1052 27.16 9.99 32.60
CA TYR A 1052 26.11 10.98 32.34
C TYR A 1052 24.84 10.35 31.78
N LEU A 1053 24.97 9.52 30.74
CA LEU A 1053 23.84 8.79 30.16
C LEU A 1053 23.17 7.86 31.17
N LEU A 1054 23.94 7.24 32.08
CA LEU A 1054 23.40 6.38 33.13
C LEU A 1054 22.60 7.17 34.16
N LEU A 1055 23.10 8.33 34.58
CA LEU A 1055 22.37 9.23 35.49
C LEU A 1055 21.03 9.66 34.89
N VAL A 1056 21.02 10.00 33.60
CA VAL A 1056 19.79 10.31 32.87
C VAL A 1056 18.85 9.10 32.84
N ALA A 1057 19.35 7.90 32.50
CA ALA A 1057 18.54 6.68 32.51
C ALA A 1057 17.93 6.39 33.90
N CYS A 1058 18.71 6.50 34.97
CA CYS A 1058 18.21 6.32 36.34
C CYS A 1058 17.15 7.37 36.73
N ALA A 1059 17.36 8.64 36.38
CA ALA A 1059 16.40 9.70 36.65
C ALA A 1059 15.06 9.48 35.90
N MET A 1060 15.12 8.99 34.66
CA MET A 1060 13.92 8.62 33.89
C MET A 1060 13.14 7.47 34.53
N GLN A 1061 13.83 6.49 35.12
CA GLN A 1061 13.18 5.38 35.84
C GLN A 1061 12.55 5.84 37.15
N LEU A 1062 13.22 6.74 37.88
CA LEU A 1062 12.67 7.36 39.08
C LEU A 1062 11.48 8.26 38.75
N SER A 1063 11.50 9.02 37.65
CA SER A 1063 10.39 9.89 37.27
C SER A 1063 9.11 9.10 36.98
N GLN A 1064 9.22 7.87 36.47
CA GLN A 1064 8.09 6.96 36.33
C GLN A 1064 7.51 6.56 37.69
N GLN A 1065 8.36 6.05 38.59
CA GLN A 1065 7.91 5.41 39.82
C GLN A 1065 7.49 6.44 40.87
N LEU A 1066 8.34 7.44 41.09
CA LEU A 1066 8.11 8.55 42.02
C LEU A 1066 7.13 9.61 41.49
N SER A 1067 6.59 9.41 40.28
CA SER A 1067 5.36 10.11 39.91
C SER A 1067 4.23 9.80 40.88
N GLY A 1068 4.18 8.60 41.48
CA GLY A 1068 3.05 8.17 42.31
C GLY A 1068 1.97 7.41 41.54
N ILE A 1069 2.23 7.00 40.28
CA ILE A 1069 1.27 6.18 39.52
C ILE A 1069 0.92 4.87 40.23
N ASN A 1070 1.87 4.22 40.91
CA ASN A 1070 1.59 2.99 41.66
C ASN A 1070 0.73 3.26 42.90
N ALA A 1071 0.77 4.47 43.45
CA ALA A 1071 -0.17 4.85 44.51
C ALA A 1071 -1.60 4.88 43.96
N VAL A 1072 -1.78 5.42 42.75
CA VAL A 1072 -3.07 5.39 42.04
C VAL A 1072 -3.49 3.95 41.71
N ILE A 1073 -2.61 3.14 41.11
CA ILE A 1073 -2.96 1.78 40.67
C ILE A 1073 -3.25 0.84 41.85
N ASN A 1074 -2.47 0.92 42.93
CA ASN A 1074 -2.57 -0.02 44.06
C ASN A 1074 -3.55 0.43 45.14
N TYR A 1075 -3.95 1.71 45.18
CA TYR A 1075 -4.79 2.25 46.25
C TYR A 1075 -5.96 3.13 45.75
N SER A 1076 -6.28 3.13 44.45
CA SER A 1076 -7.37 3.99 43.89
C SER A 1076 -8.71 3.79 44.57
N THR A 1077 -9.08 2.55 44.87
CA THR A 1077 -10.36 2.24 45.52
C THR A 1077 -10.41 2.89 46.91
N GLU A 1078 -9.32 2.83 47.69
CA GLU A 1078 -9.24 3.50 48.99
C GLU A 1078 -9.24 5.04 48.87
N ILE A 1079 -8.55 5.59 47.86
CA ILE A 1079 -8.56 7.03 47.59
C ILE A 1079 -10.00 7.51 47.31
N PHE A 1080 -10.75 6.79 46.47
CA PHE A 1080 -12.15 7.15 46.18
C PHE A 1080 -13.08 6.97 47.39
N LEU A 1081 -12.86 5.94 48.21
CA LEU A 1081 -13.60 5.76 49.46
C LEU A 1081 -13.32 6.90 50.45
N SER A 1082 -12.08 7.36 50.54
CA SER A 1082 -11.71 8.51 51.39
C SER A 1082 -12.37 9.82 50.94
N ALA A 1083 -12.71 9.93 49.66
CA ALA A 1083 -13.47 11.05 49.08
C ALA A 1083 -15.00 10.90 49.26
N ASN A 1084 -15.48 10.05 50.19
CA ASN A 1084 -16.88 9.76 50.47
C ASN A 1084 -17.67 9.06 49.34
N MET A 1085 -17.01 8.38 48.40
CA MET A 1085 -17.72 7.55 47.41
C MET A 1085 -18.19 6.22 48.04
N THR A 1086 -19.30 5.68 47.54
CA THR A 1086 -19.71 4.32 47.93
C THR A 1086 -18.75 3.28 47.36
N GLN A 1087 -18.62 2.11 48.00
CA GLN A 1087 -17.80 0.99 47.51
C GLN A 1087 -18.09 0.66 46.04
N LYS A 1088 -19.37 0.65 45.63
CA LYS A 1088 -19.73 0.35 44.24
C LYS A 1088 -19.20 1.40 43.27
N THR A 1089 -19.36 2.68 43.58
CA THR A 1089 -18.93 3.77 42.70
C THR A 1089 -17.40 3.87 42.65
N ALA A 1090 -16.72 3.66 43.79
CA ALA A 1090 -15.25 3.64 43.88
C ALA A 1090 -14.64 2.52 43.03
N THR A 1091 -15.17 1.30 43.11
CA THR A 1091 -14.71 0.18 42.26
C THR A 1091 -14.92 0.47 40.76
N TYR A 1092 -16.05 1.05 40.37
CA TYR A 1092 -16.28 1.41 38.96
C TYR A 1092 -15.34 2.52 38.48
N ALA A 1093 -15.02 3.50 39.32
CA ALA A 1093 -14.03 4.51 39.01
C ALA A 1093 -12.62 3.91 38.83
N THR A 1094 -12.23 2.94 39.68
CA THR A 1094 -10.98 2.19 39.53
C THR A 1094 -10.91 1.43 38.20
N ILE A 1095 -11.98 0.74 37.78
CA ILE A 1095 -12.04 0.08 36.46
C ILE A 1095 -11.88 1.10 35.33
N GLY A 1096 -12.49 2.28 35.47
CA GLY A 1096 -12.34 3.36 34.51
C GLY A 1096 -10.90 3.86 34.38
N ILE A 1097 -10.12 3.88 35.45
CA ILE A 1097 -8.67 4.16 35.39
C ILE A 1097 -7.97 3.16 34.48
N GLY A 1098 -8.22 1.85 34.66
CA GLY A 1098 -7.62 0.81 33.82
C GLY A 1098 -8.01 0.95 32.35
N CYS A 1099 -9.29 1.25 32.06
CA CYS A 1099 -9.78 1.49 30.69
C CYS A 1099 -9.08 2.69 30.04
N VAL A 1100 -9.00 3.82 30.75
CA VAL A 1100 -8.31 5.03 30.28
C VAL A 1100 -6.83 4.74 30.03
N ASN A 1101 -6.18 4.01 30.94
CA ASN A 1101 -4.76 3.66 30.80
C ASN A 1101 -4.50 2.84 29.53
N VAL A 1102 -5.32 1.83 29.24
CA VAL A 1102 -5.23 1.03 28.01
C VAL A 1102 -5.45 1.91 26.78
N LEU A 1103 -6.55 2.67 26.75
CA LEU A 1103 -6.90 3.53 25.61
C LEU A 1103 -5.81 4.55 25.29
N VAL A 1104 -5.25 5.20 26.30
CA VAL A 1104 -4.22 6.22 26.09
C VAL A 1104 -2.88 5.59 25.73
N THR A 1105 -2.56 4.40 26.25
CA THR A 1105 -1.34 3.67 25.86
C THR A 1105 -1.35 3.33 24.37
N PHE A 1106 -2.51 3.02 23.78
CA PHE A 1106 -2.66 2.89 22.32
C PHE A 1106 -2.36 4.20 21.57
N VAL A 1107 -2.92 5.31 22.06
CA VAL A 1107 -2.69 6.64 21.45
C VAL A 1107 -1.21 7.03 21.54
N SER A 1108 -0.58 6.75 22.69
CA SER A 1108 0.85 6.96 22.92
C SER A 1108 1.72 6.21 21.90
N ALA A 1109 1.38 4.94 21.61
CA ALA A 1109 2.06 4.12 20.59
C ALA A 1109 2.11 4.79 19.21
N ALA A 1110 1.03 5.48 18.80
CA ALA A 1110 0.94 6.13 17.49
C ALA A 1110 1.65 7.49 17.43
N ILE A 1111 1.85 8.15 18.58
CA ILE A 1111 2.42 9.50 18.69
C ILE A 1111 3.92 9.47 18.98
N VAL A 1112 4.43 8.43 19.66
CA VAL A 1112 5.81 8.36 20.15
C VAL A 1112 6.87 8.56 19.06
N ASP A 1113 6.62 8.00 17.87
CA ASP A 1113 7.53 8.13 16.72
C ASP A 1113 7.37 9.45 15.96
N LYS A 1114 6.32 10.23 16.24
CA LYS A 1114 6.03 11.52 15.59
C LYS A 1114 6.48 12.73 16.42
N ALA A 1115 6.26 12.75 17.73
CA ALA A 1115 6.44 13.96 18.55
C ALA A 1115 7.81 14.09 19.24
N GLY A 1116 8.58 13.02 19.32
CA GLY A 1116 9.88 12.99 20.02
C GLY A 1116 9.76 12.58 21.48
N ARG A 1117 10.81 11.95 21.99
CA ARG A 1117 10.82 11.29 23.30
C ARG A 1117 10.85 12.30 24.44
N ARG A 1118 11.70 13.32 24.33
CA ARG A 1118 11.83 14.36 25.36
C ARG A 1118 10.55 15.15 25.51
N THR A 1119 9.96 15.58 24.39
CA THR A 1119 8.73 16.38 24.36
C THR A 1119 7.55 15.66 25.02
N LEU A 1120 7.34 14.38 24.70
CA LEU A 1120 6.24 13.61 25.27
C LEU A 1120 6.42 13.33 26.76
N HIS A 1121 7.65 13.06 27.21
CA HIS A 1121 7.93 12.87 28.64
C HIS A 1121 7.64 14.14 29.43
N MET A 1122 8.08 15.29 28.92
CA MET A 1122 7.82 16.58 29.55
C MET A 1122 6.33 16.94 29.58
N CYS A 1123 5.61 16.71 28.48
CA CYS A 1123 4.17 16.91 28.42
C CYS A 1123 3.45 16.05 29.47
N GLY A 1124 3.84 14.77 29.59
CA GLY A 1124 3.30 13.88 30.61
C GLY A 1124 3.58 14.35 32.04
N LEU A 1125 4.84 14.69 32.36
CA LEU A 1125 5.19 15.19 33.70
C LEU A 1125 4.45 16.48 34.07
N ALA A 1126 4.34 17.44 33.13
CA ALA A 1126 3.62 18.69 33.36
C ALA A 1126 2.11 18.46 33.57
N GLY A 1127 1.50 17.64 32.73
CA GLY A 1127 0.08 17.33 32.84
C GLY A 1127 -0.27 16.57 34.12
N MET A 1128 0.59 15.63 34.54
CA MET A 1128 0.48 14.94 35.83
C MET A 1128 0.65 15.92 37.01
N CYS A 1129 1.59 16.86 36.92
CA CYS A 1129 1.81 17.86 37.97
C CYS A 1129 0.58 18.75 38.16
N LEU A 1130 0.00 19.24 37.05
CA LEU A 1130 -1.19 20.08 37.08
C LEU A 1130 -2.42 19.33 37.59
N SER A 1131 -2.62 18.08 37.15
CA SER A 1131 -3.77 17.28 37.59
C SER A 1131 -3.64 16.79 39.03
N ALA A 1132 -2.44 16.47 39.53
CA ALA A 1132 -2.21 16.18 40.95
C ALA A 1132 -2.48 17.39 41.84
N GLY A 1133 -2.08 18.59 41.40
CA GLY A 1133 -2.43 19.85 42.08
C GLY A 1133 -3.94 20.07 42.13
N ALA A 1134 -4.63 19.92 41.00
CA ALA A 1134 -6.08 20.06 40.90
C ALA A 1134 -6.84 18.98 41.70
N LEU A 1135 -6.31 17.76 41.73
CA LEU A 1135 -6.84 16.66 42.55
C LEU A 1135 -6.73 16.99 44.04
N THR A 1136 -5.57 17.51 44.49
CA THR A 1136 -5.37 17.92 45.88
C THR A 1136 -6.38 19.01 46.28
N VAL A 1137 -6.59 20.01 45.41
CA VAL A 1137 -7.61 21.05 45.65
C VAL A 1137 -9.02 20.45 45.71
N SER A 1138 -9.33 19.48 44.85
CA SER A 1138 -10.64 18.82 44.82
C SER A 1138 -10.88 17.97 46.07
N LEU A 1139 -9.86 17.25 46.54
CA LEU A 1139 -9.89 16.49 47.79
C LEU A 1139 -10.04 17.40 49.01
N VAL A 1140 -9.50 18.62 49.01
CA VAL A 1140 -9.76 19.55 50.12
C VAL A 1140 -11.19 20.13 50.07
N LEU A 1141 -11.70 20.42 48.87
CA LEU A 1141 -13.01 21.05 48.69
C LEU A 1141 -14.21 20.09 48.83
N HIS A 1142 -14.00 18.78 48.73
CA HIS A 1142 -15.09 17.79 48.75
C HIS A 1142 -15.90 17.82 50.06
N HIS A 1143 -15.28 18.22 51.17
CA HIS A 1143 -15.95 18.38 52.47
C HIS A 1143 -17.05 19.44 52.45
N ASN A 1144 -16.93 20.46 51.59
CA ASN A 1144 -17.86 21.59 51.51
C ASN A 1144 -18.87 21.46 50.37
N PHE A 1145 -18.52 20.76 49.28
CA PHE A 1145 -19.37 20.61 48.09
C PHE A 1145 -19.28 19.18 47.52
N GLN A 1146 -20.26 18.34 47.84
CA GLN A 1146 -20.29 16.92 47.44
C GLN A 1146 -20.16 16.65 45.92
N PRO A 1147 -20.68 17.49 45.00
CA PRO A 1147 -20.45 17.25 43.57
C PRO A 1147 -18.98 17.34 43.12
N VAL A 1148 -18.06 17.94 43.90
CA VAL A 1148 -16.61 17.98 43.58
C VAL A 1148 -16.00 16.57 43.54
N VAL A 1149 -16.61 15.58 44.18
CA VAL A 1149 -16.11 14.20 44.18
C VAL A 1149 -15.98 13.63 42.76
N TYR A 1150 -16.86 14.04 41.82
CA TYR A 1150 -16.72 13.67 40.40
C TYR A 1150 -15.52 14.35 39.72
N SER A 1151 -15.14 15.55 40.16
CA SER A 1151 -13.90 16.22 39.71
C SER A 1151 -12.66 15.47 40.16
N CYS A 1152 -12.66 14.85 41.35
CA CYS A 1152 -11.55 13.98 41.80
C CYS A 1152 -11.34 12.80 40.83
N VAL A 1153 -12.43 12.14 40.41
CA VAL A 1153 -12.38 11.06 39.41
C VAL A 1153 -11.82 11.58 38.08
N ALA A 1154 -12.31 12.72 37.61
CA ALA A 1154 -11.85 13.33 36.35
C ALA A 1154 -10.35 13.67 36.39
N PHE A 1155 -9.85 14.28 37.47
CA PHE A 1155 -8.43 14.62 37.58
C PHE A 1155 -7.53 13.40 37.71
N ILE A 1156 -7.96 12.33 38.38
CA ILE A 1156 -7.22 11.06 38.38
C ILE A 1156 -7.18 10.45 36.96
N TYR A 1157 -8.27 10.53 36.19
CA TYR A 1157 -8.24 10.05 34.80
C TYR A 1157 -7.27 10.87 33.95
N ILE A 1158 -7.29 12.20 34.07
CA ILE A 1158 -6.35 13.09 33.39
C ILE A 1158 -4.91 12.79 33.81
N TYR A 1159 -4.67 12.52 35.10
CA TYR A 1159 -3.37 12.11 35.62
C TYR A 1159 -2.85 10.84 34.92
N VAL A 1160 -3.70 9.84 34.77
CA VAL A 1160 -3.39 8.56 34.10
C VAL A 1160 -3.16 8.77 32.60
N VAL A 1161 -3.93 9.64 31.94
CA VAL A 1161 -3.72 10.03 30.54
C VAL A 1161 -2.30 10.56 30.34
N PHE A 1162 -1.89 11.55 31.13
CA PHE A 1162 -0.58 12.16 30.98
C PHE A 1162 0.57 11.21 31.36
N PHE A 1163 0.35 10.30 32.33
CA PHE A 1163 1.28 9.23 32.60
C PHE A 1163 1.50 8.33 31.38
N ALA A 1164 0.42 7.83 30.76
CA ALA A 1164 0.49 6.89 29.64
C ALA A 1164 1.10 7.52 28.37
N ILE A 1165 0.94 8.83 28.15
CA ILE A 1165 1.53 9.56 27.02
C ILE A 1165 3.07 9.62 27.11
N GLY A 1166 3.63 9.71 28.32
CA GLY A 1166 5.06 9.96 28.49
C GLY A 1166 5.73 9.07 29.54
N PRO A 1167 5.65 9.39 30.84
CA PRO A 1167 6.35 8.67 31.90
C PRO A 1167 6.13 7.15 31.95
N GLY A 1168 5.03 6.64 31.40
CA GLY A 1168 4.76 5.20 31.31
C GLY A 1168 5.69 4.45 30.38
N ALA A 1169 5.74 4.80 29.08
CA ALA A 1169 6.51 4.03 28.10
C ALA A 1169 7.97 4.51 27.96
N ILE A 1170 8.21 5.82 28.07
CA ILE A 1170 9.47 6.47 27.67
C ILE A 1170 10.72 5.98 28.42
N PRO A 1171 10.67 5.85 29.75
CA PRO A 1171 11.83 5.38 30.50
C PRO A 1171 12.34 3.99 30.08
N TRP A 1172 11.47 3.13 29.54
CA TRP A 1172 11.84 1.77 29.14
C TRP A 1172 12.62 1.72 27.83
N PHE A 1173 12.29 2.57 26.86
CA PHE A 1173 12.97 2.55 25.56
C PHE A 1173 14.17 3.50 25.48
N ILE A 1174 14.16 4.61 26.23
CA ILE A 1174 15.21 5.64 26.09
C ILE A 1174 16.59 5.09 26.48
N VAL A 1175 16.62 4.11 27.40
CA VAL A 1175 17.85 3.40 27.78
C VAL A 1175 18.40 2.58 26.61
N ALA A 1176 17.55 1.98 25.78
CA ALA A 1176 18.00 1.25 24.60
C ALA A 1176 18.49 2.16 23.47
N GLU A 1177 17.91 3.36 23.36
CA GLU A 1177 18.26 4.38 22.36
C GLU A 1177 19.51 5.19 22.74
N MET A 1178 19.81 5.35 24.04
CA MET A 1178 20.96 6.12 24.52
C MET A 1178 22.27 5.34 24.58
N PHE A 1179 22.21 4.01 24.71
CA PHE A 1179 23.39 3.18 24.91
C PHE A 1179 23.68 2.30 23.71
N ASN A 1180 24.95 2.33 23.30
CA ASN A 1180 25.51 1.37 22.36
C ASN A 1180 25.44 -0.07 22.92
N GLN A 1181 25.66 -1.04 22.04
CA GLN A 1181 25.42 -2.44 22.36
C GLN A 1181 26.26 -2.99 23.51
N ALA A 1182 27.52 -2.56 23.64
CA ALA A 1182 28.41 -3.02 24.70
C ALA A 1182 27.88 -2.60 26.07
N ALA A 1183 27.43 -1.35 26.19
CA ALA A 1183 26.96 -0.75 27.43
C ALA A 1183 25.51 -1.11 27.79
N ARG A 1184 24.66 -1.34 26.78
CA ARG A 1184 23.20 -1.42 26.92
C ARG A 1184 22.72 -2.47 27.94
N PRO A 1185 23.17 -3.74 27.95
CA PRO A 1185 22.69 -4.72 28.92
C PRO A 1185 22.98 -4.32 30.37
N VAL A 1186 24.14 -3.71 30.61
CA VAL A 1186 24.55 -3.25 31.95
C VAL A 1186 23.72 -2.04 32.37
N ALA A 1187 23.54 -1.06 31.46
CA ALA A 1187 22.72 0.11 31.71
C ALA A 1187 21.26 -0.26 32.00
N VAL A 1188 20.67 -1.19 31.22
CA VAL A 1188 19.31 -1.71 31.44
C VAL A 1188 19.18 -2.37 32.81
N SER A 1189 20.12 -3.22 33.22
CA SER A 1189 20.07 -3.83 34.56
C SER A 1189 20.09 -2.82 35.70
N VAL A 1190 20.90 -1.75 35.59
CA VAL A 1190 20.91 -0.68 36.60
C VAL A 1190 19.62 0.14 36.56
N ALA A 1191 19.12 0.46 35.37
CA ALA A 1191 17.86 1.18 35.19
C ALA A 1191 16.68 0.40 35.79
N VAL A 1192 16.60 -0.90 35.53
CA VAL A 1192 15.59 -1.81 36.10
C VAL A 1192 15.72 -1.85 37.64
N LEU A 1193 16.93 -2.01 38.18
CA LEU A 1193 17.16 -1.97 39.63
C LEU A 1193 16.61 -0.68 40.26
N VAL A 1194 16.91 0.47 39.66
CA VAL A 1194 16.44 1.78 40.14
C VAL A 1194 14.92 1.91 40.03
N ASN A 1195 14.32 1.37 38.97
CA ASN A 1195 12.88 1.31 38.80
C ASN A 1195 12.21 0.53 39.96
N TRP A 1196 12.66 -0.71 40.22
CA TRP A 1196 12.11 -1.52 41.31
C TRP A 1196 12.35 -0.91 42.70
N ALA A 1197 13.49 -0.26 42.92
CA ALA A 1197 13.77 0.48 44.16
C ALA A 1197 12.77 1.64 44.37
N GLY A 1198 12.48 2.40 43.29
CA GLY A 1198 11.43 3.43 43.31
C GLY A 1198 10.05 2.86 43.62
N GLN A 1199 9.74 1.68 43.09
CA GLN A 1199 8.46 1.00 43.37
C GLN A 1199 8.33 0.56 44.84
N ILE A 1200 9.40 0.06 45.48
CA ILE A 1200 9.42 -0.23 46.93
C ILE A 1200 9.16 1.04 47.74
N LEU A 1201 9.84 2.13 47.39
CA LEU A 1201 9.69 3.43 48.05
C LEU A 1201 8.23 3.90 48.08
N ILE A 1202 7.52 3.79 46.96
CA ILE A 1202 6.10 4.16 46.89
C ILE A 1202 5.21 3.12 47.59
N GLY A 1203 5.44 1.83 47.38
CA GLY A 1203 4.62 0.77 47.97
C GLY A 1203 4.64 0.76 49.51
N MET A 1204 5.80 1.04 50.10
CA MET A 1204 5.92 1.15 51.57
C MET A 1204 5.67 2.57 52.09
N GLY A 1205 5.99 3.60 51.30
CA GLY A 1205 5.92 5.00 51.73
C GLY A 1205 4.55 5.65 51.58
N TYR A 1206 3.72 5.22 50.63
CA TYR A 1206 2.44 5.88 50.37
C TYR A 1206 1.38 5.67 51.46
N PRO A 1207 1.15 4.46 52.02
CA PRO A 1207 0.13 4.29 53.06
C PRO A 1207 0.36 5.16 54.31
N PRO A 1208 1.58 5.27 54.87
CA PRO A 1208 1.86 6.22 55.94
C PRO A 1208 1.62 7.68 55.55
N VAL A 1209 1.97 8.06 54.32
CA VAL A 1209 1.73 9.41 53.78
C VAL A 1209 0.24 9.69 53.67
N LEU A 1210 -0.56 8.74 53.17
CA LEU A 1210 -2.01 8.86 53.08
C LEU A 1210 -2.65 8.99 54.46
N ALA A 1211 -2.20 8.20 55.44
CA ALA A 1211 -2.72 8.24 56.80
C ALA A 1211 -2.46 9.60 57.51
N GLN A 1212 -1.29 10.20 57.27
CA GLN A 1212 -0.91 11.47 57.92
C GLN A 1212 -1.38 12.71 57.16
N LEU A 1213 -1.22 12.73 55.83
CA LEU A 1213 -1.53 13.90 55.00
C LEU A 1213 -2.97 13.93 54.49
N LYS A 1214 -3.68 12.80 54.49
CA LYS A 1214 -5.09 12.67 54.04
C LYS A 1214 -5.31 13.35 52.67
N ASP A 1215 -6.10 14.42 52.62
CA ASP A 1215 -6.43 15.17 51.40
C ASP A 1215 -5.21 15.78 50.70
N TYR A 1216 -4.10 15.98 51.43
CA TYR A 1216 -2.83 16.51 50.91
C TYR A 1216 -1.85 15.41 50.45
N SER A 1217 -2.28 14.15 50.40
CA SER A 1217 -1.44 12.98 50.06
C SER A 1217 -0.75 13.06 48.69
N PHE A 1218 -1.28 13.85 47.73
CA PHE A 1218 -0.68 14.04 46.40
C PHE A 1218 0.33 15.20 46.30
N LEU A 1219 0.44 16.05 47.32
CA LEU A 1219 1.34 17.20 47.32
C LEU A 1219 2.83 16.84 47.18
N PRO A 1220 3.34 15.75 47.82
CA PRO A 1220 4.71 15.29 47.59
C PRO A 1220 4.97 14.92 46.12
N PHE A 1221 3.99 14.36 45.42
CA PHE A 1221 4.12 14.02 44.00
C PHE A 1221 4.19 15.26 43.11
N VAL A 1222 3.43 16.31 43.41
CA VAL A 1222 3.52 17.60 42.69
C VAL A 1222 4.95 18.15 42.71
N PHE A 1223 5.59 18.14 43.88
CA PHE A 1223 6.98 18.57 44.02
C PHE A 1223 7.94 17.69 43.21
N LEU A 1224 7.83 16.37 43.35
CA LEU A 1224 8.70 15.42 42.63
C LEU A 1224 8.54 15.53 41.10
N LEU A 1225 7.30 15.65 40.61
CA LEU A 1225 6.99 15.82 39.19
C LEU A 1225 7.61 17.10 38.62
N LEU A 1226 7.58 18.21 39.37
CA LEU A 1226 8.24 19.46 38.97
C LEU A 1226 9.77 19.29 38.89
N VAL A 1227 10.38 18.60 39.86
CA VAL A 1227 11.83 18.32 39.86
C VAL A 1227 12.21 17.48 38.63
N PHE A 1228 11.44 16.42 38.32
CA PHE A 1228 11.70 15.59 37.14
C PHE A 1228 11.43 16.33 35.82
N PHE A 1229 10.45 17.23 35.80
CA PHE A 1229 10.19 18.09 34.63
C PHE A 1229 11.39 18.98 34.33
N LEU A 1230 11.92 19.66 35.35
CA LEU A 1230 13.12 20.49 35.22
C LEU A 1230 14.35 19.66 34.85
N PHE A 1231 14.54 18.49 35.46
CA PHE A 1231 15.62 17.58 35.11
C PHE A 1231 15.54 17.17 33.63
N THR A 1232 14.35 16.81 33.15
CA THR A 1232 14.11 16.44 31.75
C THR A 1232 14.38 17.61 30.79
N TRP A 1233 13.99 18.82 31.19
CA TRP A 1233 14.27 20.02 30.41
C TRP A 1233 15.76 20.28 30.24
N PHE A 1234 16.59 20.11 31.28
CA PHE A 1234 18.01 20.44 31.19
C PHE A 1234 18.90 19.29 30.71
N PHE A 1235 18.65 18.06 31.14
CA PHE A 1235 19.61 16.95 31.03
C PHE A 1235 19.23 15.87 30.02
N VAL A 1236 17.95 15.68 29.69
CA VAL A 1236 17.55 14.57 28.79
C VAL A 1236 17.77 14.99 27.32
N PRO A 1237 18.61 14.27 26.55
CA PRO A 1237 18.75 14.52 25.11
C PRO A 1237 17.54 13.99 24.34
N GLU A 1238 17.28 14.56 23.15
CA GLU A 1238 16.30 13.98 22.23
C GLU A 1238 16.94 12.82 21.46
N THR A 1239 16.26 11.67 21.42
CA THR A 1239 16.72 10.43 20.79
C THR A 1239 15.99 10.11 19.48
N LYS A 1240 14.89 10.81 19.18
CA LYS A 1240 14.11 10.57 17.95
C LYS A 1240 14.98 10.72 16.71
N GLY A 1241 15.06 9.66 15.92
CA GLY A 1241 15.76 9.63 14.62
C GLY A 1241 17.28 9.71 14.73
N ARG A 1242 17.85 9.45 15.90
CA ARG A 1242 19.29 9.46 16.16
C ARG A 1242 19.79 8.05 16.45
N THR A 1243 21.02 7.75 16.04
CA THR A 1243 21.68 6.50 16.44
C THR A 1243 22.19 6.61 17.87
N PRO A 1244 22.42 5.49 18.59
CA PRO A 1244 23.06 5.53 19.90
C PRO A 1244 24.42 6.26 19.89
N GLU A 1245 25.15 6.16 18.77
CA GLU A 1245 26.44 6.82 18.56
C GLU A 1245 26.28 8.35 18.50
N ASP A 1246 25.25 8.85 17.83
CA ASP A 1246 24.92 10.29 17.79
C ASP A 1246 24.61 10.83 19.20
N VAL A 1247 23.86 10.06 19.98
CA VAL A 1247 23.49 10.43 21.36
C VAL A 1247 24.72 10.41 22.27
N GLU A 1248 25.62 9.43 22.07
CA GLU A 1248 26.89 9.35 22.78
C GLU A 1248 27.81 10.54 22.45
N MET A 1249 27.86 10.99 21.19
CA MET A 1249 28.57 12.23 20.80
C MET A 1249 28.05 13.45 21.54
N VAL A 1250 26.73 13.64 21.61
CA VAL A 1250 26.13 14.75 22.38
C VAL A 1250 26.49 14.67 23.87
N ALA A 1251 26.58 13.45 24.43
CA ALA A 1251 27.04 13.26 25.80
C ALA A 1251 28.53 13.58 25.97
N ARG A 1252 29.37 13.26 24.98
CA ARG A 1252 30.81 13.60 24.96
C ARG A 1252 31.03 15.10 24.88
N GLU A 1253 30.26 15.82 24.06
CA GLU A 1253 30.26 17.29 24.01
C GLU A 1253 29.90 17.90 25.36
N ARG A 1254 28.79 17.45 25.98
CA ARG A 1254 28.34 17.95 27.28
C ARG A 1254 29.31 17.66 28.43
N THR A 1255 30.05 16.56 28.35
CA THR A 1255 31.04 16.18 29.38
C THR A 1255 32.45 16.66 29.08
N GLY A 1256 32.66 17.38 27.96
CA GLY A 1256 33.96 17.91 27.57
C GLY A 1256 34.98 16.85 27.16
N THR A 1257 34.53 15.67 26.69
CA THR A 1257 35.39 14.54 26.30
C THR A 1257 35.50 14.36 24.78
N VAL A 1258 35.26 15.41 23.99
CA VAL A 1258 35.43 15.36 22.52
C VAL A 1258 36.92 15.31 22.20
N GLN A 1259 37.37 14.22 21.59
CA GLN A 1259 38.67 14.20 20.90
C GLN A 1259 38.44 14.75 19.50
N TYR A 1260 38.94 15.95 19.21
CA TYR A 1260 39.17 16.35 17.83
C TYR A 1260 40.27 15.45 17.29
N GLU A 1261 39.94 14.50 16.41
CA GLU A 1261 40.95 13.90 15.56
C GLU A 1261 41.59 15.04 14.77
N SER A 1262 42.87 15.26 15.03
CA SER A 1262 43.69 16.18 14.25
C SER A 1262 43.57 15.79 12.79
N ILE A 1263 42.92 16.65 12.01
CA ILE A 1263 42.99 16.62 10.54
C ILE A 1263 44.48 16.53 10.19
N ASN A 1264 44.82 15.50 9.44
CA ASN A 1264 46.16 15.24 8.95
C ASN A 1264 46.71 16.54 8.29
N PRO A 1265 47.83 17.11 8.75
CA PRO A 1265 48.38 18.35 8.19
C PRO A 1265 48.87 18.23 6.73
N ASP A 1266 48.88 17.02 6.16
CA ASP A 1266 49.50 16.70 4.87
C ASP A 1266 48.56 16.80 3.65
N LEU A 1267 47.43 17.51 3.75
CA LEU A 1267 46.49 17.68 2.63
C LEU A 1267 46.24 19.14 2.23
N ASP A 1268 47.22 20.02 2.46
CA ASP A 1268 47.28 21.37 1.90
C ASP A 1268 48.50 21.51 0.95
N THR A 1269 48.46 20.79 -0.17
CA THR A 1269 49.15 21.17 -1.42
C THR A 1269 48.45 20.48 -2.61
N ASP A 1270 47.43 21.12 -3.17
CA ASP A 1270 47.24 21.40 -4.61
C ASP A 1270 45.81 21.86 -4.94
#